data_AF-A0A0K0EKR2-F1
#
_entry.id   AF-A0A0K0EKR2-F1
#
_cell.length_a   1.000
_cell.length_b   1.000
_cell.length_c   1.000
_cell.angle_alpha   90.00
_cell.angle_beta   90.00
_cell.angle_gamma   90.00
#
_symmetry.space_group_name_H-M   'P 1'
#
loop_
_entity.id
_entity.type
_entity.pdbx_description
1 polymer ?
#
loop_
_entity_poly.entity_id
_entity_poly.type
_entity_poly.pdbx_seq_one_letter_code
_entity_poly.pdbx_strand_id
1 'polypeptide(L)'
;MNLDFKPFDLLGNVYKNGNIFFHPTTDQLYSTINNKIKVFDLKDNISSIMPFTSNFNIVKFTLSPSGRLAFIIDCLGRGFLVNTSKGVSLAQLKLTKHVGDVKFSPCSKYIAIAFDGKIEVFLLNKVTFDSFNAWIRTTSLTISTNKMTTLNWSDDGELIIAGGEDKKFVVFRPRKEICTDFKRNIPYRLIDAHKGSIVNCFFLKNSYDCLTIDDRGLLSLWKSNKAFGKLDEKDGEEEKVTFVFYERKKKMNINDSASVARNVECTSATFHSKNNILVTSFSNGAIVFHEIPTFSLIQSLKVGDVSVKSVAFNKDGDWLGIASGGGSLGQVAVWEWQSECYIMNQQSHTHIISCVKYSPCGSLLATGGMDGKVKVWDGRSGNCLITFTEHKSSITGICWSEGGNVVLSSSLDGVVRAHDMKRYRNFRTFKCPDQTQLHGVITDATSDLVISMAKDEYKIYIWAMNTGNLVDVISGHSSRLSGISFFGNNLASVSWDKTLRITNIVDNGSEVISLNDEALDVSYSPCGKILAVLTFNSTITLYDTHNSSIMGIIETKYDVDSGRGAFETIKKETSQRNKTFEFIEFSPDSNLIIAGGNTNHICIYSVKDRILLKKLQMTINFSFDGVMSDINYKQLSEFGNLDFFEMSSDEDEDDYGKKKKMALAGSKISDKSERSYKPTMRANAISFSPTARCFAIANTEGVLIYSLDRYEKFDPFLLETTVTPQIIIQLLNTKDFCKALIMSLKLNDNSFIIRSLLETPIEDVKFVTQQMPYLYAEKLLNWIAINWKKVTKSHIEYVYNFMDNLILNHFQNFKNNARSILPSINALVQEIAHQRKLYIDVGKKNKSSIEYLLTVRRKNKFRNLPKEIDMPKSFGNVVRTYDEELKFIEQIGPCEYKIKKGFVPNMNVEGRFYLNDKIKAHMLGEIEMCCKRGNIGGYIPAVKQIANVAGLPGIIGNSIGLPDMHSGYGFAIGNVAAFDAESGEGVISPGGVGFDINCGVRLIRTNLFEKDVKPVKEELTQALFDHIPVGVGSKGIIPIGISDFEECLEIGMDWTLREGYSWAEDKEHCEEFGRMIQADATKVTTRAKKRGLPQLGTLGAGNHYGEVQVVDEIYDKYAAKKMGIEDVGQVVIMIHCGSRGLGHEVASNCLTSMVKSMSRDGIHINDTQLACARINSPEGQEYLKSMAAAANFAWVNRSCITFCVRQAFAKTFNCTPDDLDMNVVYDVCHNIAKFEEHIVNGRPKMLCVHRKGATRALPPHHPLVPVDYQLTGQPVMIGGSMGTCSYVACGTEKGMEATFGTTCHGAGRAMGRSKSRKTISFEDVLEQLKEKGISIRVASPKLVMEEAPESYKNVTDVINTCHEAGLSKKTFKLRPIAVIKG
;
A
#
# COMPACT_ATOMS: atom_id res chain seq x y z
N MET A 1 9.20 -12.46 37.64
CA MET A 1 9.67 -11.81 36.41
C MET A 1 10.50 -10.58 36.80
N ASN A 2 11.54 -10.20 36.06
CA ASN A 2 12.27 -8.95 36.30
C ASN A 2 11.36 -7.76 35.89
N LEU A 3 11.29 -6.71 36.72
CA LEU A 3 10.41 -5.55 36.53
C LEU A 3 11.16 -4.26 36.20
N ASP A 4 12.46 -4.33 35.88
CA ASP A 4 13.28 -3.15 35.56
C ASP A 4 13.09 -2.67 34.11
N PHE A 5 11.84 -2.44 33.74
CA PHE A 5 11.45 -1.92 32.44
C PHE A 5 12.00 -0.52 32.24
N LYS A 6 12.82 -0.33 31.20
CA LYS A 6 13.35 0.98 30.81
C LYS A 6 12.74 1.40 29.46
N PRO A 7 12.51 2.70 29.24
CA PRO A 7 12.17 3.20 27.90
C PRO A 7 13.24 2.75 26.90
N PHE A 8 12.85 2.12 25.80
CA PHE A 8 13.76 1.62 24.77
C PHE A 8 13.61 2.43 23.48
N ASP A 9 12.37 2.63 23.04
CA ASP A 9 12.05 3.39 21.84
C ASP A 9 10.75 4.19 22.00
N LEU A 10 10.55 5.21 21.15
CA LEU A 10 9.36 6.05 21.07
C LEU A 10 8.87 6.01 19.63
N LEU A 11 7.78 5.31 19.40
CA LEU A 11 7.11 5.20 18.11
C LEU A 11 6.01 6.27 17.97
N GLY A 12 5.42 6.36 16.79
CA GLY A 12 4.31 7.28 16.56
C GLY A 12 4.71 8.74 16.35
N ASN A 13 5.74 9.23 17.05
CA ASN A 13 6.38 10.51 16.81
C ASN A 13 7.86 10.30 16.49
N VAL A 14 8.35 10.99 15.47
CA VAL A 14 9.69 10.76 14.87
C VAL A 14 10.58 11.99 15.00
N TYR A 15 9.97 13.17 15.01
CA TYR A 15 10.61 14.48 15.16
C TYR A 15 9.58 15.49 15.65
N LYS A 16 9.99 16.45 16.48
CA LYS A 16 9.10 17.52 16.95
C LYS A 16 9.64 18.91 16.67
N ASN A 17 10.90 19.14 17.02
CA ASN A 17 11.61 20.40 16.80
C ASN A 17 13.10 20.16 17.00
N GLY A 18 13.94 21.06 16.51
CA GLY A 18 15.39 21.05 16.65
C GLY A 18 16.14 20.59 15.41
N ASN A 19 17.41 20.26 15.54
CA ASN A 19 18.23 19.81 14.42
C ASN A 19 18.34 18.28 14.33
N ILE A 20 18.83 17.80 13.19
CA ILE A 20 19.20 16.39 13.00
C ILE A 20 20.69 16.29 12.67
N PHE A 21 21.30 15.16 13.01
CA PHE A 21 22.71 14.90 12.71
C PHE A 21 22.95 13.44 12.37
N PHE A 22 23.79 13.17 11.38
CA PHE A 22 24.41 11.87 11.25
C PHE A 22 25.57 11.71 12.22
N HIS A 23 25.80 10.48 12.67
CA HIS A 23 27.01 10.14 13.38
C HIS A 23 28.22 10.33 12.44
N PRO A 24 29.33 10.94 12.89
CA PRO A 24 30.45 11.24 12.00
C PRO A 24 31.15 10.01 11.38
N THR A 25 31.02 8.84 12.01
CA THR A 25 31.72 7.62 11.59
C THR A 25 30.81 6.43 11.27
N THR A 26 29.54 6.47 11.70
CA THR A 26 28.57 5.39 11.49
C THR A 26 27.37 5.95 10.73
N ASP A 27 26.54 5.08 10.18
CA ASP A 27 25.40 5.51 9.36
C ASP A 27 24.14 5.74 10.21
N GLN A 28 24.34 6.15 11.48
CA GLN A 28 23.27 6.42 12.43
C GLN A 28 22.77 7.86 12.30
N LEU A 29 21.46 8.06 12.25
CA LEU A 29 20.82 9.38 12.25
C LEU A 29 20.22 9.69 13.62
N TYR A 30 20.55 10.85 14.17
CA TYR A 30 20.06 11.36 15.45
C TYR A 30 19.00 12.43 15.17
N SER A 31 17.82 12.27 15.77
CA SER A 31 16.66 13.17 15.67
C SER A 31 16.16 13.58 17.05
N THR A 32 15.78 14.85 17.20
CA THR A 32 15.23 15.40 18.43
C THR A 32 13.72 15.17 18.53
N ILE A 33 13.30 14.54 19.64
CA ILE A 33 11.88 14.30 19.93
C ILE A 33 11.60 14.73 21.37
N ASN A 34 10.90 15.86 21.53
CA ASN A 34 10.64 16.46 22.83
C ASN A 34 11.95 16.60 23.63
N ASN A 35 12.04 15.96 24.79
CA ASN A 35 13.19 15.97 25.69
C ASN A 35 14.16 14.79 25.49
N LYS A 36 14.02 14.03 24.40
CA LYS A 36 14.77 12.80 24.10
C LYS A 36 15.42 12.91 22.72
N ILE A 37 16.44 12.09 22.46
CA ILE A 37 17.04 11.96 21.13
C ILE A 37 16.80 10.54 20.63
N LYS A 38 16.12 10.43 19.48
CA LYS A 38 15.92 9.18 18.77
C LYS A 38 17.09 8.92 17.84
N VAL A 39 17.57 7.69 17.83
CA VAL A 39 18.69 7.20 17.03
C VAL A 39 18.14 6.16 16.06
N PHE A 40 18.31 6.41 14.77
CA PHE A 40 18.00 5.48 13.70
C PHE A 40 19.32 4.86 13.20
N ASP A 41 19.51 3.57 13.43
CA ASP A 41 20.58 2.81 12.79
C ASP A 41 20.10 2.36 11.41
N LEU A 42 20.56 3.03 10.37
CA LEU A 42 20.13 2.79 8.99
C LEU A 42 20.75 1.53 8.38
N LYS A 43 21.80 0.97 9.00
CA LYS A 43 22.46 -0.24 8.51
C LYS A 43 21.73 -1.49 8.98
N ASP A 44 21.40 -1.54 10.27
CA ASP A 44 20.66 -2.66 10.86
C ASP A 44 19.13 -2.47 10.80
N ASN A 45 18.67 -1.28 10.35
CA ASN A 45 17.28 -0.84 10.35
C ASN A 45 16.65 -0.96 11.74
N ILE A 46 17.24 -0.30 12.75
CA ILE A 46 16.74 -0.31 14.13
C ILE A 46 16.60 1.13 14.62
N SER A 47 15.47 1.46 15.25
CA SER A 47 15.32 2.68 16.03
C SER A 47 15.39 2.44 17.53
N SER A 48 15.92 3.41 18.23
CA SER A 48 16.00 3.43 19.69
C SER A 48 16.05 4.87 20.19
N ILE A 49 15.85 5.06 21.49
CA ILE A 49 16.11 6.34 22.16
C ILE A 49 17.47 6.27 22.85
N MET A 50 18.25 7.34 22.77
CA MET A 50 19.44 7.52 23.61
C MET A 50 19.04 7.63 25.09
N PRO A 51 19.71 6.96 26.05
CA PRO A 51 19.33 6.98 27.47
C PRO A 51 19.17 8.36 28.13
N PHE A 52 19.81 9.38 27.58
CA PHE A 52 19.71 10.75 28.04
C PHE A 52 18.28 11.30 27.90
N THR A 53 17.81 11.99 28.93
CA THR A 53 16.56 12.74 28.91
C THR A 53 16.76 14.10 29.59
N SER A 54 16.19 15.16 29.02
CA SER A 54 16.13 16.49 29.65
C SER A 54 14.79 16.69 30.38
N ASN A 55 14.70 17.69 31.25
CA ASN A 55 13.41 18.06 31.86
C ASN A 55 12.56 18.96 30.95
N PHE A 56 13.10 19.42 29.82
CA PHE A 56 12.42 20.27 28.86
C PHE A 56 12.73 19.82 27.42
N ASN A 57 11.96 20.29 26.45
CA ASN A 57 12.20 19.98 25.04
C ASN A 57 13.60 20.42 24.59
N ILE A 58 14.28 19.57 23.82
CA ILE A 58 15.58 19.82 23.21
C ILE A 58 15.37 20.72 21.99
N VAL A 59 16.17 21.78 21.90
CA VAL A 59 16.12 22.76 20.80
C VAL A 59 17.27 22.54 19.83
N LYS A 60 18.49 22.30 20.33
CA LYS A 60 19.64 21.98 19.50
C LYS A 60 20.53 20.95 20.17
N PHE A 61 21.19 20.14 19.37
CA PHE A 61 22.35 19.38 19.82
C PHE A 61 23.45 19.38 18.77
N THR A 62 24.63 18.90 19.14
CA THR A 62 25.75 18.72 18.21
C THR A 62 26.59 17.53 18.65
N LEU A 63 27.30 16.91 17.71
CA LEU A 63 28.18 15.76 17.95
C LEU A 63 29.63 16.19 17.78
N SER A 64 30.52 15.69 18.65
CA SER A 64 31.96 15.82 18.44
C SER A 64 32.37 15.11 17.14
N PRO A 65 33.40 15.55 16.41
CA PRO A 65 33.94 14.86 15.24
C PRO A 65 34.26 13.38 15.44
N SER A 66 34.57 12.95 16.68
CA SER A 66 34.77 11.53 17.03
C SER A 66 33.48 10.72 17.19
N GLY A 67 32.33 11.39 17.30
CA GLY A 67 31.02 10.81 17.61
C GLY A 67 30.82 10.39 19.06
N ARG A 68 31.84 10.44 19.93
CA ARG A 68 31.78 9.94 21.32
C ARG A 68 31.09 10.87 22.32
N LEU A 69 31.13 12.17 22.05
CA LEU A 69 30.50 13.21 22.85
C LEU A 69 29.41 13.92 22.06
N ALA A 70 28.32 14.23 22.73
CA ALA A 70 27.26 15.11 22.26
C ALA A 70 27.12 16.29 23.21
N PHE A 71 26.71 17.45 22.69
CA PHE A 71 26.28 18.58 23.51
C PHE A 71 24.84 18.92 23.16
N ILE A 72 23.93 18.83 24.13
CA ILE A 72 22.48 18.89 23.93
C ILE A 72 21.93 20.06 24.73
N ILE A 73 21.10 20.89 24.12
CA ILE A 73 20.58 22.14 24.71
C ILE A 73 19.05 22.07 24.75
N ASP A 74 18.48 22.30 25.92
CA ASP A 74 17.02 22.40 26.09
C ASP A 74 16.49 23.82 25.89
N CYS A 75 15.16 23.99 25.83
CA CYS A 75 14.52 25.28 25.61
C CYS A 75 14.67 26.28 26.77
N LEU A 76 15.20 25.87 27.92
CA LEU A 76 15.60 26.80 28.98
C LEU A 76 17.05 27.28 28.85
N GLY A 77 17.80 26.81 27.85
CA GLY A 77 19.20 27.14 27.66
C GLY A 77 20.15 26.25 28.48
N ARG A 78 19.69 25.12 29.03
CA ARG A 78 20.59 24.21 29.75
C ARG A 78 21.27 23.30 28.73
N GLY A 79 22.58 23.45 28.60
CA GLY A 79 23.45 22.59 27.81
C GLY A 79 23.95 21.40 28.62
N PHE A 80 23.95 20.21 28.02
CA PHE A 80 24.38 18.96 28.62
C PHE A 80 25.44 18.32 27.73
N LEU A 81 26.64 18.13 28.25
CA LEU A 81 27.66 17.29 27.63
C LEU A 81 27.32 15.83 27.95
N VAL A 82 27.16 14.99 26.93
CA VAL A 82 26.68 13.61 27.05
C VAL A 82 27.65 12.68 26.35
N ASN A 83 27.96 11.55 26.98
CA ASN A 83 28.61 10.44 26.29
C ASN A 83 27.58 9.74 25.41
N THR A 84 27.75 9.76 24.10
CA THR A 84 26.76 9.23 23.13
C THR A 84 26.51 7.74 23.31
N SER A 85 27.57 6.96 23.55
CA SER A 85 27.49 5.49 23.66
C SER A 85 26.73 5.01 24.91
N LYS A 86 26.93 5.69 26.05
CA LYS A 86 26.25 5.35 27.31
C LYS A 86 24.97 6.16 27.54
N GLY A 87 24.78 7.26 26.83
CA GLY A 87 23.68 8.22 27.04
C GLY A 87 23.70 8.90 28.41
N VAL A 88 24.88 9.01 29.04
CA VAL A 88 25.04 9.61 30.39
C VAL A 88 25.54 11.05 30.25
N SER A 89 24.92 11.98 30.98
CA SER A 89 25.40 13.36 31.08
C SER A 89 26.67 13.42 31.93
N LEU A 90 27.74 13.97 31.35
CA LEU A 90 29.04 14.14 31.98
C LEU A 90 29.18 15.50 32.67
N ALA A 91 28.62 16.54 32.07
CA ALA A 91 28.66 17.90 32.61
C ALA A 91 27.46 18.72 32.11
N GLN A 92 27.09 19.75 32.86
CA GLN A 92 26.03 20.68 32.49
C GLN A 92 26.57 22.11 32.41
N LEU A 93 26.05 22.91 31.49
CA LEU A 93 26.34 24.33 31.31
C LEU A 93 25.01 25.09 31.24
N LYS A 94 24.85 26.12 32.07
CA LYS A 94 23.65 26.96 32.03
C LYS A 94 23.90 28.14 31.10
N LEU A 95 23.18 28.18 29.98
CA LEU A 95 23.19 29.28 29.01
C LEU A 95 21.89 30.09 29.12
N THR A 96 21.74 31.08 28.26
CA THR A 96 20.49 31.82 28.11
C THR A 96 19.48 31.02 27.28
N LYS A 97 18.21 31.44 27.31
CA LYS A 97 17.11 30.69 26.67
C LYS A 97 17.29 30.53 25.16
N HIS A 98 17.89 31.51 24.49
CA HIS A 98 18.01 31.51 23.03
C HIS A 98 19.43 31.16 22.59
N VAL A 99 19.64 29.89 22.23
CA VAL A 99 20.89 29.43 21.62
C VAL A 99 20.70 29.32 20.12
N GLY A 100 21.42 30.14 19.38
CA GLY A 100 21.44 30.15 17.92
C GLY A 100 22.05 28.89 17.36
N ASP A 101 23.31 28.60 17.66
CA ASP A 101 23.98 27.38 17.20
C ASP A 101 25.12 26.94 18.11
N VAL A 102 25.53 25.68 17.98
CA VAL A 102 26.63 25.10 18.76
C VAL A 102 27.44 24.09 17.94
N LYS A 103 28.77 24.23 17.94
CA LYS A 103 29.67 23.36 17.18
C LYS A 103 30.93 23.03 17.97
N PHE A 104 31.29 21.74 17.98
CA PHE A 104 32.62 21.32 18.37
C PHE A 104 33.65 21.75 17.32
N SER A 105 34.83 22.14 17.78
CA SER A 105 36.02 22.30 16.93
C SER A 105 36.39 20.97 16.25
N PRO A 106 37.08 21.00 15.08
CA PRO A 106 37.52 19.78 14.38
C PRO A 106 38.38 18.84 15.24
N CYS A 107 39.15 19.38 16.20
CA CYS A 107 39.96 18.59 17.13
C CYS A 107 39.19 18.07 18.36
N SER A 108 37.88 18.34 18.49
CA SER A 108 37.02 17.98 19.63
C SER A 108 37.43 18.56 20.99
N LYS A 109 38.44 19.45 21.06
CA LYS A 109 38.92 20.05 22.32
C LYS A 109 38.13 21.30 22.72
N TYR A 110 37.69 22.08 21.74
CA TYR A 110 36.90 23.30 21.96
C TYR A 110 35.46 23.11 21.49
N ILE A 111 34.53 23.83 22.10
CA ILE A 111 33.16 23.99 21.64
C ILE A 111 32.84 25.48 21.57
N ALA A 112 32.24 25.92 20.47
CA ALA A 112 31.76 27.29 20.28
C ALA A 112 30.23 27.29 20.34
N ILE A 113 29.68 28.27 21.04
CA ILE A 113 28.24 28.43 21.28
C ILE A 113 27.86 29.87 20.93
N ALA A 114 26.91 30.04 20.01
CA ALA A 114 26.31 31.33 19.70
C ALA A 114 24.95 31.42 20.38
N PHE A 115 24.76 32.42 21.24
CA PHE A 115 23.53 32.62 21.99
C PHE A 115 23.31 34.12 22.24
N ASP A 116 22.05 34.55 22.16
CA ASP A 116 21.70 35.98 22.06
C ASP A 116 22.67 36.71 21.12
N GLY A 117 23.20 37.88 21.47
CA GLY A 117 24.20 38.60 20.67
C GLY A 117 25.67 38.19 20.90
N LYS A 118 25.92 37.04 21.54
CA LYS A 118 27.24 36.61 22.02
C LYS A 118 27.70 35.30 21.39
N ILE A 119 29.02 35.14 21.30
CA ILE A 119 29.68 33.86 20.99
C ILE A 119 30.68 33.56 22.09
N GLU A 120 30.55 32.38 22.69
CA GLU A 120 31.51 31.88 23.69
C GLU A 120 32.16 30.59 23.22
N VAL A 121 33.46 30.48 23.44
CA VAL A 121 34.25 29.28 23.16
C VAL A 121 34.73 28.70 24.48
N PHE A 122 34.51 27.41 24.67
CA PHE A 122 34.90 26.65 25.86
C PHE A 122 35.91 25.56 25.47
N LEU A 123 36.94 25.41 26.29
CA LEU A 123 37.83 24.26 26.28
C LEU A 123 37.20 23.14 27.12
N LEU A 124 37.10 21.96 26.52
CA LEU A 124 36.68 20.72 27.13
C LEU A 124 37.90 20.04 27.74
N ASN A 125 38.04 20.11 29.06
CA ASN A 125 39.03 19.30 29.76
C ASN A 125 38.69 17.81 29.67
N LYS A 126 39.65 16.93 29.97
CA LYS A 126 39.36 15.51 30.19
C LYS A 126 38.35 15.39 31.34
N VAL A 127 37.09 15.28 31.00
CA VAL A 127 35.99 15.15 31.96
C VAL A 127 36.09 13.77 32.58
N THR A 128 36.62 13.69 33.79
CA THR A 128 36.38 12.57 34.69
C THR A 128 35.05 12.79 35.39
N PHE A 129 34.41 11.72 35.86
CA PHE A 129 33.14 11.83 36.59
C PHE A 129 33.22 12.77 37.81
N ASP A 130 34.43 13.01 38.32
CA ASP A 130 34.67 13.80 39.54
C ASP A 130 34.99 15.28 39.26
N SER A 131 35.04 15.73 38.01
CA SER A 131 35.39 17.14 37.72
C SER A 131 34.22 18.08 38.02
N PHE A 132 34.35 18.95 39.04
CA PHE A 132 33.30 19.90 39.43
C PHE A 132 32.95 20.91 38.33
N ASN A 133 33.96 21.44 37.62
CA ASN A 133 33.74 22.33 36.50
C ASN A 133 34.48 21.81 35.27
N ALA A 134 33.73 21.20 34.35
CA ALA A 134 34.25 20.68 33.09
C ALA A 134 34.54 21.79 32.05
N TRP A 135 34.05 23.02 32.28
CA TRP A 135 34.01 24.09 31.28
C TRP A 135 35.02 25.19 31.58
N ILE A 136 36.02 25.35 30.71
CA ILE A 136 36.94 26.49 30.77
C ILE A 136 36.62 27.43 29.61
N ARG A 137 36.00 28.57 29.90
CA ARG A 137 35.73 29.59 28.87
C ARG A 137 37.04 30.21 28.39
N THR A 138 37.36 30.00 27.12
CA THR A 138 38.56 30.57 26.49
C THR A 138 38.27 31.97 25.96
N THR A 139 37.14 32.14 25.28
CA THR A 139 36.82 33.38 24.54
C THR A 139 35.34 33.71 24.71
N SER A 140 35.01 34.99 24.84
CA SER A 140 33.65 35.52 24.90
C SER A 140 33.61 36.81 24.10
N LEU A 141 32.83 36.83 23.03
CA LEU A 141 32.69 37.95 22.10
C LEU A 141 31.23 38.38 22.08
N THR A 142 30.98 39.67 22.31
CA THR A 142 29.65 40.27 22.10
C THR A 142 29.70 41.00 20.77
N ILE A 143 28.93 40.54 19.78
CA ILE A 143 29.04 40.97 18.38
C ILE A 143 27.88 41.87 17.99
N SER A 144 26.66 41.53 18.41
CA SER A 144 25.43 42.20 18.01
C SER A 144 24.51 42.40 19.20
N THR A 145 23.53 43.29 19.07
CA THR A 145 22.38 43.36 19.98
C THR A 145 21.30 42.35 19.59
N ASN A 146 21.29 41.91 18.34
CA ASN A 146 20.37 40.89 17.84
C ASN A 146 20.92 39.49 18.06
N LYS A 147 20.08 38.48 17.88
CA LYS A 147 20.48 37.09 18.10
C LYS A 147 21.42 36.62 17.00
N MET A 148 22.51 35.97 17.41
CA MET A 148 23.36 35.15 16.56
C MET A 148 22.61 33.85 16.25
N THR A 149 22.54 33.47 14.98
CA THR A 149 21.73 32.36 14.48
C THR A 149 22.57 31.13 14.16
N THR A 150 23.83 31.33 13.76
CA THR A 150 24.68 30.29 13.18
C THR A 150 26.16 30.53 13.48
N LEU A 151 26.93 29.44 13.53
CA LEU A 151 28.40 29.48 13.60
C LEU A 151 29.02 28.25 12.93
N ASN A 152 30.21 28.39 12.35
CA ASN A 152 31.02 27.25 11.88
C ASN A 152 32.51 27.50 12.07
N TRP A 153 33.26 26.41 12.25
CA TRP A 153 34.72 26.41 12.36
C TRP A 153 35.36 26.22 10.99
N SER A 154 36.57 26.77 10.79
CA SER A 154 37.44 26.38 9.68
C SER A 154 37.97 24.95 9.87
N ASP A 155 38.38 24.30 8.79
CA ASP A 155 38.83 22.89 8.81
C ASP A 155 40.04 22.64 9.74
N ASP A 156 40.91 23.63 9.92
CA ASP A 156 42.05 23.62 10.86
C ASP A 156 41.66 23.99 12.31
N GLY A 157 40.44 24.50 12.52
CA GLY A 157 39.95 24.97 13.81
C GLY A 157 40.54 26.31 14.29
N GLU A 158 41.19 27.08 13.41
CA GLU A 158 41.80 28.37 13.75
C GLU A 158 40.82 29.55 13.62
N LEU A 159 39.82 29.50 12.74
CA LEU A 159 38.82 30.55 12.54
C LEU A 159 37.41 30.07 12.85
N ILE A 160 36.56 30.99 13.28
CA ILE A 160 35.12 30.81 13.40
C ILE A 160 34.45 31.87 12.53
N ILE A 161 33.47 31.44 11.72
CA ILE A 161 32.51 32.31 11.06
C ILE A 161 31.18 32.23 11.80
N ALA A 162 30.49 33.35 11.98
CA ALA A 162 29.17 33.38 12.59
C ALA A 162 28.28 34.46 11.98
N GLY A 163 26.97 34.22 11.93
CA GLY A 163 25.97 35.13 11.40
C GLY A 163 24.83 35.37 12.39
N GLY A 164 24.14 36.51 12.24
CA GLY A 164 23.01 36.88 13.10
C GLY A 164 21.79 37.42 12.34
N GLU A 165 20.73 37.70 13.10
CA GLU A 165 19.49 38.34 12.65
C GLU A 165 19.70 39.80 12.22
N ASP A 166 20.82 40.40 12.61
CA ASP A 166 21.24 41.73 12.16
C ASP A 166 21.74 41.79 10.71
N LYS A 167 21.65 40.67 9.96
CA LYS A 167 22.01 40.54 8.53
C LYS A 167 23.52 40.61 8.27
N LYS A 168 24.31 40.49 9.34
CA LYS A 168 25.77 40.61 9.30
C LYS A 168 26.42 39.30 9.70
N PHE A 169 27.61 39.05 9.17
CA PHE A 169 28.46 37.96 9.62
C PHE A 169 29.80 38.47 10.12
N VAL A 170 30.46 37.67 10.94
CA VAL A 170 31.77 37.94 11.50
C VAL A 170 32.67 36.73 11.31
N VAL A 171 33.95 36.98 11.05
CA VAL A 171 35.01 35.97 11.10
C VAL A 171 36.04 36.40 12.13
N PHE A 172 36.45 35.49 13.01
CA PHE A 172 37.42 35.77 14.07
C PHE A 172 38.22 34.52 14.48
N ARG A 173 39.36 34.74 15.15
CA ARG A 173 40.23 33.68 15.71
C ARG A 173 39.95 33.51 17.21
N PRO A 174 39.70 32.30 17.73
CA PRO A 174 39.30 32.12 19.13
C PRO A 174 40.47 31.90 20.11
N ARG A 175 41.73 31.73 19.67
CA ARG A 175 42.85 31.45 20.59
C ARG A 175 43.30 32.69 21.37
N LYS A 176 43.47 32.49 22.68
CA LYS A 176 43.97 33.49 23.65
C LYS A 176 45.43 33.88 23.47
N GLU A 177 46.24 33.06 22.80
CA GLU A 177 47.70 33.24 22.72
C GLU A 177 48.12 34.52 21.98
N ILE A 178 47.19 35.22 21.31
CA ILE A 178 47.42 36.52 20.66
C ILE A 178 46.80 37.69 21.46
N CYS A 179 46.06 37.41 22.53
CA CYS A 179 45.34 38.43 23.31
C CYS A 179 45.75 38.39 24.78
N THR A 180 47.02 38.67 25.05
CA THR A 180 47.50 38.97 26.42
C THR A 180 47.06 40.37 26.87
N ASP A 181 46.77 41.29 25.94
CA ASP A 181 46.17 42.59 26.24
C ASP A 181 44.65 42.53 26.14
N PHE A 182 44.00 42.30 27.29
CA PHE A 182 42.53 42.32 27.46
C PHE A 182 41.84 43.65 27.05
N LYS A 183 42.59 44.66 26.60
CA LYS A 183 42.07 45.98 26.21
C LYS A 183 42.26 46.34 24.73
N ARG A 184 42.93 45.55 23.89
CA ARG A 184 43.15 45.90 22.49
C ARG A 184 43.02 44.70 21.53
N ASN A 185 41.98 44.80 20.70
CA ASN A 185 41.79 44.15 19.40
C ASN A 185 41.90 42.62 19.36
N ILE A 186 40.81 41.92 19.73
CA ILE A 186 40.52 40.64 19.05
C ILE A 186 40.21 41.01 17.60
N PRO A 187 41.00 40.56 16.60
CA PRO A 187 40.75 40.95 15.22
C PRO A 187 39.51 40.20 14.72
N TYR A 188 38.35 40.84 14.85
CA TYR A 188 37.13 40.42 14.18
C TYR A 188 36.65 41.55 13.29
N ARG A 189 36.08 41.19 12.14
CA ARG A 189 35.46 42.16 11.23
C ARG A 189 34.03 41.74 10.97
N LEU A 190 33.11 42.65 11.29
CA LEU A 190 31.70 42.51 10.95
C LEU A 190 31.52 42.93 9.49
N ILE A 191 30.90 42.07 8.68
CA ILE A 191 30.68 42.29 7.25
C ILE A 191 29.17 42.36 7.02
N ASP A 192 28.74 43.51 6.50
CA ASP A 192 27.36 43.82 6.18
C ASP A 192 27.11 43.63 4.68
N ALA A 193 26.14 42.79 4.31
CA ALA A 193 25.90 42.47 2.89
C ALA A 193 24.57 41.78 2.57
N HIS A 194 23.84 41.26 3.56
CA HIS A 194 22.62 40.48 3.34
C HIS A 194 21.36 41.33 3.48
N LYS A 195 20.26 40.87 2.89
CA LYS A 195 18.96 41.57 2.99
C LYS A 195 18.10 40.98 4.10
N GLY A 196 18.38 39.74 4.47
CA GLY A 196 17.67 38.95 5.48
C GLY A 196 18.56 38.42 6.59
N SER A 197 17.96 37.71 7.55
CA SER A 197 18.68 37.05 8.64
C SER A 197 19.59 35.96 8.10
N ILE A 198 20.81 35.83 8.63
CA ILE A 198 21.73 34.79 8.15
C ILE A 198 21.26 33.44 8.67
N VAL A 199 20.95 32.49 7.78
CA VAL A 199 20.49 31.14 8.12
C VAL A 199 21.69 30.24 8.43
N ASN A 200 22.72 30.28 7.58
CA ASN A 200 23.95 29.50 7.79
C ASN A 200 25.15 30.13 7.07
N CYS A 201 26.35 29.81 7.54
CA CYS A 201 27.62 30.27 6.96
C CYS A 201 28.68 29.15 7.02
N PHE A 202 29.45 28.93 5.95
CA PHE A 202 30.39 27.80 5.86
C PHE A 202 31.75 28.27 5.33
N PHE A 203 32.83 27.58 5.70
CA PHE A 203 34.10 27.65 4.99
C PHE A 203 34.14 26.63 3.84
N LEU A 204 34.87 26.95 2.77
CA LEU A 204 35.21 25.97 1.75
C LEU A 204 36.30 25.02 2.26
N LYS A 205 36.35 23.80 1.72
CA LYS A 205 37.31 22.78 2.17
C LYS A 205 38.74 23.26 2.03
N ASN A 206 39.53 23.14 3.09
CA ASN A 206 40.93 23.59 3.16
C ASN A 206 41.13 25.01 2.61
N SER A 207 40.18 25.91 2.87
CA SER A 207 40.24 27.30 2.44
C SER A 207 39.60 28.20 3.49
N TYR A 208 40.08 29.44 3.58
CA TYR A 208 39.42 30.47 4.39
C TYR A 208 38.34 31.22 3.61
N ASP A 209 38.14 30.93 2.31
CA ASP A 209 36.98 31.38 1.54
C ASP A 209 35.69 30.87 2.19
N CYS A 210 34.65 31.70 2.25
CA CYS A 210 33.43 31.36 2.96
C CYS A 210 32.15 31.64 2.16
N LEU A 211 31.11 30.88 2.47
CA LEU A 211 29.75 31.01 1.96
C LEU A 211 28.83 31.55 3.06
N THR A 212 27.90 32.41 2.70
CA THR A 212 26.88 32.94 3.61
C THR A 212 25.52 32.92 2.92
N ILE A 213 24.47 32.49 3.63
CA ILE A 213 23.11 32.33 3.12
C ILE A 213 22.13 33.09 4.02
N ASP A 214 21.26 33.92 3.45
CA ASP A 214 20.17 34.57 4.18
C ASP A 214 18.80 33.88 3.99
N ASP A 215 17.86 34.20 4.88
CA ASP A 215 16.48 33.68 4.89
C ASP A 215 15.68 34.08 3.64
N ARG A 216 16.06 35.17 2.95
CA ARG A 216 15.48 35.61 1.68
C ARG A 216 16.07 34.87 0.48
N GLY A 217 16.91 33.86 0.68
CA GLY A 217 17.48 33.01 -0.37
C GLY A 217 18.72 33.59 -1.03
N LEU A 218 19.37 34.60 -0.45
CA LEU A 218 20.59 35.19 -0.98
C LEU A 218 21.82 34.39 -0.55
N LEU A 219 22.56 33.87 -1.52
CA LEU A 219 23.82 33.14 -1.33
C LEU A 219 24.99 33.99 -1.83
N SER A 220 25.97 34.24 -0.96
CA SER A 220 27.18 35.00 -1.29
C SER A 220 28.44 34.18 -1.01
N LEU A 221 29.38 34.18 -1.97
CA LEU A 221 30.72 33.61 -1.83
C LEU A 221 31.74 34.72 -1.61
N TRP A 222 32.53 34.57 -0.56
CA TRP A 222 33.52 35.51 -0.09
C TRP A 222 34.91 34.91 -0.22
N LYS A 223 35.83 35.65 -0.82
CA LYS A 223 37.22 35.25 -0.98
C LYS A 223 38.06 35.86 0.14
N SER A 224 38.86 35.06 0.81
CA SER A 224 39.83 35.51 1.83
C SER A 224 41.07 36.10 1.18
N ASN A 225 41.65 37.14 1.78
CA ASN A 225 43.00 37.62 1.44
C ASN A 225 44.12 36.67 1.90
N LYS A 226 43.86 35.83 2.92
CA LYS A 226 44.80 34.86 3.48
C LYS A 226 44.59 33.48 2.88
N ALA A 227 45.69 32.81 2.54
CA ALA A 227 45.70 31.40 2.12
C ALA A 227 45.58 30.46 3.32
N PHE A 228 45.01 29.27 3.10
CA PHE A 228 44.82 28.26 4.14
C PHE A 228 46.14 27.86 4.81
N GLY A 229 46.17 27.82 6.14
CA GLY A 229 47.36 27.50 6.94
C GLY A 229 48.39 28.64 7.08
N LYS A 230 48.19 29.78 6.41
CA LYS A 230 49.12 30.93 6.38
C LYS A 230 48.56 32.16 7.10
N LEU A 231 47.84 31.96 8.21
CA LEU A 231 47.26 33.08 8.99
C LEU A 231 48.33 33.99 9.61
N ASP A 232 49.43 33.38 10.06
CA ASP A 232 50.53 34.07 10.74
C ASP A 232 51.63 34.56 9.78
N GLU A 233 51.47 34.37 8.46
CA GLU A 233 52.38 34.96 7.47
C GLU A 233 52.20 36.49 7.43
N LYS A 234 53.30 37.22 7.59
CA LYS A 234 53.36 38.68 7.54
C LYS A 234 53.17 39.16 6.09
N ASP A 235 52.17 40.01 5.85
CA ASP A 235 51.98 40.68 4.55
C ASP A 235 52.90 41.92 4.50
N GLY A 236 54.15 41.73 4.08
CA GLY A 236 55.13 42.82 3.98
C GLY A 236 55.80 43.21 5.30
N GLU A 237 56.59 44.29 5.27
CA GLU A 237 57.44 44.73 6.37
C GLU A 237 56.70 45.50 7.49
N GLU A 238 55.43 45.88 7.30
CA GLU A 238 54.67 46.59 8.35
C GLU A 238 53.97 45.63 9.33
N GLU A 239 54.16 45.86 10.63
CA GLU A 239 53.49 45.17 11.75
C GLU A 239 51.97 45.46 11.85
N LYS A 240 51.27 45.56 10.73
CA LYS A 240 49.80 45.64 10.76
C LYS A 240 49.25 44.26 11.07
N VAL A 241 48.57 44.17 12.21
CA VAL A 241 47.74 43.03 12.64
C VAL A 241 47.09 42.39 11.41
N THR A 242 47.40 41.12 11.18
CA THR A 242 46.99 40.37 9.99
C THR A 242 45.50 40.06 10.04
N PHE A 243 44.68 41.05 9.69
CA PHE A 243 43.24 40.85 9.55
C PHE A 243 42.94 39.97 8.34
N VAL A 244 42.04 39.01 8.52
CA VAL A 244 41.45 38.29 7.39
C VAL A 244 40.38 39.20 6.77
N PHE A 245 40.63 39.64 5.55
CA PHE A 245 39.73 40.44 4.74
C PHE A 245 38.99 39.54 3.76
N TYR A 246 37.71 39.86 3.57
CA TYR A 246 36.81 39.13 2.68
C TYR A 246 36.29 40.05 1.59
N GLU A 247 36.47 39.63 0.36
CA GLU A 247 35.91 40.28 -0.83
C GLU A 247 34.79 39.41 -1.40
N ARG A 248 33.61 40.00 -1.67
CA ARG A 248 32.49 39.24 -2.25
C ARG A 248 32.77 38.90 -3.71
N LYS A 249 33.06 37.63 -3.99
CA LYS A 249 33.37 37.13 -5.34
C LYS A 249 32.12 36.92 -6.19
N LYS A 250 31.05 36.36 -5.61
CA LYS A 250 29.78 36.05 -6.30
C LYS A 250 28.58 36.24 -5.35
N LYS A 251 27.44 36.61 -5.92
CA LYS A 251 26.15 36.78 -5.23
C LYS A 251 25.05 36.18 -6.11
N MET A 252 24.28 35.22 -5.59
CA MET A 252 23.22 34.50 -6.29
C MET A 252 21.93 34.50 -5.47
N ASN A 253 20.78 34.47 -6.14
CA ASN A 253 19.47 34.35 -5.52
C ASN A 253 18.91 32.95 -5.78
N ILE A 254 18.81 32.14 -4.74
CA ILE A 254 18.42 30.73 -4.85
C ILE A 254 16.92 30.60 -5.13
N ASN A 255 16.12 31.60 -4.77
CA ASN A 255 14.67 31.63 -5.03
C ASN A 255 14.33 31.65 -6.53
N ASP A 256 15.31 31.91 -7.40
CA ASP A 256 15.14 31.82 -8.85
C ASP A 256 15.20 30.36 -9.36
N SER A 257 15.45 29.38 -8.47
CA SER A 257 15.40 27.95 -8.79
C SER A 257 13.95 27.48 -8.97
N ALA A 258 13.70 26.65 -9.99
CA ALA A 258 12.35 26.35 -10.51
C ALA A 258 11.29 25.87 -9.48
N SER A 259 11.66 25.24 -8.36
CA SER A 259 10.69 24.77 -7.36
C SER A 259 10.38 25.77 -6.24
N VAL A 260 11.15 26.84 -6.14
CA VAL A 260 11.04 27.83 -5.05
C VAL A 260 10.13 28.94 -5.55
N ALA A 261 8.93 29.04 -4.97
CA ALA A 261 8.04 30.14 -5.30
C ALA A 261 8.61 31.48 -4.80
N ARG A 262 8.26 32.58 -5.46
CA ARG A 262 8.51 33.92 -4.92
C ARG A 262 7.83 34.04 -3.55
N ASN A 263 8.49 34.70 -2.58
CA ASN A 263 8.07 34.84 -1.18
C ASN A 263 8.13 33.54 -0.34
N VAL A 264 9.09 32.67 -0.63
CA VAL A 264 9.43 31.52 0.22
C VAL A 264 10.78 31.78 0.88
N GLU A 265 10.88 31.45 2.16
CA GLU A 265 12.07 31.70 2.98
C GLU A 265 12.94 30.45 3.07
N CYS A 266 14.26 30.64 3.06
CA CYS A 266 15.25 29.60 3.33
C CYS A 266 15.28 29.33 4.83
N THR A 267 15.03 28.09 5.22
CA THR A 267 14.85 27.70 6.62
C THR A 267 16.08 27.01 7.21
N SER A 268 16.81 26.26 6.39
CA SER A 268 18.04 25.59 6.79
C SER A 268 18.92 25.36 5.57
N ALA A 269 20.23 25.39 5.77
CA ALA A 269 21.23 25.04 4.76
C ALA A 269 22.31 24.14 5.36
N THR A 270 22.87 23.24 4.54
CA THR A 270 24.01 22.39 4.90
C THR A 270 24.97 22.28 3.71
N PHE A 271 26.28 22.27 3.97
CA PHE A 271 27.31 22.18 2.94
C PHE A 271 28.21 20.97 3.20
N HIS A 272 28.33 20.07 2.22
CA HIS A 272 29.28 18.96 2.26
C HIS A 272 30.58 19.37 1.57
N SER A 273 31.57 19.77 2.37
CA SER A 273 32.82 20.34 1.88
C SER A 273 33.66 19.37 1.04
N LYS A 274 33.55 18.04 1.23
CA LYS A 274 34.31 17.07 0.43
C LYS A 274 33.81 16.96 -1.01
N ASN A 275 32.49 16.99 -1.23
CA ASN A 275 31.88 16.84 -2.54
C ASN A 275 31.47 18.19 -3.13
N ASN A 276 31.67 19.29 -2.40
CA ASN A 276 31.34 20.64 -2.83
C ASN A 276 29.84 20.87 -3.12
N ILE A 277 28.98 20.17 -2.37
CA ILE A 277 27.52 20.25 -2.56
C ILE A 277 26.89 21.05 -1.42
N LEU A 278 26.18 22.11 -1.78
CA LEU A 278 25.34 22.91 -0.90
C LEU A 278 23.88 22.49 -1.07
N VAL A 279 23.22 22.23 0.05
CA VAL A 279 21.78 21.99 0.11
C VAL A 279 21.12 23.12 0.86
N THR A 280 20.07 23.67 0.27
CA THR A 280 19.23 24.72 0.85
C THR A 280 17.80 24.23 0.92
N SER A 281 17.11 24.51 2.01
CA SER A 281 15.76 24.03 2.27
C SER A 281 14.86 25.19 2.64
N PHE A 282 13.57 25.06 2.33
CA PHE A 282 12.64 26.18 2.27
C PHE A 282 11.35 25.92 3.08
N SER A 283 10.67 27.01 3.44
CA SER A 283 9.47 26.99 4.29
C SER A 283 8.24 26.33 3.63
N ASN A 284 8.25 26.19 2.31
CA ASN A 284 7.23 25.47 1.54
C ASN A 284 7.50 23.96 1.39
N GLY A 285 8.60 23.44 1.97
CA GLY A 285 9.00 22.04 1.83
C GLY A 285 9.96 21.73 0.67
N ALA A 286 10.39 22.74 -0.08
CA ALA A 286 11.37 22.58 -1.15
C ALA A 286 12.80 22.41 -0.63
N ILE A 287 13.61 21.63 -1.33
CA ILE A 287 15.04 21.41 -1.10
C ILE A 287 15.76 21.53 -2.44
N VAL A 288 16.84 22.30 -2.45
CA VAL A 288 17.58 22.64 -3.67
C VAL A 288 19.07 22.39 -3.46
N PHE A 289 19.68 21.68 -4.40
CA PHE A 289 21.06 21.23 -4.41
C PHE A 289 21.87 22.06 -5.40
N HIS A 290 22.97 22.65 -4.95
CA HIS A 290 23.90 23.40 -5.77
C HIS A 290 25.32 22.87 -5.61
N GLU A 291 26.05 22.77 -6.69
CA GLU A 291 27.50 22.58 -6.66
C GLU A 291 28.18 23.93 -6.42
N ILE A 292 29.19 23.98 -5.56
CA ILE A 292 29.95 25.18 -5.20
C ILE A 292 31.41 24.96 -5.58
N PRO A 293 32.13 25.91 -6.20
CA PRO A 293 31.81 27.34 -6.38
C PRO A 293 31.21 27.69 -7.75
N THR A 294 30.81 26.69 -8.55
CA THR A 294 30.18 26.86 -9.87
C THR A 294 28.78 27.46 -9.76
N PHE A 295 28.04 27.12 -8.69
CA PHE A 295 26.61 27.40 -8.48
C PHE A 295 25.70 26.69 -9.48
N SER A 296 26.12 25.56 -10.03
CA SER A 296 25.27 24.71 -10.87
C SER A 296 24.18 24.06 -10.01
N LEU A 297 22.91 24.26 -10.40
CA LEU A 297 21.78 23.53 -9.83
C LEU A 297 21.93 22.04 -10.21
N ILE A 298 22.10 21.18 -9.21
CA ILE A 298 22.13 19.72 -9.40
C ILE A 298 20.69 19.22 -9.46
N GLN A 299 19.89 19.57 -8.45
CA GLN A 299 18.54 19.06 -8.29
C GLN A 299 17.67 19.97 -7.43
N SER A 300 16.37 19.89 -7.67
CA SER A 300 15.35 20.62 -6.93
C SER A 300 14.16 19.71 -6.67
N LEU A 301 13.74 19.54 -5.41
CA LEU A 301 12.66 18.63 -5.02
C LEU A 301 11.78 19.27 -3.95
N LYS A 302 10.56 18.77 -3.79
CA LYS A 302 9.65 19.15 -2.71
C LYS A 302 9.27 17.90 -1.90
N VAL A 303 9.71 17.81 -0.65
CA VAL A 303 9.53 16.61 0.21
C VAL A 303 8.09 16.48 0.70
N GLY A 304 7.42 17.61 0.89
CA GLY A 304 6.03 17.72 1.32
C GLY A 304 5.58 19.17 1.35
N ASP A 305 4.41 19.45 1.91
CA ASP A 305 3.86 20.80 2.04
C ASP A 305 4.22 21.48 3.36
N VAL A 306 5.14 20.89 4.12
CA VAL A 306 5.54 21.38 5.45
C VAL A 306 6.97 21.91 5.38
N SER A 307 7.22 23.02 6.08
CA SER A 307 8.54 23.63 6.20
C SER A 307 9.61 22.62 6.60
N VAL A 308 10.71 22.56 5.87
CA VAL A 308 11.88 21.78 6.28
C VAL A 308 12.59 22.55 7.39
N LYS A 309 12.77 21.96 8.57
CA LYS A 309 13.39 22.64 9.72
C LYS A 309 14.89 22.38 9.81
N SER A 310 15.36 21.19 9.38
CA SER A 310 16.78 20.85 9.44
C SER A 310 17.16 19.86 8.34
N VAL A 311 18.38 20.02 7.82
CA VAL A 311 19.00 19.11 6.85
C VAL A 311 20.44 18.79 7.27
N ALA A 312 20.88 17.55 7.06
CA ALA A 312 22.23 17.11 7.40
C ALA A 312 22.75 16.06 6.40
N PHE A 313 24.04 16.11 6.06
CA PHE A 313 24.68 15.09 5.23
C PHE A 313 25.25 13.95 6.08
N ASN A 314 25.29 12.73 5.53
CA ASN A 314 26.12 11.65 6.06
C ASN A 314 27.63 11.92 5.81
N LYS A 315 28.49 11.06 6.35
CA LYS A 315 29.97 11.22 6.30
C LYS A 315 30.56 11.23 4.87
N ASP A 316 29.89 10.53 3.95
CA ASP A 316 30.31 10.32 2.56
C ASP A 316 29.67 11.36 1.61
N GLY A 317 28.55 11.96 2.03
CA GLY A 317 27.81 12.98 1.29
C GLY A 317 26.77 12.44 0.32
N ASP A 318 26.52 11.13 0.30
CA ASP A 318 25.54 10.49 -0.59
C ASP A 318 24.12 10.53 -0.05
N TRP A 319 23.96 10.59 1.28
CA TRP A 319 22.66 10.66 1.95
C TRP A 319 22.42 12.03 2.59
N LEU A 320 21.22 12.53 2.39
CA LEU A 320 20.69 13.71 3.06
C LEU A 320 19.60 13.30 4.04
N GLY A 321 19.82 13.57 5.32
CA GLY A 321 18.81 13.53 6.36
C GLY A 321 18.01 14.82 6.29
N ILE A 322 16.69 14.70 6.33
CA ILE A 322 15.73 15.79 6.23
C ILE A 322 14.76 15.66 7.40
N ALA A 323 14.61 16.73 8.17
CA ALA A 323 13.55 16.86 9.16
C ALA A 323 12.60 17.99 8.75
N SER A 324 11.33 17.65 8.53
CA SER A 324 10.29 18.59 8.12
C SER A 324 9.16 18.64 9.13
N GLY A 325 8.51 19.80 9.17
CA GLY A 325 7.46 20.13 10.11
C GLY A 325 7.92 20.33 11.52
N GLY A 326 6.96 20.32 12.41
CA GLY A 326 7.16 20.36 13.84
C GLY A 326 5.87 20.00 14.54
N GLY A 327 5.94 19.79 15.85
CA GLY A 327 4.77 19.38 16.63
C GLY A 327 4.23 18.05 16.14
N SER A 328 3.01 18.06 15.62
CA SER A 328 2.32 16.87 15.13
C SER A 328 2.61 16.51 13.67
N LEU A 329 3.10 17.45 12.86
CA LEU A 329 3.42 17.22 11.44
C LEU A 329 4.86 16.73 11.22
N GLY A 330 5.56 16.30 12.29
CA GLY A 330 6.96 15.94 12.24
C GLY A 330 7.24 14.73 11.33
N GLN A 331 8.19 14.89 10.42
CA GLN A 331 8.65 13.86 9.51
C GLN A 331 10.18 13.84 9.49
N VAL A 332 10.75 12.64 9.42
CA VAL A 332 12.19 12.43 9.20
C VAL A 332 12.35 11.54 7.98
N ALA A 333 13.09 12.02 7.00
CA ALA A 333 13.43 11.28 5.80
C ALA A 333 14.96 11.21 5.64
N VAL A 334 15.44 10.13 5.04
CA VAL A 334 16.81 10.00 4.54
C VAL A 334 16.70 9.76 3.05
N TRP A 335 17.30 10.64 2.28
CA TRP A 335 17.20 10.67 0.84
C TRP A 335 18.58 10.53 0.22
N GLU A 336 18.73 9.57 -0.67
CA GLU A 336 19.94 9.39 -1.47
C GLU A 336 19.77 10.16 -2.76
N TRP A 337 20.41 11.33 -2.84
CA TRP A 337 20.18 12.30 -3.91
C TRP A 337 20.71 11.83 -5.27
N GLN A 338 21.74 10.98 -5.30
CA GLN A 338 22.29 10.42 -6.54
C GLN A 338 21.34 9.40 -7.20
N SER A 339 20.63 8.60 -6.40
CA SER A 339 19.66 7.60 -6.89
C SER A 339 18.23 8.14 -6.91
N GLU A 340 18.01 9.35 -6.39
CA GLU A 340 16.72 10.00 -6.17
C GLU A 340 15.74 9.19 -5.30
N CYS A 341 16.25 8.29 -4.45
CA CYS A 341 15.44 7.36 -3.65
C CYS A 341 15.42 7.71 -2.16
N TYR A 342 14.28 7.47 -1.50
CA TYR A 342 14.21 7.51 -0.03
C TYR A 342 14.76 6.20 0.54
N ILE A 343 15.81 6.29 1.36
CA ILE A 343 16.31 5.18 2.18
C ILE A 343 15.39 4.95 3.37
N MET A 344 14.91 6.05 3.96
CA MET A 344 13.98 6.04 5.07
C MET A 344 12.99 7.19 4.92
N ASN A 345 11.70 6.95 5.19
CA ASN A 345 10.70 8.00 5.29
C ASN A 345 9.74 7.67 6.43
N GLN A 346 9.95 8.32 7.58
CA GLN A 346 9.18 8.09 8.80
C GLN A 346 8.36 9.33 9.12
N GLN A 347 7.03 9.17 9.19
CA GLN A 347 6.10 10.24 9.48
C GLN A 347 5.40 9.98 10.81
N SER A 348 5.29 11.03 11.62
CA SER A 348 4.56 11.00 12.89
C SER A 348 3.04 10.88 12.68
N HIS A 349 2.29 10.51 13.72
CA HIS A 349 0.85 10.74 13.77
C HIS A 349 0.59 12.24 13.92
N THR A 350 -0.34 12.78 13.13
CA THR A 350 -0.61 14.23 13.16
C THR A 350 -1.51 14.67 14.30
N HIS A 351 -2.01 13.72 15.06
CA HIS A 351 -2.80 13.94 16.26
C HIS A 351 -2.46 12.88 17.30
N ILE A 352 -3.07 13.01 18.48
CA ILE A 352 -2.87 12.10 19.60
C ILE A 352 -3.16 10.66 19.17
N ILE A 353 -2.31 9.73 19.60
CA ILE A 353 -2.50 8.30 19.37
C ILE A 353 -3.48 7.78 20.41
N SER A 354 -4.63 7.31 19.96
CA SER A 354 -5.76 6.90 20.80
C SER A 354 -5.66 5.43 21.22
N CYS A 355 -5.16 4.55 20.35
CA CYS A 355 -5.09 3.13 20.64
C CYS A 355 -3.80 2.48 20.12
N VAL A 356 -3.38 1.41 20.78
CA VAL A 356 -2.19 0.60 20.43
C VAL A 356 -2.44 -0.86 20.79
N LYS A 357 -2.08 -1.79 19.90
CA LYS A 357 -2.03 -3.24 20.19
C LYS A 357 -0.89 -3.95 19.46
N TYR A 358 -0.17 -4.82 20.18
CA TYR A 358 0.76 -5.78 19.58
C TYR A 358 0.03 -6.85 18.79
N SER A 359 0.66 -7.35 17.72
CA SER A 359 0.21 -8.58 17.06
C SER A 359 0.40 -9.79 18.00
N PRO A 360 -0.34 -10.89 17.83
CA PRO A 360 -0.26 -12.07 18.71
C PRO A 360 1.14 -12.70 18.79
N CYS A 361 1.99 -12.51 17.78
CA CYS A 361 3.38 -12.95 17.78
C CYS A 361 4.39 -11.89 18.25
N GLY A 362 3.96 -10.68 18.61
CA GLY A 362 4.81 -9.58 19.10
C GLY A 362 5.72 -8.93 18.06
N SER A 363 5.69 -9.40 16.81
CA SER A 363 6.55 -8.87 15.72
C SER A 363 6.08 -7.52 15.17
N LEU A 364 4.79 -7.22 15.25
CA LEU A 364 4.19 -6.00 14.74
C LEU A 364 3.43 -5.28 15.86
N LEU A 365 3.31 -3.97 15.74
CA LEU A 365 2.52 -3.12 16.63
C LEU A 365 1.62 -2.24 15.77
N ALA A 366 0.31 -2.26 16.00
CA ALA A 366 -0.61 -1.37 15.31
C ALA A 366 -1.03 -0.21 16.22
N THR A 367 -1.10 1.00 15.66
CA THR A 367 -1.53 2.22 16.35
C THR A 367 -2.63 2.91 15.57
N GLY A 368 -3.64 3.41 16.27
CA GLY A 368 -4.67 4.28 15.71
C GLY A 368 -4.50 5.70 16.21
N GLY A 369 -4.50 6.67 15.30
CA GLY A 369 -4.47 8.09 15.64
C GLY A 369 -5.83 8.75 15.58
N MET A 370 -5.96 9.87 16.29
CA MET A 370 -7.08 10.80 16.10
C MET A 370 -7.10 11.44 14.70
N ASP A 371 -6.00 11.32 13.96
CA ASP A 371 -5.84 11.71 12.56
C ASP A 371 -6.56 10.80 11.55
N GLY A 372 -7.24 9.75 12.04
CA GLY A 372 -7.92 8.76 11.21
C GLY A 372 -6.97 7.81 10.49
N LYS A 373 -5.69 7.75 10.89
CA LYS A 373 -4.69 6.87 10.30
C LYS A 373 -4.39 5.68 11.20
N VAL A 374 -4.43 4.48 10.64
CA VAL A 374 -3.90 3.27 11.30
C VAL A 374 -2.47 3.07 10.80
N LYS A 375 -1.48 3.07 11.69
CA LYS A 375 -0.09 2.77 11.36
C LYS A 375 0.31 1.43 11.94
N VAL A 376 1.03 0.64 11.16
CA VAL A 376 1.62 -0.62 11.65
C VAL A 376 3.13 -0.49 11.64
N TRP A 377 3.71 -0.68 12.81
CA TRP A 377 5.13 -0.60 13.10
C TRP A 377 5.71 -2.00 13.22
N ASP A 378 6.94 -2.18 12.77
CA ASP A 378 7.69 -3.38 13.09
C ASP A 378 8.25 -3.27 14.52
N GLY A 379 7.93 -4.24 15.36
CA GLY A 379 8.32 -4.26 16.77
C GLY A 379 9.83 -4.37 16.99
N ARG A 380 10.60 -4.82 15.98
CA ARG A 380 12.07 -4.92 16.06
C ARG A 380 12.78 -3.70 15.52
N SER A 381 12.39 -3.22 14.34
CA SER A 381 13.03 -2.04 13.74
C SER A 381 12.50 -0.72 14.28
N GLY A 382 11.28 -0.68 14.82
CA GLY A 382 10.59 0.55 15.23
C GLY A 382 10.18 1.45 14.05
N ASN A 383 10.34 0.98 12.82
CA ASN A 383 9.92 1.69 11.63
C ASN A 383 8.44 1.42 11.32
N CYS A 384 7.73 2.45 10.84
CA CYS A 384 6.40 2.29 10.27
C CYS A 384 6.50 1.51 8.95
N LEU A 385 5.85 0.35 8.87
CA LEU A 385 5.78 -0.47 7.67
C LEU A 385 4.71 0.03 6.70
N ILE A 386 3.53 0.36 7.23
CA ILE A 386 2.37 0.78 6.43
C ILE A 386 1.49 1.75 7.21
N THR A 387 0.87 2.70 6.50
CA THR A 387 -0.13 3.63 7.02
C THR A 387 -1.43 3.46 6.23
N PHE A 388 -2.51 3.01 6.86
CA PHE A 388 -3.85 2.98 6.29
C PHE A 388 -4.56 4.30 6.57
N THR A 389 -5.03 4.98 5.52
CA THR A 389 -5.66 6.31 5.58
C THR A 389 -7.14 6.28 5.18
N GLU A 390 -7.81 5.14 5.36
CA GLU A 390 -9.17 4.94 4.84
C GLU A 390 -10.28 5.45 5.77
N HIS A 391 -10.01 5.58 7.07
CA HIS A 391 -10.96 6.17 8.02
C HIS A 391 -11.03 7.69 7.82
N LYS A 392 -12.24 8.24 7.99
CA LYS A 392 -12.48 9.69 7.83
C LYS A 392 -12.40 10.48 9.14
N SER A 393 -12.39 9.78 10.27
CA SER A 393 -12.42 10.36 11.61
C SER A 393 -11.50 9.57 12.54
N SER A 394 -11.36 10.04 13.78
CA SER A 394 -10.48 9.45 14.79
C SER A 394 -10.73 7.96 14.98
N ILE A 395 -9.65 7.19 15.05
CA ILE A 395 -9.73 5.76 15.38
C ILE A 395 -9.91 5.64 16.88
N THR A 396 -10.79 4.75 17.31
CA THR A 396 -11.17 4.59 18.72
C THR A 396 -10.71 3.25 19.29
N GLY A 397 -10.66 2.21 18.46
CA GLY A 397 -10.24 0.87 18.86
C GLY A 397 -9.41 0.21 17.77
N ILE A 398 -8.52 -0.67 18.18
CA ILE A 398 -7.69 -1.48 17.29
C ILE A 398 -7.52 -2.88 17.87
N CYS A 399 -7.64 -3.89 17.03
CA CYS A 399 -7.52 -5.30 17.41
C CYS A 399 -6.82 -6.08 16.29
N TRP A 400 -6.13 -7.14 16.65
CA TRP A 400 -5.52 -8.07 15.69
C TRP A 400 -6.34 -9.36 15.64
N SER A 401 -6.38 -10.01 14.49
CA SER A 401 -6.79 -11.42 14.47
C SER A 401 -5.75 -12.30 15.16
N GLU A 402 -6.17 -13.41 15.75
CA GLU A 402 -5.29 -14.36 16.46
C GLU A 402 -4.18 -14.92 15.56
N GLY A 403 -4.44 -15.03 14.25
CA GLY A 403 -3.43 -15.41 13.27
C GLY A 403 -2.41 -14.31 12.93
N GLY A 404 -2.56 -13.09 13.43
CA GLY A 404 -1.69 -11.93 13.19
C GLY A 404 -1.68 -11.40 11.75
N ASN A 405 -2.62 -11.84 10.91
CA ASN A 405 -2.67 -11.50 9.48
C ASN A 405 -3.65 -10.35 9.18
N VAL A 406 -4.52 -9.99 10.13
CA VAL A 406 -5.55 -8.96 9.93
C VAL A 406 -5.52 -7.97 11.09
N VAL A 407 -5.62 -6.68 10.77
CA VAL A 407 -5.83 -5.59 11.73
C VAL A 407 -7.25 -5.06 11.57
N LEU A 408 -8.00 -5.05 12.66
CA LEU A 408 -9.33 -4.45 12.78
C LEU A 408 -9.22 -3.07 13.42
N SER A 409 -9.89 -2.07 12.87
CA SER A 409 -9.93 -0.71 13.44
C SER A 409 -11.36 -0.17 13.47
N SER A 410 -11.81 0.32 14.63
CA SER A 410 -13.06 1.05 14.80
C SER A 410 -12.81 2.55 14.82
N SER A 411 -13.76 3.35 14.34
CA SER A 411 -13.62 4.80 14.30
C SER A 411 -14.94 5.52 14.57
N LEU A 412 -14.81 6.80 14.93
CA LEU A 412 -15.93 7.72 15.04
C LEU A 412 -16.62 8.01 13.69
N ASP A 413 -16.08 7.51 12.57
CA ASP A 413 -16.78 7.53 11.27
C ASP A 413 -17.91 6.48 11.17
N GLY A 414 -18.10 5.67 12.22
CA GLY A 414 -19.21 4.71 12.37
C GLY A 414 -18.97 3.36 11.71
N VAL A 415 -17.72 3.02 11.46
CA VAL A 415 -17.34 1.86 10.67
C VAL A 415 -16.19 1.10 11.34
N VAL A 416 -16.23 -0.23 11.28
CA VAL A 416 -15.07 -1.07 11.55
C VAL A 416 -14.44 -1.51 10.23
N ARG A 417 -13.14 -1.35 10.07
CA ARG A 417 -12.40 -1.81 8.88
C ARG A 417 -11.47 -2.96 9.22
N ALA A 418 -11.36 -3.93 8.31
CA ALA A 418 -10.43 -5.04 8.40
C ALA A 418 -9.37 -4.93 7.30
N HIS A 419 -8.12 -4.80 7.72
CA HIS A 419 -6.95 -4.65 6.84
C HIS A 419 -6.12 -5.94 6.81
N ASP A 420 -5.94 -6.50 5.62
CA ASP A 420 -5.07 -7.68 5.39
C ASP A 420 -3.60 -7.26 5.35
N MET A 421 -2.78 -7.82 6.24
CA MET A 421 -1.36 -7.51 6.40
C MET A 421 -0.44 -8.22 5.39
N LYS A 422 -0.97 -9.16 4.59
CA LYS A 422 -0.20 -9.75 3.48
C LYS A 422 -0.34 -8.94 2.19
N ARG A 423 -1.49 -8.30 1.99
CA ARG A 423 -1.83 -7.54 0.75
C ARG A 423 -1.96 -6.04 0.97
N TYR A 424 -1.87 -5.57 2.21
CA TYR A 424 -1.98 -4.16 2.62
C TYR A 424 -3.23 -3.45 2.07
N ARG A 425 -4.39 -4.09 2.18
CA ARG A 425 -5.67 -3.52 1.76
C ARG A 425 -6.75 -3.76 2.79
N ASN A 426 -7.70 -2.85 2.89
CA ASN A 426 -8.99 -3.19 3.49
C ASN A 426 -9.72 -4.20 2.61
N PHE A 427 -10.16 -5.31 3.22
CA PHE A 427 -10.97 -6.31 2.53
C PHE A 427 -12.38 -6.44 3.10
N ARG A 428 -12.65 -5.93 4.30
CA ARG A 428 -13.99 -5.83 4.90
C ARG A 428 -14.19 -4.50 5.60
N THR A 429 -15.40 -3.99 5.49
CA THR A 429 -15.86 -2.76 6.12
C THR A 429 -17.22 -3.06 6.73
N PHE A 430 -17.29 -3.16 8.05
CA PHE A 430 -18.50 -3.46 8.81
C PHE A 430 -19.17 -2.15 9.20
N LYS A 431 -20.43 -2.00 8.81
CA LYS A 431 -21.23 -0.81 9.07
C LYS A 431 -22.37 -1.17 10.01
N CYS A 432 -22.66 -0.27 10.93
CA CYS A 432 -23.88 -0.33 11.73
C CYS A 432 -25.09 -0.05 10.82
N PRO A 433 -26.27 -0.64 11.08
CA PRO A 433 -27.51 -0.29 10.39
C PRO A 433 -27.86 1.20 10.56
N ASP A 434 -27.68 1.70 11.79
CA ASP A 434 -27.88 3.09 12.16
C ASP A 434 -26.55 3.88 12.10
N GLN A 435 -26.60 5.18 11.84
CA GLN A 435 -25.40 6.02 11.86
C GLN A 435 -24.95 6.29 13.29
N THR A 436 -24.02 5.49 13.77
CA THR A 436 -23.49 5.58 15.15
C THR A 436 -21.99 5.80 15.15
N GLN A 437 -21.45 6.35 16.23
CA GLN A 437 -20.00 6.37 16.46
C GLN A 437 -19.58 5.10 17.19
N LEU A 438 -18.49 4.46 16.74
CA LEU A 438 -17.96 3.26 17.38
C LEU A 438 -16.79 3.59 18.31
N HIS A 439 -16.70 2.93 19.47
CA HIS A 439 -15.72 3.26 20.51
C HIS A 439 -14.62 2.20 20.73
N GLY A 440 -14.85 0.94 20.41
CA GLY A 440 -13.87 -0.13 20.61
C GLY A 440 -14.21 -1.33 19.74
N VAL A 441 -13.21 -2.15 19.42
CA VAL A 441 -13.36 -3.36 18.60
C VAL A 441 -12.54 -4.50 19.20
N ILE A 442 -13.12 -5.70 19.21
CA ILE A 442 -12.46 -6.95 19.56
C ILE A 442 -12.87 -8.06 18.57
N THR A 443 -12.21 -9.20 18.66
CA THR A 443 -12.52 -10.40 17.87
C THR A 443 -12.53 -11.61 18.78
N ASP A 444 -13.14 -12.70 18.32
CA ASP A 444 -13.11 -13.99 19.01
C ASP A 444 -11.79 -14.74 18.77
N ALA A 445 -11.57 -15.81 19.54
CA ALA A 445 -10.33 -16.59 19.47
C ALA A 445 -10.10 -17.30 18.13
N THR A 446 -11.14 -17.54 17.33
CA THR A 446 -10.99 -18.05 15.95
C THR A 446 -10.92 -16.93 14.90
N SER A 447 -11.21 -15.69 15.31
CA SER A 447 -11.31 -14.50 14.45
C SER A 447 -12.40 -14.57 13.38
N ASP A 448 -13.48 -15.30 13.66
CA ASP A 448 -14.67 -15.39 12.83
C ASP A 448 -15.72 -14.32 13.15
N LEU A 449 -15.70 -13.76 14.36
CA LEU A 449 -16.58 -12.70 14.83
C LEU A 449 -15.81 -11.40 15.06
N VAL A 450 -16.42 -10.29 14.65
CA VAL A 450 -15.97 -8.92 14.91
C VAL A 450 -17.01 -8.28 15.81
N ILE A 451 -16.59 -7.81 16.97
CA ILE A 451 -17.47 -7.24 17.99
C ILE A 451 -17.06 -5.78 18.20
N SER A 452 -17.99 -4.84 18.11
CA SER A 452 -17.74 -3.42 18.34
C SER A 452 -18.83 -2.79 19.19
N MET A 453 -18.45 -1.87 20.07
CA MET A 453 -19.39 -1.13 20.90
C MET A 453 -19.75 0.23 20.27
N ALA A 454 -21.02 0.61 20.36
CA ALA A 454 -21.47 1.96 20.05
C ALA A 454 -21.13 2.90 21.21
N LYS A 455 -20.70 4.12 20.88
CA LYS A 455 -20.38 5.15 21.88
C LYS A 455 -21.64 5.74 22.52
N ASP A 456 -22.64 6.06 21.71
CA ASP A 456 -23.82 6.83 22.14
C ASP A 456 -25.12 6.01 22.14
N GLU A 457 -25.16 4.83 21.49
CA GLU A 457 -26.37 3.99 21.42
C GLU A 457 -26.42 2.83 22.42
N TYR A 458 -25.42 2.69 23.31
CA TYR A 458 -25.37 1.66 24.37
C TYR A 458 -25.52 0.20 23.89
N LYS A 459 -25.35 -0.05 22.59
CA LYS A 459 -25.44 -1.36 21.94
C LYS A 459 -24.05 -1.89 21.59
N ILE A 460 -23.94 -3.21 21.52
CA ILE A 460 -22.76 -3.91 21.00
C ILE A 460 -23.19 -4.63 19.72
N TYR A 461 -22.49 -4.36 18.62
CA TYR A 461 -22.73 -4.97 17.32
C TYR A 461 -21.75 -6.11 17.10
N ILE A 462 -22.25 -7.25 16.63
CA ILE A 462 -21.46 -8.43 16.29
C ILE A 462 -21.63 -8.71 14.80
N TRP A 463 -20.53 -8.75 14.05
CA TRP A 463 -20.52 -9.14 12.64
C TRP A 463 -19.71 -10.42 12.43
N ALA A 464 -20.05 -11.18 11.39
CA ALA A 464 -19.24 -12.30 10.94
C ALA A 464 -18.14 -11.79 10.00
N MET A 465 -16.88 -12.05 10.34
CA MET A 465 -15.67 -11.63 9.62
C MET A 465 -15.68 -12.08 8.15
N ASN A 466 -16.09 -13.34 7.92
CA ASN A 466 -16.05 -13.97 6.61
C ASN A 466 -17.12 -13.43 5.66
N THR A 467 -18.34 -13.19 6.14
CA THR A 467 -19.47 -12.73 5.32
C THR A 467 -19.55 -11.20 5.26
N GLY A 468 -19.20 -10.51 6.35
CA GLY A 468 -19.43 -9.07 6.53
C GLY A 468 -20.82 -8.75 7.11
N ASN A 469 -21.66 -9.75 7.33
CA ASN A 469 -23.03 -9.57 7.80
C ASN A 469 -23.05 -9.29 9.31
N LEU A 470 -23.97 -8.44 9.74
CA LEU A 470 -24.32 -8.30 11.16
C LEU A 470 -25.00 -9.59 11.61
N VAL A 471 -24.45 -10.23 12.64
CA VAL A 471 -24.94 -11.49 13.23
C VAL A 471 -25.92 -11.18 14.34
N ASP A 472 -25.57 -10.27 15.25
CA ASP A 472 -26.39 -9.91 16.40
C ASP A 472 -26.11 -8.48 16.90
N VAL A 473 -27.06 -7.94 17.66
CA VAL A 473 -26.96 -6.65 18.36
C VAL A 473 -27.33 -6.85 19.82
N ILE A 474 -26.31 -6.95 20.68
CA ILE A 474 -26.51 -7.07 22.11
C ILE A 474 -26.91 -5.70 22.66
N SER A 475 -28.09 -5.66 23.27
CA SER A 475 -28.63 -4.49 23.94
C SER A 475 -28.93 -4.79 25.40
N GLY A 476 -29.02 -3.73 26.21
CA GLY A 476 -29.56 -3.80 27.57
C GLY A 476 -28.83 -2.95 28.59
N HIS A 477 -27.61 -2.49 28.31
CA HIS A 477 -26.98 -1.43 29.10
C HIS A 477 -27.79 -0.12 29.00
N SER A 478 -27.87 0.64 30.10
CA SER A 478 -28.67 1.88 30.17
C SER A 478 -27.84 3.15 30.05
N SER A 479 -26.52 3.01 29.89
CA SER A 479 -25.58 4.10 29.75
C SER A 479 -24.40 3.70 28.85
N ARG A 480 -23.48 4.64 28.64
CA ARG A 480 -22.32 4.51 27.75
C ARG A 480 -21.47 3.29 28.12
N LEU A 481 -21.21 2.46 27.10
CA LEU A 481 -20.25 1.37 27.17
C LEU A 481 -18.84 1.93 27.23
N SER A 482 -18.04 1.41 28.15
CA SER A 482 -16.68 1.87 28.42
C SER A 482 -15.62 0.83 28.01
N GLY A 483 -15.88 -0.46 28.23
CA GLY A 483 -14.94 -1.55 27.93
C GLY A 483 -15.66 -2.83 27.51
N ILE A 484 -15.01 -3.60 26.63
CA ILE A 484 -15.42 -4.97 26.26
C ILE A 484 -14.20 -5.88 26.23
N SER A 485 -14.39 -7.13 26.65
CA SER A 485 -13.38 -8.18 26.57
C SER A 485 -14.06 -9.50 26.26
N PHE A 486 -13.39 -10.37 25.50
CA PHE A 486 -13.96 -11.64 25.07
C PHE A 486 -13.01 -12.79 25.39
N PHE A 487 -13.55 -13.87 25.96
CA PHE A 487 -12.81 -15.09 26.20
C PHE A 487 -13.72 -16.32 26.04
N GLY A 488 -13.25 -17.31 25.29
CA GLY A 488 -14.05 -18.50 24.96
C GLY A 488 -15.28 -18.10 24.15
N ASN A 489 -16.47 -18.26 24.73
CA ASN A 489 -17.75 -17.82 24.15
C ASN A 489 -18.37 -16.63 24.90
N ASN A 490 -17.71 -16.14 25.95
CA ASN A 490 -18.24 -15.17 26.88
C ASN A 490 -17.70 -13.77 26.56
N LEU A 491 -18.61 -12.84 26.29
CA LEU A 491 -18.36 -11.41 26.14
C LEU A 491 -18.62 -10.71 27.47
N ALA A 492 -17.58 -10.14 28.07
CA ALA A 492 -17.71 -9.22 29.19
C ALA A 492 -17.84 -7.79 28.66
N SER A 493 -18.91 -7.09 29.04
CA SER A 493 -19.10 -5.66 28.75
C SER A 493 -19.33 -4.87 30.02
N VAL A 494 -18.75 -3.68 30.09
CA VAL A 494 -18.90 -2.77 31.23
C VAL A 494 -19.39 -1.40 30.77
N SER A 495 -20.18 -0.75 31.62
CA SER A 495 -20.84 0.52 31.31
C SER A 495 -20.85 1.46 32.51
N TRP A 496 -21.11 2.74 32.23
CA TRP A 496 -21.36 3.77 33.25
C TRP A 496 -22.70 3.57 33.98
N ASP A 497 -23.51 2.59 33.59
CA ASP A 497 -24.69 2.16 34.36
C ASP A 497 -24.34 1.36 35.63
N LYS A 498 -23.04 1.24 35.95
CA LYS A 498 -22.50 0.49 37.10
C LYS A 498 -22.77 -1.01 37.00
N THR A 499 -22.80 -1.56 35.80
CA THR A 499 -22.95 -3.00 35.60
C THR A 499 -21.81 -3.60 34.78
N LEU A 500 -21.41 -4.82 35.17
CA LEU A 500 -20.66 -5.75 34.34
C LEU A 500 -21.66 -6.78 33.82
N ARG A 501 -21.69 -6.99 32.51
CA ARG A 501 -22.49 -8.05 31.88
C ARG A 501 -21.58 -9.08 31.26
N ILE A 502 -21.83 -10.35 31.55
CA ILE A 502 -21.15 -11.49 30.94
C ILE A 502 -22.18 -12.21 30.07
N THR A 503 -22.09 -11.99 28.77
CA THR A 503 -23.02 -12.56 27.78
C THR A 503 -22.35 -13.69 27.03
N ASN A 504 -22.91 -14.90 27.11
CA ASN A 504 -22.50 -16.01 26.26
C ASN A 504 -23.13 -15.85 24.88
N ILE A 505 -22.31 -15.67 23.85
CA ILE A 505 -22.76 -15.38 22.48
C ILE A 505 -23.46 -16.59 21.84
N VAL A 506 -23.16 -17.81 22.30
CA VAL A 506 -23.75 -19.04 21.74
C VAL A 506 -25.11 -19.30 22.35
N ASP A 507 -25.24 -19.13 23.67
CA ASP A 507 -26.46 -19.46 24.40
C ASP A 507 -27.41 -18.25 24.56
N ASN A 508 -26.98 -17.04 24.17
CA ASN A 508 -27.64 -15.75 24.42
C ASN A 508 -27.98 -15.47 25.90
N GLY A 509 -27.41 -16.23 26.83
CA GLY A 509 -27.53 -16.00 28.27
C GLY A 509 -26.62 -14.84 28.71
N SER A 510 -27.17 -13.90 29.49
CA SER A 510 -26.41 -12.76 30.03
C SER A 510 -26.52 -12.74 31.56
N GLU A 511 -25.39 -12.83 32.24
CA GLU A 511 -25.27 -12.61 33.69
C GLU A 511 -24.95 -11.14 33.95
N VAL A 512 -25.67 -10.50 34.87
CA VAL A 512 -25.50 -9.08 35.21
C VAL A 512 -24.99 -8.95 36.64
N ILE A 513 -23.81 -8.37 36.81
CA ILE A 513 -23.16 -8.12 38.09
C ILE A 513 -23.18 -6.61 38.35
N SER A 514 -23.74 -6.20 39.49
CA SER A 514 -23.75 -4.80 39.91
C SER A 514 -22.37 -4.41 40.48
N LEU A 515 -21.85 -3.26 40.03
CA LEU A 515 -20.57 -2.70 40.46
C LEU A 515 -20.80 -1.54 41.43
N ASN A 516 -19.78 -1.22 42.22
CA ASN A 516 -19.86 -0.14 43.21
C ASN A 516 -19.92 1.26 42.58
N ASP A 517 -19.36 1.41 41.38
CA ASP A 517 -19.27 2.68 40.66
C ASP A 517 -19.24 2.47 39.15
N GLU A 518 -19.21 3.57 38.40
CA GLU A 518 -19.11 3.55 36.94
C GLU A 518 -17.84 2.77 36.51
N ALA A 519 -17.99 1.83 35.58
CA ALA A 519 -16.86 1.06 35.08
C ALA A 519 -16.16 1.79 33.94
N LEU A 520 -14.83 1.72 33.91
CA LEU A 520 -14.00 2.37 32.91
C LEU A 520 -13.40 1.39 31.90
N ASP A 521 -12.98 0.21 32.36
CA ASP A 521 -12.36 -0.81 31.50
C ASP A 521 -12.55 -2.21 32.09
N VAL A 522 -12.45 -3.22 31.22
CA VAL A 522 -12.56 -4.63 31.56
C VAL A 522 -11.58 -5.46 30.75
N SER A 523 -10.90 -6.40 31.41
CA SER A 523 -9.91 -7.25 30.75
C SER A 523 -10.01 -8.68 31.26
N TYR A 524 -10.18 -9.65 30.36
CA TYR A 524 -9.93 -11.05 30.69
C TYR A 524 -8.44 -11.30 30.80
N SER A 525 -8.04 -12.11 31.79
CA SER A 525 -6.71 -12.72 31.79
C SER A 525 -6.54 -13.59 30.54
N PRO A 526 -5.33 -13.70 29.96
CA PRO A 526 -5.07 -14.58 28.81
C PRO A 526 -5.45 -16.05 29.03
N CYS A 527 -5.44 -16.52 30.30
CA CYS A 527 -5.91 -17.86 30.65
C CYS A 527 -7.44 -17.97 30.83
N GLY A 528 -8.14 -16.83 30.85
CA GLY A 528 -9.58 -16.68 30.97
C GLY A 528 -10.19 -17.09 32.30
N LYS A 529 -9.38 -17.33 33.33
CA LYS A 529 -9.84 -17.69 34.68
C LYS A 529 -10.18 -16.48 35.55
N ILE A 530 -9.50 -15.37 35.27
CA ILE A 530 -9.63 -14.12 36.02
C ILE A 530 -10.14 -13.05 35.06
N LEU A 531 -11.10 -12.24 35.52
CA LEU A 531 -11.60 -11.05 34.86
C LEU A 531 -11.34 -9.85 35.77
N ALA A 532 -10.64 -8.83 35.28
CA ALA A 532 -10.42 -7.60 36.01
C ALA A 532 -11.35 -6.50 35.51
N VAL A 533 -11.99 -5.79 36.42
CA VAL A 533 -12.84 -4.62 36.13
C VAL A 533 -12.26 -3.40 36.84
N LEU A 534 -12.03 -2.32 36.09
CA LEU A 534 -11.61 -1.03 36.62
C LEU A 534 -12.82 -0.11 36.76
N THR A 535 -12.99 0.49 37.94
CA THR A 535 -14.08 1.43 38.23
C THR A 535 -13.58 2.84 38.53
N PHE A 536 -14.44 3.85 38.35
CA PHE A 536 -14.11 5.27 38.48
C PHE A 536 -13.65 5.65 39.90
N ASN A 537 -14.13 4.97 40.93
CA ASN A 537 -13.58 5.07 42.30
C ASN A 537 -12.11 4.61 42.46
N SER A 538 -11.41 4.25 41.37
CA SER A 538 -10.02 3.78 41.32
C SER A 538 -9.80 2.44 42.02
N THR A 539 -10.74 1.50 41.86
CA THR A 539 -10.56 0.10 42.29
C THR A 539 -10.48 -0.83 41.09
N ILE A 540 -9.59 -1.83 41.15
CA ILE A 540 -9.56 -2.95 40.22
C ILE A 540 -10.12 -4.17 40.94
N THR A 541 -11.31 -4.61 40.56
CA THR A 541 -11.95 -5.81 41.13
C THR A 541 -11.62 -7.00 40.26
N LEU A 542 -11.09 -8.06 40.87
CA LEU A 542 -10.77 -9.33 40.23
C LEU A 542 -11.91 -10.31 40.48
N TYR A 543 -12.49 -10.83 39.41
CA TYR A 543 -13.53 -11.86 39.43
C TYR A 543 -12.97 -13.19 38.93
N ASP A 544 -13.40 -14.29 39.52
CA ASP A 544 -13.23 -15.63 38.97
C ASP A 544 -14.32 -15.84 37.92
N THR A 545 -13.92 -16.22 36.71
CA THR A 545 -14.82 -16.30 35.55
C THR A 545 -15.75 -17.50 35.59
N HIS A 546 -15.44 -18.52 36.40
CA HIS A 546 -16.26 -19.73 36.47
C HIS A 546 -17.47 -19.59 37.39
N ASN A 547 -17.35 -18.82 38.47
CA ASN A 547 -18.39 -18.66 39.49
C ASN A 547 -18.84 -17.21 39.65
N SER A 548 -18.29 -16.28 38.85
CA SER A 548 -18.57 -14.84 38.90
C SER A 548 -18.34 -14.23 40.29
N SER A 549 -17.50 -14.85 41.13
CA SER A 549 -17.19 -14.41 42.48
C SER A 549 -15.98 -13.47 42.52
N ILE A 550 -15.97 -12.55 43.48
CA ILE A 550 -14.84 -11.63 43.68
C ILE A 550 -13.67 -12.39 44.32
N MET A 551 -12.55 -12.50 43.60
CA MET A 551 -11.28 -13.05 44.11
C MET A 551 -10.51 -12.05 44.98
N GLY A 552 -10.68 -10.76 44.72
CA GLY A 552 -10.03 -9.69 45.47
C GLY A 552 -10.15 -8.33 44.79
N ILE A 553 -9.77 -7.29 45.51
CA ILE A 553 -9.82 -5.89 45.06
C ILE A 553 -8.44 -5.28 45.23
N ILE A 554 -8.01 -4.48 44.26
CA ILE A 554 -6.80 -3.65 44.33
C ILE A 554 -7.25 -2.20 44.37
N GLU A 555 -6.99 -1.51 45.49
CA GLU A 555 -7.27 -0.08 45.63
C GLU A 555 -6.10 0.72 45.03
N THR A 556 -6.38 1.50 43.98
CA THR A 556 -5.34 2.20 43.19
C THR A 556 -5.35 3.72 43.40
N LYS A 557 -6.30 4.22 44.20
CA LYS A 557 -6.60 5.66 44.37
C LYS A 557 -5.39 6.50 44.80
N TYR A 558 -4.51 5.95 45.64
CA TYR A 558 -3.32 6.65 46.12
C TYR A 558 -2.07 6.43 45.26
N ASP A 559 -2.11 5.42 44.38
CA ASP A 559 -0.99 5.11 43.47
C ASP A 559 -0.95 6.08 42.29
N VAL A 560 -2.13 6.60 41.92
CA VAL A 560 -2.28 7.74 41.00
C VAL A 560 -1.57 8.95 41.57
N ASP A 561 -0.51 9.39 40.90
CA ASP A 561 0.16 10.64 41.26
C ASP A 561 -0.55 11.84 40.66
N SER A 562 -0.68 12.91 41.44
CA SER A 562 -1.24 14.17 40.98
C SER A 562 -0.15 15.03 40.37
N GLY A 563 0.06 14.90 39.07
CA GLY A 563 0.59 16.04 38.31
C GLY A 563 -0.52 17.09 38.25
N ARG A 564 -0.35 18.26 38.87
CA ARG A 564 -1.37 19.32 38.85
C ARG A 564 -1.33 19.97 37.47
N GLY A 565 -2.48 19.99 36.79
CA GLY A 565 -2.61 20.70 35.53
C GLY A 565 -2.46 22.21 35.74
N ALA A 566 -1.91 22.93 34.78
CA ALA A 566 -1.78 24.39 34.85
C ALA A 566 -3.15 25.03 35.12
N PHE A 567 -4.20 24.53 34.45
CA PHE A 567 -5.62 24.94 34.57
C PHE A 567 -6.31 24.52 35.87
N GLU A 568 -5.72 23.63 36.67
CA GLU A 568 -6.36 23.16 37.90
C GLU A 568 -6.18 24.20 39.03
N THR A 569 -7.27 24.89 39.39
CA THR A 569 -7.30 25.83 40.53
C THR A 569 -7.42 25.14 41.89
N ILE A 570 -7.67 23.83 41.89
CA ILE A 570 -7.80 22.99 43.08
C ILE A 570 -6.45 22.64 43.71
N LYS A 571 -6.47 22.29 45.01
CA LYS A 571 -5.29 21.78 45.70
C LYS A 571 -4.84 20.45 45.11
N LYS A 572 -3.54 20.17 45.23
CA LYS A 572 -2.91 18.91 44.79
C LYS A 572 -3.63 17.67 45.30
N GLU A 573 -3.94 17.61 46.60
CA GLU A 573 -4.64 16.48 47.22
C GLU A 573 -6.04 16.27 46.62
N THR A 574 -6.75 17.36 46.32
CA THR A 574 -8.07 17.31 45.67
C THR A 574 -7.95 16.85 44.22
N SER A 575 -6.92 17.32 43.49
CA SER A 575 -6.60 16.85 42.14
C SER A 575 -6.29 15.36 42.13
N GLN A 576 -5.49 14.87 43.10
CA GLN A 576 -5.17 13.46 43.23
C GLN A 576 -6.40 12.60 43.43
N ARG A 577 -7.33 13.04 44.29
CA ARG A 577 -8.58 12.31 44.56
C ARG A 577 -9.50 12.22 43.34
N ASN A 578 -9.35 13.12 42.37
CA ASN A 578 -10.18 13.20 41.17
C ASN A 578 -9.56 12.48 39.96
N LYS A 579 -8.31 12.05 40.04
CA LYS A 579 -7.62 11.33 38.95
C LYS A 579 -7.75 9.84 39.15
N THR A 580 -8.00 9.15 38.04
CA THR A 580 -8.27 7.72 38.00
C THR A 580 -7.46 7.08 36.87
N PHE A 581 -7.17 5.78 37.01
CA PHE A 581 -6.76 5.00 35.84
C PHE A 581 -7.97 4.81 34.92
N GLU A 582 -7.72 4.70 33.62
CA GLU A 582 -8.76 4.52 32.60
C GLU A 582 -8.62 3.18 31.86
N PHE A 583 -7.43 2.57 31.86
CA PHE A 583 -7.12 1.36 31.11
C PHE A 583 -6.37 0.36 31.97
N ILE A 584 -6.69 -0.92 31.80
CA ILE A 584 -5.99 -2.05 32.42
C ILE A 584 -5.69 -3.15 31.42
N GLU A 585 -4.58 -3.85 31.61
CA GLU A 585 -4.26 -5.03 30.79
C GLU A 585 -3.46 -6.06 31.59
N PHE A 586 -3.78 -7.33 31.40
CA PHE A 586 -3.02 -8.42 31.97
C PHE A 586 -1.71 -8.67 31.21
N SER A 587 -0.67 -9.08 31.93
CA SER A 587 0.51 -9.68 31.31
C SER A 587 0.14 -11.01 30.63
N PRO A 588 0.89 -11.45 29.60
CA PRO A 588 0.62 -12.71 28.88
C PRO A 588 0.60 -13.95 29.78
N ASP A 589 1.34 -13.95 30.89
CA ASP A 589 1.37 -15.02 31.88
C ASP A 589 0.28 -14.91 32.97
N SER A 590 -0.61 -13.91 32.87
CA SER A 590 -1.71 -13.60 33.81
C SER A 590 -1.30 -13.24 35.25
N ASN A 591 -0.02 -12.99 35.51
CA ASN A 591 0.49 -12.72 36.86
C ASN A 591 0.49 -11.24 37.24
N LEU A 592 0.52 -10.35 36.25
CA LEU A 592 0.61 -8.90 36.43
C LEU A 592 -0.57 -8.20 35.76
N ILE A 593 -0.96 -7.05 36.32
CA ILE A 593 -1.86 -6.08 35.65
C ILE A 593 -1.11 -4.76 35.54
N ILE A 594 -1.10 -4.18 34.35
CA ILE A 594 -0.66 -2.80 34.15
C ILE A 594 -1.89 -1.88 34.12
N ALA A 595 -1.80 -0.74 34.79
CA ALA A 595 -2.84 0.28 34.80
C ALA A 595 -2.28 1.65 34.41
N GLY A 596 -3.04 2.40 33.61
CA GLY A 596 -2.70 3.75 33.16
C GLY A 596 -3.96 4.53 32.80
N GLY A 597 -3.84 5.84 32.59
CA GLY A 597 -4.98 6.71 32.31
C GLY A 597 -4.59 8.18 32.34
N ASN A 598 -5.42 9.02 32.95
CA ASN A 598 -5.26 10.47 33.00
C ASN A 598 -4.18 10.94 34.00
N THR A 599 -3.00 10.33 33.93
CA THR A 599 -1.86 10.56 34.83
C THR A 599 -0.55 10.36 34.06
N ASN A 600 0.55 10.92 34.55
CA ASN A 600 1.90 10.69 34.02
C ASN A 600 2.53 9.37 34.50
N HIS A 601 1.80 8.56 35.28
CA HIS A 601 2.31 7.35 35.90
C HIS A 601 1.56 6.11 35.43
N ILE A 602 2.29 5.01 35.45
CA ILE A 602 1.81 3.68 35.11
C ILE A 602 2.19 2.75 36.25
N CYS A 603 1.23 1.95 36.67
CA CYS A 603 1.38 1.07 37.81
C CYS A 603 1.28 -0.38 37.35
N ILE A 604 2.21 -1.21 37.82
CA ILE A 604 2.22 -2.66 37.59
C ILE A 604 1.91 -3.33 38.92
N TYR A 605 0.80 -4.06 38.97
CA TYR A 605 0.31 -4.77 40.15
C TYR A 605 0.55 -6.28 40.02
N SER A 606 0.81 -6.95 41.14
CA SER A 606 0.76 -8.41 41.23
C SER A 606 -0.70 -8.84 41.36
N VAL A 607 -1.16 -9.74 40.49
CA VAL A 607 -2.53 -10.30 40.57
C VAL A 607 -2.69 -11.19 41.80
N LYS A 608 -1.67 -12.01 42.09
CA LYS A 608 -1.67 -12.95 43.22
C LYS A 608 -1.59 -12.24 44.57
N ASP A 609 -0.63 -11.31 44.67
CA ASP A 609 -0.33 -10.66 45.95
C ASP A 609 -1.15 -9.38 46.16
N ARG A 610 -1.79 -8.86 45.10
CA ARG A 610 -2.64 -7.64 45.10
C ARG A 610 -1.91 -6.39 45.60
N ILE A 611 -0.62 -6.30 45.28
CA ILE A 611 0.24 -5.17 45.64
C ILE A 611 0.79 -4.49 44.39
N LEU A 612 1.08 -3.19 44.52
CA LEU A 612 1.86 -2.45 43.54
C LEU A 612 3.32 -2.95 43.55
N LEU A 613 3.79 -3.47 42.43
CA LEU A 613 5.18 -3.91 42.29
C LEU A 613 6.08 -2.79 41.75
N LYS A 614 5.57 -2.00 40.80
CA LYS A 614 6.35 -0.93 40.17
C LYS A 614 5.46 0.23 39.71
N LYS A 615 5.86 1.45 40.08
CA LYS A 615 5.35 2.70 39.51
C LYS A 615 6.38 3.25 38.52
N LEU A 616 5.97 3.48 37.29
CA LEU A 616 6.79 4.01 36.20
C LEU A 616 6.27 5.38 35.78
N GLN A 617 7.16 6.37 35.75
CA GLN A 617 6.87 7.69 35.21
C GLN A 617 7.09 7.67 33.69
N MET A 618 6.12 8.13 32.91
CA MET A 618 6.20 8.13 31.45
C MET A 618 7.18 9.19 30.93
N THR A 619 7.09 10.41 31.46
CA THR A 619 8.03 11.49 31.12
C THR A 619 8.38 12.36 32.31
N ILE A 620 9.58 12.93 32.26
CA ILE A 620 10.04 13.99 33.19
C ILE A 620 9.98 15.38 32.54
N ASN A 621 9.34 15.49 31.37
CA ASN A 621 9.33 16.69 30.56
C ASN A 621 8.28 17.70 31.04
N PHE A 622 8.74 18.78 31.68
CA PHE A 622 7.92 19.89 32.17
C PHE A 622 7.40 20.81 31.06
N SER A 623 7.73 20.53 29.79
CA SER A 623 7.04 21.14 28.64
C SER A 623 5.63 20.57 28.42
N PHE A 624 5.29 19.43 29.06
CA PHE A 624 3.93 18.91 29.11
C PHE A 624 3.25 19.32 30.41
N ASP A 625 1.93 19.49 30.34
CA ASP A 625 1.11 19.75 31.51
C ASP A 625 0.82 18.46 32.29
N GLY A 626 0.55 18.55 33.59
CA GLY A 626 0.28 17.37 34.44
C GLY A 626 1.50 16.47 34.71
N VAL A 627 2.71 17.00 34.57
CA VAL A 627 3.97 16.30 34.93
C VAL A 627 4.48 16.75 36.29
N MET A 628 4.43 18.06 36.57
CA MET A 628 4.81 18.61 37.87
C MET A 628 3.67 18.44 38.86
N SER A 629 3.98 17.99 40.07
CA SER A 629 2.98 17.89 41.13
C SER A 629 2.67 19.24 41.76
N ASP A 630 3.70 20.07 41.91
CA ASP A 630 3.60 21.41 42.47
C ASP A 630 4.02 22.45 41.41
N ILE A 631 3.13 23.40 41.12
CA ILE A 631 3.40 24.51 40.20
C ILE A 631 4.34 25.48 40.92
N ASN A 632 5.43 25.89 40.25
CA ASN A 632 6.37 26.85 40.81
C ASN A 632 5.66 28.20 41.07
N TYR A 633 5.69 28.69 42.31
CA TYR A 633 5.04 29.95 42.69
C TYR A 633 5.53 31.15 41.87
N LYS A 634 6.75 31.12 41.34
CA LYS A 634 7.29 32.17 40.45
C LYS A 634 6.55 32.26 39.11
N GLN A 635 5.83 31.21 38.72
CA GLN A 635 4.96 31.20 37.55
C GLN A 635 3.57 31.74 37.87
N LEU A 636 3.20 31.95 39.14
CA LEU A 636 1.92 32.53 39.51
C LEU A 636 2.09 34.05 39.63
N SER A 637 1.50 34.79 38.68
CA SER A 637 1.38 36.24 38.71
C SER A 637 0.02 36.67 39.24
N GLU A 638 -0.19 37.97 39.45
CA GLU A 638 -1.51 38.54 39.79
C GLU A 638 -2.57 38.28 38.71
N PHE A 639 -2.15 38.05 37.47
CA PHE A 639 -3.03 37.72 36.34
C PHE A 639 -3.25 36.20 36.18
N GLY A 640 -2.70 35.38 37.09
CA GLY A 640 -2.76 33.92 37.04
C GLY A 640 -1.42 33.29 36.63
N ASN A 641 -1.45 32.02 36.24
CA ASN A 641 -0.25 31.28 35.84
C ASN A 641 0.31 31.87 34.52
N LEU A 642 1.58 32.27 34.53
CA LEU A 642 2.31 32.84 33.40
C LEU A 642 2.39 31.87 32.22
N ASP A 643 2.29 30.55 32.47
CA ASP A 643 2.18 29.55 31.41
C ASP A 643 0.90 29.71 30.56
N PHE A 644 -0.10 30.48 31.01
CA PHE A 644 -1.31 30.81 30.24
C PHE A 644 -1.20 32.03 29.36
N PHE A 645 -0.20 32.88 29.60
CA PHE A 645 -0.05 34.10 28.82
C PHE A 645 0.42 33.72 27.42
N GLU A 646 -0.51 33.69 26.48
CA GLU A 646 -0.17 33.92 25.08
C GLU A 646 0.24 35.39 24.98
N MET A 647 1.54 35.62 24.75
CA MET A 647 2.05 36.94 24.35
C MET A 647 1.49 37.24 22.96
N SER A 648 0.22 37.61 22.88
CA SER A 648 -0.46 37.95 21.62
C SER A 648 -0.06 39.35 21.12
N SER A 649 1.11 39.86 21.49
CA SER A 649 1.65 41.08 20.89
C SER A 649 1.86 40.85 19.40
N ASP A 650 1.58 41.86 18.59
CA ASP A 650 1.72 41.87 17.12
C ASP A 650 3.11 41.41 16.58
N GLU A 651 4.06 41.09 17.46
CA GLU A 651 5.39 40.56 17.17
C GLU A 651 5.44 39.02 17.04
N ASP A 652 4.43 38.29 17.52
CA ASP A 652 4.32 36.83 17.34
C ASP A 652 3.68 36.50 15.98
N GLU A 653 4.27 37.08 14.94
CA GLU A 653 4.33 36.38 13.68
C GLU A 653 4.92 34.98 13.96
N ASP A 654 4.44 33.92 13.31
CA ASP A 654 5.17 32.64 13.30
C ASP A 654 6.66 32.93 13.03
N ASP A 655 7.61 32.00 13.28
CA ASP A 655 9.04 32.14 12.89
C ASP A 655 9.28 32.69 11.45
N TYR A 656 8.20 32.78 10.65
CA TYR A 656 8.04 33.12 9.25
C TYR A 656 7.05 34.28 8.95
N GLY A 657 6.78 35.21 9.86
CA GLY A 657 6.13 36.46 9.46
C GLY A 657 4.61 36.42 9.24
N LYS A 658 3.91 35.37 9.70
CA LYS A 658 2.46 35.18 9.44
C LYS A 658 1.64 35.30 10.70
N LYS A 659 0.52 36.04 10.62
CA LYS A 659 -0.54 36.04 11.63
C LYS A 659 -1.00 34.60 11.86
N LYS A 660 -0.82 34.07 13.08
CA LYS A 660 -1.38 32.79 13.51
C LYS A 660 -2.87 32.71 13.15
N LYS A 661 -3.29 31.60 12.56
CA LYS A 661 -4.72 31.33 12.32
C LYS A 661 -5.44 31.23 13.67
N MET A 662 -6.51 32.00 13.85
CA MET A 662 -7.30 31.98 15.09
C MET A 662 -7.84 30.58 15.40
N ALA A 663 -7.73 30.18 16.67
CA ALA A 663 -8.24 28.89 17.14
C ALA A 663 -9.72 28.91 17.50
N LEU A 664 -10.43 27.83 17.19
CA LEU A 664 -11.84 27.67 17.58
C LEU A 664 -11.99 27.70 19.11
N ALA A 665 -13.03 28.39 19.57
CA ALA A 665 -13.38 28.44 20.99
C ALA A 665 -13.83 27.06 21.51
N GLY A 666 -13.29 26.62 22.64
CA GLY A 666 -13.76 25.40 23.33
C GLY A 666 -13.28 24.06 22.78
N SER A 667 -12.55 24.04 21.65
CA SER A 667 -11.94 22.80 21.16
C SER A 667 -10.82 22.35 22.12
N LYS A 668 -11.07 21.28 22.87
CA LYS A 668 -10.07 20.66 23.75
C LYS A 668 -9.07 19.80 22.99
N ILE A 669 -9.38 19.40 21.75
CA ILE A 669 -8.63 18.40 21.01
C ILE A 669 -8.37 18.96 19.61
N SER A 670 -7.11 19.31 19.38
CA SER A 670 -6.45 19.64 18.12
C SER A 670 -7.37 19.92 16.95
N ASP A 671 -7.77 21.17 16.84
CA ASP A 671 -8.06 21.73 15.54
C ASP A 671 -6.71 22.08 14.86
N LYS A 672 -6.67 22.22 13.53
CA LYS A 672 -5.44 22.68 12.83
C LYS A 672 -4.97 24.06 13.32
N SER A 673 -5.83 24.74 14.08
CA SER A 673 -5.50 25.88 14.90
C SER A 673 -4.99 25.40 16.27
N GLU A 674 -3.68 25.26 16.40
CA GLU A 674 -3.04 24.96 17.68
C GLU A 674 -3.22 26.15 18.62
N ARG A 675 -4.21 26.10 19.51
CA ARG A 675 -4.21 26.93 20.71
C ARG A 675 -2.98 26.51 21.52
N SER A 676 -2.14 27.45 21.94
CA SER A 676 -0.86 27.11 22.59
C SER A 676 -1.03 26.77 24.07
N TYR A 677 -1.83 25.75 24.37
CA TYR A 677 -1.83 25.15 25.70
C TYR A 677 -0.79 24.03 25.76
N LYS A 678 -0.12 23.88 26.90
CA LYS A 678 0.74 22.71 27.14
C LYS A 678 -0.13 21.45 27.15
N PRO A 679 0.09 20.48 26.26
CA PRO A 679 -0.75 19.30 26.22
C PRO A 679 -0.57 18.48 27.51
N THR A 680 -1.67 18.00 28.08
CA THR A 680 -1.65 17.22 29.32
C THR A 680 -1.09 15.83 29.07
N MET A 681 -0.19 15.39 29.95
CA MET A 681 0.39 14.05 29.87
C MET A 681 -0.59 13.01 30.41
N ARG A 682 -0.95 12.04 29.56
CA ARG A 682 -1.84 10.91 29.89
C ARG A 682 -1.46 9.69 29.07
N ALA A 683 -1.83 8.51 29.54
CA ALA A 683 -1.84 7.27 28.77
C ALA A 683 -3.24 7.09 28.16
N ASN A 684 -3.30 6.84 26.85
CA ASN A 684 -4.54 6.64 26.08
C ASN A 684 -4.82 5.17 25.79
N ALA A 685 -3.78 4.33 25.78
CA ALA A 685 -3.92 2.88 25.62
C ALA A 685 -2.62 2.19 26.05
N ILE A 686 -2.76 0.92 26.45
CA ILE A 686 -1.65 0.08 26.90
C ILE A 686 -1.73 -1.26 26.14
N SER A 687 -0.56 -1.77 25.76
CA SER A 687 -0.42 -3.10 25.17
C SER A 687 0.84 -3.81 25.68
N PHE A 688 0.68 -4.91 26.41
CA PHE A 688 1.76 -5.85 26.68
C PHE A 688 2.15 -6.57 25.39
N SER A 689 3.46 -6.76 25.19
CA SER A 689 3.93 -7.67 24.15
C SER A 689 3.65 -9.12 24.58
N PRO A 690 3.23 -10.01 23.66
CA PRO A 690 3.04 -11.43 23.94
C PRO A 690 4.29 -12.15 24.48
N THR A 691 5.48 -11.56 24.32
CA THR A 691 6.74 -12.07 24.90
C THR A 691 6.94 -11.69 26.37
N ALA A 692 6.09 -10.82 26.91
CA ALA A 692 6.14 -10.23 28.26
C ALA A 692 7.45 -9.49 28.61
N ARG A 693 8.35 -9.28 27.65
CA ARG A 693 9.62 -8.54 27.84
C ARG A 693 9.51 -7.06 27.58
N CYS A 694 8.47 -6.66 26.86
CA CYS A 694 8.16 -5.28 26.55
C CYS A 694 6.67 -5.01 26.65
N PHE A 695 6.34 -3.74 26.80
CA PHE A 695 4.98 -3.23 26.64
C PHE A 695 5.06 -1.84 26.00
N ALA A 696 4.00 -1.50 25.29
CA ALA A 696 3.84 -0.24 24.60
C ALA A 696 2.73 0.57 25.26
N ILE A 697 2.96 1.87 25.42
CA ILE A 697 1.95 2.80 25.93
C ILE A 697 1.79 3.91 24.92
N ALA A 698 0.57 4.06 24.41
CA ALA A 698 0.18 5.27 23.70
C ALA A 698 -0.04 6.38 24.73
N ASN A 699 0.77 7.42 24.67
CA ASN A 699 0.65 8.61 25.50
C ASN A 699 0.64 9.88 24.64
N THR A 700 0.57 11.04 25.28
CA THR A 700 0.56 12.33 24.57
C THR A 700 1.87 12.60 23.79
N GLU A 701 2.99 11.98 24.18
CA GLU A 701 4.28 12.09 23.47
C GLU A 701 4.39 11.19 22.23
N GLY A 702 3.59 10.13 22.10
CA GLY A 702 3.69 9.12 21.06
C GLY A 702 3.37 7.73 21.61
N VAL A 703 4.08 6.69 21.16
CA VAL A 703 3.99 5.35 21.74
C VAL A 703 5.32 4.96 22.37
N LEU A 704 5.40 5.01 23.70
CA LEU A 704 6.60 4.67 24.44
C LEU A 704 6.69 3.15 24.63
N ILE A 705 7.76 2.54 24.11
CA ILE A 705 8.06 1.13 24.30
C ILE A 705 9.01 1.00 25.49
N TYR A 706 8.57 0.29 26.51
CA TYR A 706 9.42 -0.15 27.61
C TYR A 706 9.93 -1.56 27.33
N SER A 707 11.20 -1.81 27.62
CA SER A 707 11.83 -3.13 27.47
C SER A 707 12.72 -3.45 28.66
N LEU A 708 12.83 -4.74 28.98
CA LEU A 708 13.80 -5.28 29.94
C LEU A 708 15.21 -5.43 29.34
N ASP A 709 15.36 -5.33 28.01
CA ASP A 709 16.59 -5.68 27.27
C ASP A 709 17.61 -4.54 27.12
N ARG A 710 17.40 -3.39 27.78
CA ARG A 710 18.23 -2.20 27.54
C ARG A 710 19.65 -2.32 28.12
N TYR A 711 19.78 -2.92 29.29
CA TYR A 711 21.06 -3.05 29.99
C TYR A 711 21.23 -4.48 30.47
N GLU A 712 22.45 -5.01 30.34
CA GLU A 712 22.82 -6.25 31.00
C GLU A 712 23.00 -5.97 32.49
N LYS A 713 22.12 -6.55 33.31
CA LYS A 713 22.23 -6.52 34.76
C LYS A 713 22.65 -7.89 35.24
N PHE A 714 23.56 -7.93 36.21
CA PHE A 714 23.85 -9.17 36.93
C PHE A 714 22.61 -9.59 37.76
N ASP A 715 21.99 -10.69 37.36
CA ASP A 715 20.75 -11.23 37.94
C ASP A 715 20.89 -12.75 38.07
N PRO A 716 21.67 -13.25 39.05
CA PRO A 716 22.00 -14.67 39.12
C PRO A 716 20.77 -15.51 39.50
N PHE A 717 20.78 -16.79 39.14
CA PHE A 717 19.68 -17.72 39.37
C PHE A 717 20.11 -18.86 40.30
N LEU A 718 19.61 -18.91 41.54
CA LEU A 718 19.99 -19.93 42.53
C LEU A 718 21.52 -20.07 42.69
N LEU A 719 22.20 -18.93 42.89
CA LEU A 719 23.66 -18.88 43.03
C LEU A 719 24.13 -19.56 44.31
N GLU A 720 25.16 -20.39 44.18
CA GLU A 720 25.85 -21.05 45.29
C GLU A 720 27.29 -20.54 45.37
N THR A 721 27.93 -20.67 46.53
CA THR A 721 29.33 -20.25 46.74
C THR A 721 30.33 -21.01 45.85
N THR A 722 29.94 -22.20 45.36
CA THR A 722 30.71 -23.04 44.43
C THR A 722 30.58 -22.62 42.97
N VAL A 723 29.71 -21.66 42.64
CA VAL A 723 29.50 -21.21 41.26
C VAL A 723 30.33 -19.96 41.01
N THR A 724 31.45 -20.14 40.33
CA THR A 724 32.33 -19.03 39.93
C THR A 724 32.71 -19.15 38.45
N PRO A 725 33.05 -18.02 37.78
CA PRO A 725 33.63 -18.04 36.44
C PRO A 725 34.77 -19.04 36.26
N GLN A 726 35.66 -19.15 37.26
CA GLN A 726 36.83 -20.03 37.22
C GLN A 726 36.43 -21.51 37.20
N ILE A 727 35.43 -21.89 38.00
CA ILE A 727 34.95 -23.28 38.06
C ILE A 727 34.21 -23.65 36.77
N ILE A 728 33.46 -22.73 36.16
CA ILE A 728 32.84 -22.96 34.84
C ILE A 728 33.91 -23.26 33.80
N ILE A 729 34.98 -22.45 33.75
CA ILE A 729 36.11 -22.68 32.84
C ILE A 729 36.78 -24.03 33.10
N GLN A 730 36.96 -24.41 34.38
CA GLN A 730 37.51 -25.71 34.75
C GLN A 730 36.63 -26.87 34.27
N LEU A 731 35.30 -26.78 34.45
CA LEU A 731 34.36 -27.82 34.03
C LEU A 731 34.33 -28.01 32.51
N LEU A 732 34.41 -26.92 31.75
CA LEU A 732 34.54 -26.94 30.29
C LEU A 732 35.84 -27.63 29.87
N ASN A 733 36.96 -27.32 30.53
CA ASN A 733 38.24 -27.98 30.27
C ASN A 733 38.21 -29.48 30.61
N THR A 734 37.48 -29.90 31.64
CA THR A 734 37.28 -31.31 32.00
C THR A 734 36.19 -32.01 31.16
N LYS A 735 35.56 -31.31 30.21
CA LYS A 735 34.47 -31.81 29.35
C LYS A 735 33.20 -32.24 30.11
N ASP A 736 32.94 -31.67 31.29
CA ASP A 736 31.66 -31.85 32.00
C ASP A 736 30.68 -30.74 31.59
N PHE A 737 30.16 -30.87 30.37
CA PHE A 737 29.37 -29.83 29.72
C PHE A 737 28.02 -29.57 30.42
N CYS A 738 27.38 -30.61 30.97
CA CYS A 738 26.10 -30.46 31.66
C CYS A 738 26.26 -29.60 32.93
N LYS A 739 27.26 -29.90 33.78
CA LYS A 739 27.52 -29.09 34.97
C LYS A 739 28.00 -27.69 34.62
N ALA A 740 28.87 -27.54 33.61
CA ALA A 740 29.33 -26.24 33.15
C ALA A 740 28.15 -25.36 32.71
N LEU A 741 27.23 -25.91 31.92
CA LEU A 741 26.05 -25.20 31.43
C LEU A 741 25.10 -24.84 32.59
N ILE A 742 24.82 -25.75 33.53
CA ILE A 742 24.00 -25.45 34.72
C ILE A 742 24.65 -24.35 35.57
N MET A 743 25.96 -24.42 35.83
CA MET A 743 26.68 -23.37 36.59
C MET A 743 26.67 -22.03 35.86
N SER A 744 26.79 -22.03 34.53
CA SER A 744 26.68 -20.81 33.72
C SER A 744 25.28 -20.19 33.81
N LEU A 745 24.22 -21.01 33.81
CA LEU A 745 22.84 -20.57 34.02
C LEU A 745 22.60 -20.05 35.44
N LYS A 746 23.26 -20.64 36.45
CA LYS A 746 23.20 -20.15 37.83
C LYS A 746 23.88 -18.79 37.98
N LEU A 747 25.04 -18.60 37.35
CA LEU A 747 25.71 -17.30 37.29
C LEU A 747 24.91 -16.28 36.48
N ASN A 748 24.17 -16.74 35.48
CA ASN A 748 23.34 -15.96 34.54
C ASN A 748 24.13 -14.87 33.79
N ASP A 749 25.38 -15.18 33.42
CA ASP A 749 26.24 -14.34 32.59
C ASP A 749 26.18 -14.83 31.13
N ASN A 750 25.79 -13.94 30.22
CA ASN A 750 25.64 -14.24 28.80
C ASN A 750 26.91 -14.81 28.18
N SER A 751 28.09 -14.31 28.56
CA SER A 751 29.37 -14.77 27.98
C SER A 751 29.66 -16.23 28.35
N PHE A 752 29.43 -16.62 29.60
CA PHE A 752 29.66 -18.00 30.06
C PHE A 752 28.59 -18.97 29.56
N ILE A 753 27.34 -18.54 29.42
CA ILE A 753 26.27 -19.39 28.88
C ILE A 753 26.51 -19.64 27.39
N ILE A 754 26.81 -18.60 26.59
CA ILE A 754 27.16 -18.76 25.17
C ILE A 754 28.35 -19.71 25.01
N ARG A 755 29.40 -19.50 25.82
CA ARG A 755 30.60 -20.33 25.78
C ARG A 755 30.30 -21.79 26.12
N SER A 756 29.57 -22.05 27.19
CA SER A 756 29.22 -23.42 27.62
C SER A 756 28.33 -24.13 26.60
N LEU A 757 27.41 -23.40 25.97
CA LEU A 757 26.55 -23.92 24.92
C LEU A 757 27.35 -24.25 23.65
N LEU A 758 28.22 -23.35 23.17
CA LEU A 758 28.98 -23.57 21.94
C LEU A 758 30.14 -24.57 22.06
N GLU A 759 30.71 -24.76 23.26
CA GLU A 759 31.77 -25.75 23.50
C GLU A 759 31.23 -27.17 23.67
N THR A 760 29.92 -27.37 23.87
CA THR A 760 29.31 -28.70 23.96
C THR A 760 29.32 -29.38 22.57
N PRO A 761 29.95 -30.54 22.37
CA PRO A 761 29.93 -31.26 21.09
C PRO A 761 28.50 -31.64 20.67
N ILE A 762 28.22 -31.64 19.36
CA ILE A 762 26.86 -31.95 18.86
C ILE A 762 26.39 -33.36 19.25
N GLU A 763 27.32 -34.29 19.42
CA GLU A 763 27.09 -35.67 19.87
C GLU A 763 26.61 -35.73 21.33
N ASP A 764 27.08 -34.81 22.17
CA ASP A 764 26.78 -34.75 23.60
C ASP A 764 25.50 -33.95 23.91
N VAL A 765 24.99 -33.15 22.97
CA VAL A 765 23.80 -32.31 23.15
C VAL A 765 22.59 -33.11 23.63
N LYS A 766 22.38 -34.31 23.08
CA LYS A 766 21.28 -35.19 23.50
C LYS A 766 21.43 -35.62 24.97
N PHE A 767 22.63 -35.99 25.39
CA PHE A 767 22.90 -36.39 26.77
C PHE A 767 22.79 -35.21 27.75
N VAL A 768 23.33 -34.05 27.38
CA VAL A 768 23.28 -32.83 28.20
C VAL A 768 21.84 -32.37 28.41
N THR A 769 21.01 -32.34 27.36
CA THR A 769 19.59 -31.95 27.46
C THR A 769 18.74 -32.96 28.23
N GLN A 770 19.05 -34.25 28.13
CA GLN A 770 18.37 -35.32 28.88
C GLN A 770 18.71 -35.29 30.37
N GLN A 771 19.98 -35.03 30.74
CA GLN A 771 20.42 -34.96 32.14
C GLN A 771 20.02 -33.66 32.85
N MET A 772 19.72 -32.60 32.09
CA MET A 772 19.37 -31.30 32.65
C MET A 772 18.01 -31.34 33.36
N PRO A 773 17.92 -30.91 34.64
CA PRO A 773 16.64 -30.79 35.33
C PRO A 773 15.72 -29.76 34.66
N TYR A 774 14.40 -30.03 34.69
CA TYR A 774 13.36 -29.18 34.07
C TYR A 774 13.51 -27.68 34.40
N LEU A 775 13.82 -27.34 35.65
CA LEU A 775 13.99 -25.94 36.08
C LEU A 775 15.06 -25.19 35.28
N TYR A 776 16.18 -25.85 35.01
CA TYR A 776 17.27 -25.27 34.21
C TYR A 776 16.97 -25.35 32.72
N ALA A 777 16.21 -26.36 32.26
CA ALA A 777 15.73 -26.44 30.89
C ALA A 777 14.77 -25.28 30.54
N GLU A 778 13.83 -24.94 31.43
CA GLU A 778 12.96 -23.78 31.30
C GLU A 778 13.77 -22.47 31.29
N LYS A 779 14.71 -22.31 32.23
CA LYS A 779 15.59 -21.14 32.29
C LYS A 779 16.45 -20.99 31.03
N LEU A 780 16.98 -22.09 30.50
CA LEU A 780 17.79 -22.11 29.27
C LEU A 780 16.95 -21.76 28.04
N LEU A 781 15.74 -22.33 27.90
CA LEU A 781 14.83 -22.01 26.81
C LEU A 781 14.47 -20.52 26.82
N ASN A 782 14.14 -19.98 28.00
CA ASN A 782 13.90 -18.56 28.20
C ASN A 782 15.13 -17.73 27.83
N TRP A 783 16.33 -18.15 28.24
CA TRP A 783 17.57 -17.45 27.93
C TRP A 783 17.90 -17.47 26.43
N ILE A 784 17.69 -18.58 25.73
CA ILE A 784 17.86 -18.70 24.28
C ILE A 784 16.87 -17.77 23.55
N ALA A 785 15.62 -17.71 24.01
CA ALA A 785 14.61 -16.81 23.45
C ALA A 785 15.03 -15.33 23.55
N ILE A 786 15.62 -14.93 24.68
CA ILE A 786 16.06 -13.56 24.95
C ILE A 786 17.33 -13.20 24.16
N ASN A 787 18.33 -14.08 24.18
CA ASN A 787 19.64 -13.82 23.60
C ASN A 787 19.80 -14.40 22.19
N TRP A 788 18.69 -14.68 21.50
CA TRP A 788 18.67 -15.34 20.20
C TRP A 788 19.72 -14.78 19.23
N LYS A 789 19.71 -13.46 19.01
CA LYS A 789 20.66 -12.78 18.10
C LYS A 789 22.13 -12.99 18.47
N LYS A 790 22.46 -13.06 19.77
CA LYS A 790 23.84 -13.26 20.24
C LYS A 790 24.29 -14.70 20.02
N VAL A 791 23.42 -15.66 20.32
CA VAL A 791 23.71 -17.09 20.23
C VAL A 791 23.77 -17.55 18.77
N THR A 792 22.85 -17.07 17.92
CA THR A 792 22.75 -17.52 16.52
C THR A 792 23.67 -16.76 15.55
N LYS A 793 24.53 -15.84 16.03
CA LYS A 793 25.36 -14.99 15.16
C LYS A 793 26.27 -15.81 14.23
N SER A 794 26.76 -16.95 14.71
CA SER A 794 27.66 -17.83 13.96
C SER A 794 27.16 -19.27 13.79
N HIS A 795 26.30 -19.79 14.68
CA HIS A 795 25.95 -21.22 14.72
C HIS A 795 24.44 -21.48 14.77
N ILE A 796 23.69 -20.97 13.79
CA ILE A 796 22.22 -21.13 13.72
C ILE A 796 21.79 -22.60 13.83
N GLU A 797 22.35 -23.48 12.99
CA GLU A 797 21.99 -24.91 12.95
C GLU A 797 22.24 -25.63 14.28
N TYR A 798 23.39 -25.36 14.90
CA TYR A 798 23.74 -25.93 16.20
C TYR A 798 22.69 -25.58 17.26
N VAL A 799 22.28 -24.30 17.33
CA VAL A 799 21.29 -23.83 18.31
C VAL A 799 19.92 -24.45 18.06
N TYR A 800 19.51 -24.62 16.79
CA TYR A 800 18.27 -25.33 16.47
C TYR A 800 18.32 -26.79 16.92
N ASN A 801 19.42 -27.50 16.66
CA ASN A 801 19.58 -28.90 17.07
C ASN A 801 19.55 -29.02 18.61
N PHE A 802 20.22 -28.09 19.31
CA PHE A 802 20.17 -28.01 20.76
C PHE A 802 18.76 -27.76 21.29
N MET A 803 18.04 -26.80 20.71
CA MET A 803 16.68 -26.45 21.11
C MET A 803 15.69 -27.59 20.82
N ASP A 804 15.82 -28.27 19.68
CA ASP A 804 14.97 -29.39 19.30
C ASP A 804 15.12 -30.53 20.32
N ASN A 805 16.35 -30.94 20.65
CA ASN A 805 16.60 -31.92 21.70
C ASN A 805 16.10 -31.45 23.08
N LEU A 806 16.26 -30.17 23.43
CA LEU A 806 15.76 -29.62 24.70
C LEU A 806 14.22 -29.70 24.78
N ILE A 807 13.52 -29.30 23.72
CA ILE A 807 12.05 -29.32 23.66
C ILE A 807 11.53 -30.75 23.63
N LEU A 808 12.13 -31.64 22.83
CA LEU A 808 11.71 -33.04 22.74
C LEU A 808 11.88 -33.79 24.06
N ASN A 809 13.01 -33.59 24.76
CA ASN A 809 13.27 -34.27 26.05
C ASN A 809 12.39 -33.75 27.19
N HIS A 810 11.99 -32.47 27.18
CA HIS A 810 11.17 -31.84 28.24
C HIS A 810 9.73 -31.52 27.83
N PHE A 811 9.26 -32.04 26.69
CA PHE A 811 7.98 -31.67 26.07
C PHE A 811 6.77 -31.75 27.02
N GLN A 812 6.65 -32.87 27.76
CA GLN A 812 5.51 -33.08 28.65
C GLN A 812 5.49 -32.06 29.79
N ASN A 813 6.66 -31.70 30.32
CA ASN A 813 6.78 -30.69 31.36
C ASN A 813 6.46 -29.29 30.82
N PHE A 814 6.96 -28.97 29.62
CA PHE A 814 6.64 -27.71 28.94
C PHE A 814 5.15 -27.56 28.61
N LYS A 815 4.49 -28.64 28.22
CA LYS A 815 3.04 -28.66 27.96
C LYS A 815 2.22 -28.43 29.24
N ASN A 816 2.59 -29.07 30.34
CA ASN A 816 1.90 -28.90 31.63
C ASN A 816 2.06 -27.47 32.18
N ASN A 817 3.22 -26.86 31.96
CA ASN A 817 3.52 -25.49 32.39
C ASN A 817 3.42 -24.46 31.26
N ALA A 818 2.62 -24.73 30.22
CA ALA A 818 2.54 -23.88 29.03
C ALA A 818 2.31 -22.39 29.36
N ARG A 819 1.62 -22.08 30.46
CA ARG A 819 1.35 -20.70 30.91
C ARG A 819 2.63 -19.90 31.22
N SER A 820 3.61 -20.48 31.90
CA SER A 820 4.84 -19.76 32.26
C SER A 820 5.77 -19.61 31.06
N ILE A 821 5.69 -20.53 30.10
CA ILE A 821 6.62 -20.65 28.98
C ILE A 821 6.08 -19.99 27.72
N LEU A 822 4.77 -19.73 27.63
CA LEU A 822 4.13 -19.08 26.48
C LEU A 822 4.86 -17.80 26.04
N PRO A 823 5.28 -16.88 26.94
CA PRO A 823 6.03 -15.69 26.53
C PRO A 823 7.36 -16.02 25.84
N SER A 824 8.05 -17.06 26.33
CA SER A 824 9.31 -17.53 25.77
C SER A 824 9.14 -18.26 24.44
N ILE A 825 8.08 -19.06 24.30
CA ILE A 825 7.71 -19.68 23.03
C ILE A 825 7.36 -18.60 22.01
N ASN A 826 6.58 -17.59 22.38
CA ASN A 826 6.25 -16.48 21.49
C ASN A 826 7.49 -15.71 21.05
N ALA A 827 8.46 -15.47 21.95
CA ALA A 827 9.73 -14.84 21.61
C ALA A 827 10.57 -15.70 20.64
N LEU A 828 10.62 -17.01 20.83
CA LEU A 828 11.27 -17.92 19.89
C LEU A 828 10.55 -17.95 18.54
N VAL A 829 9.22 -18.05 18.52
CA VAL A 829 8.42 -18.03 17.30
C VAL A 829 8.63 -16.73 16.53
N GLN A 830 8.70 -15.59 17.22
CA GLN A 830 8.99 -14.28 16.64
C GLN A 830 10.36 -14.27 15.92
N GLU A 831 11.41 -14.74 16.58
CA GLU A 831 12.77 -14.76 16.02
C GLU A 831 12.95 -15.82 14.92
N ILE A 832 12.35 -17.00 15.09
CA ILE A 832 12.35 -18.08 14.09
C ILE A 832 11.57 -17.66 12.83
N ALA A 833 10.43 -16.98 12.99
CA ALA A 833 9.66 -16.46 11.85
C ALA A 833 10.47 -15.43 11.05
N HIS A 834 11.23 -14.58 11.74
CA HIS A 834 12.15 -13.63 11.10
C HIS A 834 13.27 -14.35 10.32
N GLN A 835 13.95 -15.33 10.94
CA GLN A 835 14.99 -16.10 10.28
C GLN A 835 14.49 -16.96 9.12
N ARG A 836 13.29 -17.53 9.23
CA ARG A 836 12.65 -18.29 8.16
C ARG A 836 12.50 -17.44 6.91
N LYS A 837 12.07 -16.19 7.05
CA LYS A 837 11.92 -15.25 5.94
C LYS A 837 13.28 -14.88 5.30
N LEU A 838 14.32 -14.73 6.13
CA LEU A 838 15.66 -14.37 5.66
C LEU A 838 16.39 -15.53 4.95
N TYR A 839 16.39 -16.73 5.54
CA TYR A 839 17.23 -17.84 5.08
C TYR A 839 16.45 -18.94 4.37
N ILE A 840 15.34 -19.41 4.95
CA ILE A 840 14.62 -20.59 4.43
C ILE A 840 13.90 -20.24 3.14
N ASP A 841 13.19 -19.11 3.07
CA ASP A 841 12.44 -18.73 1.87
C ASP A 841 13.40 -18.39 0.71
N VAL A 842 14.55 -17.77 0.99
CA VAL A 842 15.62 -17.53 0.00
C VAL A 842 16.28 -18.85 -0.41
N GLY A 843 16.59 -19.74 0.53
CA GLY A 843 17.16 -21.06 0.27
C GLY A 843 16.24 -21.94 -0.56
N LYS A 844 14.93 -21.95 -0.29
CA LYS A 844 13.92 -22.64 -1.10
C LYS A 844 13.83 -22.06 -2.51
N LYS A 845 13.79 -20.73 -2.65
CA LYS A 845 13.83 -20.06 -3.97
C LYS A 845 15.09 -20.45 -4.73
N ASN A 846 16.26 -20.37 -4.11
CA ASN A 846 17.54 -20.74 -4.72
C ASN A 846 17.58 -22.22 -5.10
N LYS A 847 17.13 -23.14 -4.22
CA LYS A 847 17.04 -24.57 -4.51
C LYS A 847 16.13 -24.81 -5.72
N SER A 848 14.92 -24.25 -5.74
CA SER A 848 14.00 -24.38 -6.87
C SER A 848 14.56 -23.79 -8.17
N SER A 849 15.24 -22.63 -8.10
CA SER A 849 15.90 -22.02 -9.25
C SER A 849 17.09 -22.85 -9.75
N ILE A 850 17.92 -23.39 -8.85
CA ILE A 850 19.06 -24.25 -9.20
C ILE A 850 18.57 -25.59 -9.75
N GLU A 851 17.57 -26.23 -9.14
CA GLU A 851 16.96 -27.46 -9.65
C GLU A 851 16.35 -27.24 -11.03
N TYR A 852 15.67 -26.11 -11.23
CA TYR A 852 15.18 -25.70 -12.55
C TYR A 852 16.33 -25.52 -13.55
N LEU A 853 17.37 -24.77 -13.21
CA LEU A 853 18.54 -24.55 -14.07
C LEU A 853 19.34 -25.85 -14.35
N LEU A 854 19.50 -26.74 -13.37
CA LEU A 854 20.14 -28.05 -13.52
C LEU A 854 19.29 -28.99 -14.38
N THR A 855 17.96 -28.94 -14.25
CA THR A 855 17.05 -29.71 -15.11
C THR A 855 17.12 -29.21 -16.55
N VAL A 856 17.13 -27.89 -16.77
CA VAL A 856 17.37 -27.27 -18.08
C VAL A 856 18.76 -27.65 -18.61
N ARG A 857 19.81 -27.62 -17.79
CA ARG A 857 21.17 -28.02 -18.18
C ARG A 857 21.28 -29.52 -18.48
N ARG A 858 20.65 -30.41 -17.72
CA ARG A 858 20.60 -31.85 -18.01
C ARG A 858 19.92 -32.07 -19.36
N LYS A 859 18.76 -31.45 -19.59
CA LYS A 859 18.09 -31.47 -20.92
C LYS A 859 19.00 -30.96 -22.05
N ASN A 860 19.86 -29.98 -21.78
CA ASN A 860 20.85 -29.48 -22.75
C ASN A 860 22.14 -30.33 -22.86
N LYS A 861 22.60 -31.03 -21.81
CA LYS A 861 23.76 -31.94 -21.85
C LYS A 861 23.41 -33.30 -22.47
N PHE A 862 22.18 -33.77 -22.29
CA PHE A 862 21.64 -34.92 -23.02
C PHE A 862 21.50 -34.66 -24.53
N ARG A 863 21.62 -33.41 -25.00
CA ARG A 863 21.77 -33.09 -26.43
C ARG A 863 23.20 -33.28 -26.98
N ASN A 864 24.21 -33.42 -26.12
CA ASN A 864 25.64 -33.46 -26.53
C ASN A 864 26.34 -34.80 -26.20
N LEU A 865 25.62 -35.88 -25.89
CA LEU A 865 26.17 -37.24 -25.73
C LEU A 865 25.93 -38.06 -27.01
N PRO A 866 26.87 -38.96 -27.42
CA PRO A 866 26.69 -39.80 -28.60
C PRO A 866 25.53 -40.78 -28.40
N LYS A 867 24.80 -41.08 -29.49
CA LYS A 867 23.56 -41.87 -29.55
C LYS A 867 23.68 -43.23 -28.86
N GLU A 868 22.65 -43.63 -28.10
CA GLU A 868 21.88 -44.88 -28.25
C GLU A 868 20.80 -45.01 -27.16
N ILE A 869 19.70 -45.69 -27.49
CA ILE A 869 18.53 -46.09 -26.67
C ILE A 869 17.28 -45.17 -26.78
N ASP A 870 16.24 -45.77 -27.33
CA ASP A 870 14.94 -45.25 -27.79
C ASP A 870 14.00 -44.69 -26.69
N MET A 871 13.18 -43.69 -27.08
CA MET A 871 11.73 -43.47 -26.78
C MET A 871 11.27 -42.06 -27.30
N PRO A 872 9.99 -41.86 -27.69
CA PRO A 872 9.60 -40.99 -28.83
C PRO A 872 9.48 -39.48 -28.55
N LYS A 873 9.79 -38.67 -29.58
CA LYS A 873 9.92 -37.19 -29.60
C LYS A 873 8.58 -36.45 -29.69
N SER A 874 8.38 -35.41 -28.86
CA SER A 874 7.39 -34.33 -29.10
C SER A 874 7.92 -33.33 -30.13
N PHE A 875 7.09 -32.97 -31.11
CA PHE A 875 7.39 -32.18 -32.30
C PHE A 875 8.15 -30.87 -32.03
N GLY A 876 9.29 -30.70 -32.71
CA GLY A 876 10.17 -29.54 -32.57
C GLY A 876 9.64 -28.29 -33.28
N ASN A 877 9.80 -27.13 -32.61
CA ASN A 877 9.58 -25.81 -33.19
C ASN A 877 10.46 -25.62 -34.44
N VAL A 878 9.84 -25.59 -35.62
CA VAL A 878 10.51 -25.24 -36.89
C VAL A 878 10.63 -23.72 -36.94
N VAL A 879 11.84 -23.19 -36.80
CA VAL A 879 12.11 -21.75 -37.00
C VAL A 879 12.39 -21.54 -38.48
N ARG A 880 11.50 -20.81 -39.17
CA ARG A 880 11.57 -20.50 -40.60
C ARG A 880 11.80 -19.02 -40.81
N THR A 881 12.51 -18.68 -41.88
CA THR A 881 12.62 -17.29 -42.37
C THR A 881 11.30 -16.82 -42.98
N TYR A 882 11.13 -15.51 -43.16
CA TYR A 882 9.91 -14.94 -43.75
C TYR A 882 9.61 -15.52 -45.15
N ASP A 883 10.65 -15.69 -45.99
CA ASP A 883 10.51 -16.28 -47.32
C ASP A 883 10.14 -17.77 -47.27
N GLU A 884 10.60 -18.50 -46.25
CA GLU A 884 10.21 -19.90 -46.04
C GLU A 884 8.77 -20.04 -45.55
N GLU A 885 8.28 -19.12 -44.72
CA GLU A 885 6.88 -19.08 -44.29
C GLU A 885 5.95 -18.77 -45.47
N LEU A 886 6.32 -17.81 -46.32
CA LEU A 886 5.54 -17.43 -47.52
C LEU A 886 5.32 -18.57 -48.52
N LYS A 887 6.25 -19.55 -48.61
CA LYS A 887 6.10 -20.72 -49.49
C LYS A 887 4.87 -21.59 -49.18
N PHE A 888 4.32 -21.47 -47.97
CA PHE A 888 3.11 -22.19 -47.56
C PHE A 888 1.81 -21.42 -47.83
N ILE A 889 1.90 -20.16 -48.25
CA ILE A 889 0.76 -19.29 -48.52
C ILE A 889 0.61 -19.14 -50.02
N GLU A 890 -0.56 -19.48 -50.55
CA GLU A 890 -0.87 -19.42 -51.98
C GLU A 890 -2.13 -18.58 -52.20
N GLN A 891 -2.10 -17.64 -53.14
CA GLN A 891 -3.28 -16.89 -53.54
C GLN A 891 -4.07 -17.72 -54.57
N ILE A 892 -5.34 -18.02 -54.26
CA ILE A 892 -6.21 -18.90 -55.07
C ILE A 892 -7.32 -18.12 -55.78
N GLY A 893 -7.60 -16.90 -55.33
CA GLY A 893 -8.60 -16.01 -55.92
C GLY A 893 -8.26 -14.54 -55.71
N PRO A 894 -9.10 -13.62 -56.22
CA PRO A 894 -8.84 -12.18 -56.12
C PRO A 894 -8.73 -11.70 -54.66
N CYS A 895 -9.54 -12.26 -53.77
CA CYS A 895 -9.53 -11.96 -52.34
C CYS A 895 -9.18 -13.16 -51.46
N GLU A 896 -8.74 -14.29 -52.02
CA GLU A 896 -8.68 -15.58 -51.31
C GLU A 896 -7.28 -16.18 -51.28
N TYR A 897 -6.86 -16.61 -50.10
CA TYR A 897 -5.56 -17.23 -49.83
C TYR A 897 -5.71 -18.57 -49.12
N LYS A 898 -4.81 -19.50 -49.45
CA LYS A 898 -4.70 -20.85 -48.89
C LYS A 898 -3.42 -21.00 -48.08
N ILE A 899 -3.54 -21.64 -46.92
CA ILE A 899 -2.44 -22.10 -46.07
C ILE A 899 -2.28 -23.61 -46.29
N LYS A 900 -1.15 -24.00 -46.90
CA LYS A 900 -0.82 -25.40 -47.17
C LYS A 900 -0.58 -26.18 -45.88
N LYS A 901 -0.98 -27.45 -45.86
CA LYS A 901 -0.62 -28.40 -44.79
C LYS A 901 0.91 -28.41 -44.60
N GLY A 902 1.35 -28.43 -43.34
CA GLY A 902 2.76 -28.35 -42.96
C GLY A 902 3.26 -26.94 -42.66
N PHE A 903 2.41 -25.90 -42.77
CA PHE A 903 2.75 -24.56 -42.27
C PHE A 903 3.07 -24.57 -40.76
N VAL A 904 2.28 -25.32 -39.98
CA VAL A 904 2.58 -25.75 -38.61
C VAL A 904 2.46 -27.28 -38.51
N PRO A 905 3.09 -27.92 -37.51
CA PRO A 905 2.95 -29.37 -37.30
C PRO A 905 1.49 -29.77 -37.09
N ASN A 906 1.13 -31.02 -37.42
CA ASN A 906 -0.16 -31.62 -37.09
C ASN A 906 -1.42 -30.97 -37.73
N MET A 907 -1.30 -30.24 -38.84
CA MET A 907 -2.48 -29.73 -39.56
C MET A 907 -3.33 -30.86 -40.16
N ASN A 908 -4.58 -31.01 -39.70
CA ASN A 908 -5.55 -31.99 -40.18
C ASN A 908 -6.24 -31.54 -41.47
N VAL A 909 -6.44 -30.23 -41.64
CA VAL A 909 -7.03 -29.60 -42.83
C VAL A 909 -6.17 -28.43 -43.32
N GLU A 910 -6.51 -27.86 -44.47
CA GLU A 910 -5.90 -26.62 -44.95
C GLU A 910 -6.52 -25.39 -44.26
N GLY A 911 -5.79 -24.28 -44.23
CA GLY A 911 -6.33 -22.99 -43.81
C GLY A 911 -6.76 -22.16 -45.02
N ARG A 912 -7.80 -21.34 -44.87
CA ARG A 912 -8.17 -20.31 -45.85
C ARG A 912 -8.29 -18.97 -45.18
N PHE A 913 -7.99 -17.89 -45.89
CA PHE A 913 -8.25 -16.56 -45.38
C PHE A 913 -8.50 -15.54 -46.49
N TYR A 914 -9.23 -14.47 -46.18
CA TYR A 914 -9.69 -13.49 -47.16
C TYR A 914 -9.05 -12.12 -46.95
N LEU A 915 -8.40 -11.58 -47.99
CA LEU A 915 -7.72 -10.28 -47.97
C LEU A 915 -7.75 -9.62 -49.35
N ASN A 916 -7.93 -8.30 -49.38
CA ASN A 916 -7.59 -7.48 -50.54
C ASN A 916 -6.16 -6.92 -50.43
N ASP A 917 -5.68 -6.25 -51.47
CA ASP A 917 -4.32 -5.70 -51.52
C ASP A 917 -4.02 -4.66 -50.44
N LYS A 918 -5.04 -3.91 -49.98
CA LYS A 918 -4.88 -2.89 -48.93
C LYS A 918 -4.65 -3.51 -47.54
N ILE A 919 -5.35 -4.59 -47.23
CA ILE A 919 -5.25 -5.26 -45.91
C ILE A 919 -4.08 -6.24 -45.89
N LYS A 920 -3.67 -6.76 -47.06
CA LYS A 920 -2.56 -7.70 -47.23
C LYS A 920 -1.27 -7.25 -46.54
N ALA A 921 -0.90 -5.98 -46.69
CA ALA A 921 0.31 -5.42 -46.08
C ALA A 921 0.31 -5.52 -44.55
N HIS A 922 -0.83 -5.30 -43.91
CA HIS A 922 -0.96 -5.39 -42.45
C HIS A 922 -0.79 -6.83 -41.95
N MET A 923 -1.41 -7.80 -42.65
CA MET A 923 -1.41 -9.20 -42.22
C MET A 923 -0.06 -9.89 -42.43
N LEU A 924 0.56 -9.69 -43.59
CA LEU A 924 1.89 -10.27 -43.87
C LEU A 924 2.97 -9.62 -42.99
N GLY A 925 2.79 -8.35 -42.60
CA GLY A 925 3.64 -7.68 -41.63
C GLY A 925 3.67 -8.36 -40.25
N GLU A 926 2.59 -9.02 -39.81
CA GLU A 926 2.61 -9.79 -38.55
C GLU A 926 3.56 -10.99 -38.62
N ILE A 927 3.61 -11.67 -39.77
CA ILE A 927 4.50 -12.82 -40.01
C ILE A 927 5.95 -12.34 -40.02
N GLU A 928 6.24 -11.26 -40.74
CA GLU A 928 7.58 -10.67 -40.81
C GLU A 928 8.09 -10.27 -39.41
N MET A 929 7.22 -9.64 -38.60
CA MET A 929 7.56 -9.21 -37.25
C MET A 929 7.83 -10.40 -36.31
N CYS A 930 7.10 -11.52 -36.49
CA CYS A 930 7.31 -12.76 -35.75
C CYS A 930 8.65 -13.42 -36.14
N CYS A 931 8.97 -13.50 -37.44
CA CYS A 931 10.26 -14.02 -37.91
C CYS A 931 11.44 -13.18 -37.42
N LYS A 932 11.31 -11.84 -37.37
CA LYS A 932 12.38 -10.92 -36.91
C LYS A 932 12.68 -11.02 -35.41
N ARG A 933 11.68 -11.25 -34.57
CA ARG A 933 11.86 -11.32 -33.10
C ARG A 933 12.45 -12.65 -32.61
N GLY A 934 12.41 -13.70 -33.44
CA GLY A 934 12.46 -15.08 -32.92
C GLY A 934 11.28 -15.34 -31.97
N ASN A 935 11.10 -16.56 -31.47
CA ASN A 935 9.99 -16.93 -30.55
C ASN A 935 10.04 -16.22 -29.16
N ILE A 936 10.62 -15.03 -29.05
CA ILE A 936 10.79 -14.26 -27.82
C ILE A 936 9.54 -13.39 -27.62
N GLY A 937 8.71 -13.81 -26.65
CA GLY A 937 7.44 -13.19 -26.29
C GLY A 937 6.29 -13.87 -27.04
N GLY A 938 5.35 -14.49 -26.31
CA GLY A 938 4.28 -15.37 -26.83
C GLY A 938 3.22 -14.73 -27.75
N TYR A 939 3.61 -13.83 -28.63
CA TYR A 939 2.79 -13.27 -29.72
C TYR A 939 2.79 -14.24 -30.91
N ILE A 940 1.61 -14.65 -31.35
CA ILE A 940 1.42 -15.55 -32.50
C ILE A 940 0.63 -14.79 -33.57
N PRO A 941 1.15 -14.64 -34.80
CA PRO A 941 0.43 -14.01 -35.91
C PRO A 941 -0.92 -14.68 -36.19
N ALA A 942 -1.92 -13.91 -36.62
CA ALA A 942 -3.26 -14.42 -36.90
C ALA A 942 -3.26 -15.60 -37.91
N VAL A 943 -2.42 -15.52 -38.95
CA VAL A 943 -2.25 -16.58 -39.96
C VAL A 943 -1.73 -17.88 -39.33
N LYS A 944 -0.81 -17.80 -38.34
CA LYS A 944 -0.34 -18.97 -37.59
C LYS A 944 -1.41 -19.53 -36.66
N GLN A 945 -2.27 -18.68 -36.10
CA GLN A 945 -3.39 -19.15 -35.28
C GLN A 945 -4.41 -19.93 -36.10
N ILE A 946 -4.75 -19.47 -37.30
CA ILE A 946 -5.61 -20.22 -38.25
C ILE A 946 -5.01 -21.61 -38.52
N ALA A 947 -3.70 -21.67 -38.76
CA ALA A 947 -3.03 -22.93 -39.00
C ALA A 947 -2.95 -23.85 -37.77
N ASN A 948 -2.83 -23.29 -36.56
CA ASN A 948 -2.89 -24.06 -35.32
C ASN A 948 -4.29 -24.66 -35.09
N VAL A 949 -5.35 -23.89 -35.41
CA VAL A 949 -6.74 -24.37 -35.35
C VAL A 949 -6.99 -25.48 -36.38
N ALA A 950 -6.37 -25.39 -37.56
CA ALA A 950 -6.42 -26.45 -38.57
C ALA A 950 -5.83 -27.80 -38.10
N GLY A 951 -5.11 -27.85 -36.97
CA GLY A 951 -4.62 -29.07 -36.34
C GLY A 951 -5.51 -29.66 -35.25
N LEU A 952 -6.67 -29.06 -34.95
CA LEU A 952 -7.58 -29.60 -33.94
C LEU A 952 -8.29 -30.89 -34.43
N PRO A 953 -8.57 -31.85 -33.55
CA PRO A 953 -9.22 -33.11 -33.92
C PRO A 953 -10.66 -32.89 -34.42
N GLY A 954 -11.10 -33.71 -35.37
CA GLY A 954 -12.47 -33.67 -35.88
C GLY A 954 -12.86 -32.41 -36.67
N ILE A 955 -11.91 -31.55 -37.02
CA ILE A 955 -12.17 -30.37 -37.87
C ILE A 955 -12.58 -30.78 -39.29
N ILE A 956 -13.61 -30.13 -39.83
CA ILE A 956 -14.16 -30.37 -41.16
C ILE A 956 -14.02 -29.14 -42.04
N GLY A 957 -13.74 -29.35 -43.33
CA GLY A 957 -13.54 -28.29 -44.30
C GLY A 957 -12.19 -27.62 -44.09
N ASN A 958 -12.19 -26.34 -43.75
CA ASN A 958 -10.99 -25.52 -43.56
C ASN A 958 -11.07 -24.74 -42.25
N SER A 959 -9.93 -24.32 -41.69
CA SER A 959 -9.92 -23.20 -40.73
C SER A 959 -9.88 -21.89 -41.49
N ILE A 960 -10.83 -20.99 -41.23
CA ILE A 960 -11.12 -19.85 -42.09
C ILE A 960 -10.86 -18.54 -41.35
N GLY A 961 -10.03 -17.67 -41.91
CA GLY A 961 -9.83 -16.29 -41.47
C GLY A 961 -10.58 -15.28 -42.31
N LEU A 962 -11.48 -14.52 -41.69
CA LEU A 962 -12.22 -13.43 -42.32
C LEU A 962 -11.39 -12.14 -42.41
N PRO A 963 -11.79 -11.14 -43.21
CA PRO A 963 -10.94 -9.96 -43.46
C PRO A 963 -10.66 -9.08 -42.23
N ASP A 964 -11.50 -9.18 -41.20
CA ASP A 964 -11.34 -8.52 -39.90
C ASP A 964 -10.34 -9.23 -38.97
N MET A 965 -9.71 -10.31 -39.45
CA MET A 965 -8.88 -11.15 -38.60
C MET A 965 -7.68 -10.42 -38.00
N HIS A 966 -7.36 -10.75 -36.76
CA HIS A 966 -6.16 -10.27 -36.07
C HIS A 966 -5.81 -11.19 -34.90
N SER A 967 -4.57 -11.09 -34.42
CA SER A 967 -4.06 -11.97 -33.37
C SER A 967 -4.96 -11.93 -32.11
N GLY A 968 -5.40 -13.12 -31.68
CA GLY A 968 -6.31 -13.34 -30.55
C GLY A 968 -5.76 -14.34 -29.53
N TYR A 969 -6.65 -14.95 -28.73
CA TYR A 969 -6.30 -15.99 -27.76
C TYR A 969 -6.59 -17.41 -28.30
N GLY A 970 -5.58 -18.17 -28.72
CA GLY A 970 -5.74 -19.47 -29.38
C GLY A 970 -6.27 -19.32 -30.81
N PHE A 971 -7.56 -19.08 -30.97
CA PHE A 971 -8.14 -18.65 -32.24
C PHE A 971 -7.84 -17.16 -32.47
N ALA A 972 -7.51 -16.80 -33.72
CA ALA A 972 -7.55 -15.42 -34.17
C ALA A 972 -8.97 -14.86 -34.06
N ILE A 973 -9.10 -13.56 -33.82
CA ILE A 973 -10.37 -12.87 -34.07
C ILE A 973 -10.63 -12.97 -35.57
N GLY A 974 -11.89 -13.11 -36.01
CA GLY A 974 -12.28 -13.41 -37.40
C GLY A 974 -12.08 -14.87 -37.82
N ASN A 975 -11.77 -15.79 -36.90
CA ASN A 975 -11.55 -17.21 -37.23
C ASN A 975 -12.83 -18.05 -37.08
N VAL A 976 -13.06 -18.94 -38.05
CA VAL A 976 -14.18 -19.88 -38.10
C VAL A 976 -13.63 -21.29 -38.30
N ALA A 977 -14.16 -22.24 -37.54
CA ALA A 977 -13.84 -23.66 -37.69
C ALA A 977 -15.07 -24.52 -37.35
N ALA A 978 -15.32 -25.57 -38.13
CA ALA A 978 -16.42 -26.50 -37.92
C ALA A 978 -15.89 -27.87 -37.48
N PHE A 979 -16.52 -28.49 -36.48
CA PHE A 979 -16.14 -29.79 -35.95
C PHE A 979 -17.27 -30.80 -36.06
N ASP A 980 -16.95 -32.03 -36.45
CA ASP A 980 -17.93 -33.11 -36.61
C ASP A 980 -18.48 -33.58 -35.25
N ALA A 981 -19.74 -33.25 -34.96
CA ALA A 981 -20.38 -33.58 -33.69
C ALA A 981 -20.71 -35.09 -33.55
N GLU A 982 -20.85 -35.80 -34.67
CA GLU A 982 -21.28 -37.20 -34.72
C GLU A 982 -20.09 -38.17 -34.65
N SER A 983 -18.92 -37.75 -35.16
CA SER A 983 -17.71 -38.59 -35.25
C SER A 983 -17.15 -39.08 -33.91
N GLY A 984 -17.50 -38.42 -32.80
CA GLY A 984 -16.83 -38.61 -31.50
C GLY A 984 -15.41 -38.01 -31.41
N GLU A 985 -14.83 -37.53 -32.52
CA GLU A 985 -13.54 -36.82 -32.55
C GLU A 985 -13.68 -35.30 -32.48
N GLY A 986 -14.86 -34.76 -32.80
CA GLY A 986 -15.12 -33.32 -32.74
C GLY A 986 -14.87 -32.74 -31.35
N VAL A 987 -14.30 -31.53 -31.31
CA VAL A 987 -13.91 -30.85 -30.09
C VAL A 987 -14.63 -29.53 -29.90
N ILE A 988 -14.77 -29.12 -28.63
CA ILE A 988 -15.24 -27.80 -28.22
C ILE A 988 -14.08 -27.07 -27.52
N SER A 989 -13.85 -25.80 -27.86
CA SER A 989 -12.77 -24.99 -27.26
C SER A 989 -13.23 -23.60 -26.81
N PRO A 990 -12.98 -23.20 -25.54
CA PRO A 990 -13.15 -21.83 -25.06
C PRO A 990 -12.31 -20.83 -25.83
N GLY A 991 -11.15 -21.26 -26.35
CA GLY A 991 -10.30 -20.43 -27.20
C GLY A 991 -10.98 -20.03 -28.50
N GLY A 992 -11.89 -20.85 -29.02
CA GLY A 992 -12.67 -20.62 -30.25
C GLY A 992 -14.03 -19.95 -30.04
N VAL A 993 -14.45 -19.74 -28.80
CA VAL A 993 -15.65 -18.93 -28.46
C VAL A 993 -15.23 -17.55 -27.95
N GLY A 994 -14.17 -17.50 -27.13
CA GLY A 994 -13.72 -16.29 -26.45
C GLY A 994 -14.25 -16.16 -25.03
N PHE A 995 -13.68 -15.20 -24.29
CA PHE A 995 -14.06 -14.94 -22.90
C PHE A 995 -15.32 -14.09 -22.78
N ASP A 996 -15.64 -13.29 -23.80
CA ASP A 996 -16.90 -12.56 -23.86
C ASP A 996 -17.89 -13.35 -24.72
N ILE A 997 -18.44 -14.40 -24.10
CA ILE A 997 -19.36 -15.36 -24.74
C ILE A 997 -20.60 -14.61 -25.22
N ASN A 998 -21.05 -14.93 -26.43
CA ASN A 998 -22.20 -14.32 -27.09
C ASN A 998 -22.10 -12.78 -27.17
N CYS A 999 -20.88 -12.25 -27.26
CA CYS A 999 -20.67 -10.87 -27.69
C CYS A 999 -21.32 -10.68 -29.06
N GLY A 1000 -22.12 -9.64 -29.19
CA GLY A 1000 -22.99 -9.44 -30.34
C GLY A 1000 -23.39 -8.00 -30.53
N VAL A 1001 -23.92 -7.72 -31.71
CA VAL A 1001 -24.33 -6.39 -32.15
C VAL A 1001 -25.83 -6.42 -32.42
N ARG A 1002 -26.54 -5.44 -31.84
CA ARG A 1002 -27.97 -5.20 -32.05
C ARG A 1002 -28.17 -3.86 -32.74
N LEU A 1003 -29.05 -3.81 -33.73
CA LEU A 1003 -29.45 -2.58 -34.40
C LEU A 1003 -30.92 -2.26 -34.12
N ILE A 1004 -31.20 -1.02 -33.79
CA ILE A 1004 -32.53 -0.48 -33.53
C ILE A 1004 -32.78 0.63 -34.55
N ARG A 1005 -33.92 0.62 -35.23
CA ARG A 1005 -34.33 1.70 -36.14
C ARG A 1005 -35.20 2.71 -35.39
N THR A 1006 -35.35 3.90 -35.96
CA THR A 1006 -36.30 4.92 -35.50
C THR A 1006 -36.96 5.59 -36.70
N ASN A 1007 -38.04 6.34 -36.49
CA ASN A 1007 -38.62 7.22 -37.50
C ASN A 1007 -37.97 8.62 -37.53
N LEU A 1008 -36.90 8.86 -36.76
CA LEU A 1008 -36.18 10.13 -36.70
C LEU A 1008 -35.18 10.27 -37.84
N PHE A 1009 -34.92 11.52 -38.24
CA PHE A 1009 -33.88 11.89 -39.20
C PHE A 1009 -32.78 12.74 -38.55
N GLU A 1010 -31.64 12.86 -39.22
CA GLU A 1010 -30.49 13.64 -38.71
C GLU A 1010 -30.85 15.08 -38.31
N LYS A 1011 -31.80 15.70 -39.01
CA LYS A 1011 -32.33 17.03 -38.71
C LYS A 1011 -33.00 17.12 -37.32
N ASP A 1012 -33.59 16.02 -36.85
CA ASP A 1012 -34.33 15.96 -35.59
C ASP A 1012 -33.39 15.75 -34.39
N VAL A 1013 -32.29 15.00 -34.59
CA VAL A 1013 -31.31 14.71 -33.53
C VAL A 1013 -30.26 15.82 -33.39
N LYS A 1014 -29.89 16.51 -34.48
CA LYS A 1014 -28.89 17.60 -34.46
C LYS A 1014 -29.04 18.60 -33.29
N PRO A 1015 -30.23 19.17 -33.01
CA PRO A 1015 -30.40 20.15 -31.94
C PRO A 1015 -30.26 19.55 -30.53
N VAL A 1016 -30.60 18.27 -30.34
CA VAL A 1016 -30.60 17.59 -29.02
C VAL A 1016 -29.44 16.61 -28.84
N LYS A 1017 -28.50 16.55 -29.79
CA LYS A 1017 -27.43 15.53 -29.86
C LYS A 1017 -26.62 15.41 -28.57
N GLU A 1018 -26.20 16.53 -27.98
CA GLU A 1018 -25.42 16.52 -26.72
C GLU A 1018 -26.27 16.03 -25.53
N GLU A 1019 -27.52 16.45 -25.46
CA GLU A 1019 -28.47 16.06 -24.42
C GLU A 1019 -28.81 14.57 -24.52
N LEU A 1020 -29.04 14.07 -25.73
CA LEU A 1020 -29.27 12.65 -26.00
C LEU A 1020 -28.06 11.79 -25.63
N THR A 1021 -26.84 12.24 -25.98
CA THR A 1021 -25.60 11.52 -25.63
C THR A 1021 -25.42 11.45 -24.12
N GLN A 1022 -25.73 12.53 -23.41
CA GLN A 1022 -25.71 12.55 -21.96
C GLN A 1022 -26.80 11.65 -21.36
N ALA A 1023 -28.03 11.72 -21.87
CA ALA A 1023 -29.14 10.89 -21.41
C ALA A 1023 -28.83 9.39 -21.57
N LEU A 1024 -28.22 8.98 -22.68
CA LEU A 1024 -27.75 7.61 -22.89
C LEU A 1024 -26.69 7.21 -21.86
N PHE A 1025 -25.72 8.09 -21.57
CA PHE A 1025 -24.67 7.83 -20.59
C PHE A 1025 -25.21 7.76 -19.14
N ASP A 1026 -26.26 8.52 -18.84
CA ASP A 1026 -26.91 8.54 -17.53
C ASP A 1026 -27.77 7.28 -17.31
N HIS A 1027 -28.43 6.77 -18.36
CA HIS A 1027 -29.27 5.58 -18.27
C HIS A 1027 -28.49 4.27 -18.45
N ILE A 1028 -27.31 4.27 -19.09
CA ILE A 1028 -26.58 3.03 -19.39
C ILE A 1028 -25.28 2.99 -18.58
N PRO A 1029 -25.22 2.18 -17.51
CA PRO A 1029 -24.00 2.04 -16.72
C PRO A 1029 -22.87 1.43 -17.56
N VAL A 1030 -21.73 2.12 -17.59
CA VAL A 1030 -20.58 1.81 -18.45
C VAL A 1030 -19.34 1.40 -17.64
N GLY A 1031 -18.61 0.38 -18.10
CA GLY A 1031 -17.25 0.06 -17.63
C GLY A 1031 -17.08 -1.21 -16.78
N VAL A 1032 -15.89 -1.37 -16.21
CA VAL A 1032 -15.54 -2.54 -15.39
C VAL A 1032 -15.96 -2.31 -13.95
N GLY A 1033 -16.91 -3.09 -13.45
CA GLY A 1033 -17.41 -3.01 -12.07
C GLY A 1033 -18.69 -2.20 -11.89
N SER A 1034 -19.23 -1.66 -12.98
CA SER A 1034 -20.51 -0.95 -13.05
C SER A 1034 -21.67 -1.88 -12.71
N LYS A 1035 -22.72 -1.31 -12.12
CA LYS A 1035 -23.91 -2.05 -11.69
C LYS A 1035 -25.12 -1.69 -12.54
N GLY A 1036 -25.92 -2.69 -12.88
CA GLY A 1036 -27.20 -2.53 -13.55
C GLY A 1036 -28.20 -1.71 -12.74
N ILE A 1037 -29.11 -1.04 -13.46
CA ILE A 1037 -30.26 -0.33 -12.86
C ILE A 1037 -31.47 -1.24 -12.66
N ILE A 1038 -31.52 -2.38 -13.34
CA ILE A 1038 -32.62 -3.35 -13.21
C ILE A 1038 -32.35 -4.22 -11.98
N PRO A 1039 -33.19 -4.15 -10.93
CA PRO A 1039 -33.04 -4.98 -9.74
C PRO A 1039 -33.40 -6.43 -10.09
N ILE A 1040 -32.54 -7.38 -9.70
CA ILE A 1040 -32.76 -8.81 -9.96
C ILE A 1040 -32.28 -9.66 -8.77
N GLY A 1041 -33.10 -10.63 -8.36
CA GLY A 1041 -32.74 -11.61 -7.35
C GLY A 1041 -31.89 -12.76 -7.92
N ILE A 1042 -31.35 -13.62 -7.06
CA ILE A 1042 -30.58 -14.81 -7.52
C ILE A 1042 -31.47 -15.82 -8.26
N SER A 1043 -32.74 -15.96 -7.83
CA SER A 1043 -33.73 -16.85 -8.45
C SER A 1043 -34.06 -16.38 -9.87
N ASP A 1044 -34.45 -15.11 -10.01
CA ASP A 1044 -34.76 -14.50 -11.32
C ASP A 1044 -33.54 -14.51 -12.25
N PHE A 1045 -32.34 -14.37 -11.68
CA PHE A 1045 -31.10 -14.45 -12.43
C PHE A 1045 -30.81 -15.86 -12.95
N GLU A 1046 -31.09 -16.91 -12.18
CA GLU A 1046 -31.00 -18.29 -12.66
C GLU A 1046 -32.02 -18.55 -13.77
N GLU A 1047 -33.23 -17.99 -13.64
CA GLU A 1047 -34.24 -18.05 -14.69
C GLU A 1047 -33.76 -17.33 -15.97
N CYS A 1048 -33.18 -16.13 -15.86
CA CYS A 1048 -32.57 -15.42 -16.99
C CYS A 1048 -31.55 -16.27 -17.75
N LEU A 1049 -30.77 -17.09 -17.03
CA LEU A 1049 -29.78 -17.99 -17.62
C LEU A 1049 -30.44 -19.16 -18.39
N GLU A 1050 -31.64 -19.59 -18.05
CA GLU A 1050 -32.33 -20.74 -18.67
C GLU A 1050 -33.32 -20.35 -19.76
N ILE A 1051 -34.11 -19.29 -19.53
CA ILE A 1051 -35.19 -18.86 -20.43
C ILE A 1051 -34.81 -17.67 -21.33
N GLY A 1052 -33.66 -17.01 -21.13
CA GLY A 1052 -33.17 -15.97 -22.05
C GLY A 1052 -34.14 -14.79 -22.20
N MET A 1053 -34.37 -14.32 -23.43
CA MET A 1053 -35.29 -13.19 -23.70
C MET A 1053 -36.75 -13.44 -23.31
N ASP A 1054 -37.18 -14.69 -23.10
CA ASP A 1054 -38.52 -14.96 -22.57
C ASP A 1054 -38.72 -14.31 -21.19
N TRP A 1055 -37.64 -14.21 -20.40
CA TRP A 1055 -37.66 -13.49 -19.13
C TRP A 1055 -37.90 -11.99 -19.33
N THR A 1056 -37.17 -11.35 -20.26
CA THR A 1056 -37.34 -9.91 -20.51
C THR A 1056 -38.72 -9.59 -21.07
N LEU A 1057 -39.32 -10.50 -21.85
CA LEU A 1057 -40.67 -10.36 -22.35
C LEU A 1057 -41.69 -10.43 -21.21
N ARG A 1058 -41.54 -11.41 -20.30
CA ARG A 1058 -42.42 -11.59 -19.15
C ARG A 1058 -42.37 -10.40 -18.17
N GLU A 1059 -41.17 -9.88 -17.90
CA GLU A 1059 -40.96 -8.76 -16.99
C GLU A 1059 -41.21 -7.37 -17.64
N GLY A 1060 -41.50 -7.32 -18.95
CA GLY A 1060 -41.84 -6.07 -19.65
C GLY A 1060 -40.65 -5.21 -20.10
N TYR A 1061 -39.44 -5.79 -20.20
CA TYR A 1061 -38.24 -5.09 -20.69
C TYR A 1061 -38.02 -5.21 -22.22
N SER A 1062 -38.80 -6.02 -22.91
CA SER A 1062 -38.73 -6.20 -24.38
C SER A 1062 -40.11 -6.37 -25.01
N TRP A 1063 -40.22 -6.06 -26.30
CA TRP A 1063 -41.41 -6.30 -27.11
C TRP A 1063 -41.40 -7.70 -27.73
N ALA A 1064 -42.54 -8.18 -28.22
CA ALA A 1064 -42.65 -9.51 -28.83
C ALA A 1064 -41.83 -9.61 -30.12
N GLU A 1065 -41.83 -8.53 -30.90
CA GLU A 1065 -41.13 -8.37 -32.16
C GLU A 1065 -39.61 -8.39 -31.95
N ASP A 1066 -39.12 -7.89 -30.80
CA ASP A 1066 -37.68 -7.90 -30.46
C ASP A 1066 -37.15 -9.34 -30.41
N LYS A 1067 -37.98 -10.29 -29.97
CA LYS A 1067 -37.64 -11.72 -29.88
C LYS A 1067 -37.58 -12.35 -31.27
N GLU A 1068 -38.51 -12.03 -32.16
CA GLU A 1068 -38.55 -12.55 -33.53
C GLU A 1068 -37.36 -12.07 -34.37
N HIS A 1069 -36.87 -10.86 -34.07
CA HIS A 1069 -35.70 -10.25 -34.70
C HIS A 1069 -34.39 -10.54 -33.96
N CYS A 1070 -34.34 -11.60 -33.15
CA CYS A 1070 -33.14 -12.00 -32.42
C CYS A 1070 -32.66 -13.38 -32.85
N GLU A 1071 -31.34 -13.53 -32.94
CA GLU A 1071 -30.73 -14.83 -33.21
C GLU A 1071 -31.18 -15.89 -32.18
N GLU A 1072 -31.59 -17.08 -32.64
CA GLU A 1072 -32.17 -18.15 -31.80
C GLU A 1072 -33.41 -17.72 -30.99
N PHE A 1073 -34.16 -16.70 -31.44
CA PHE A 1073 -35.25 -16.11 -30.67
C PHE A 1073 -34.82 -15.67 -29.26
N GLY A 1074 -33.54 -15.31 -29.10
CA GLY A 1074 -32.96 -14.83 -27.84
C GLY A 1074 -32.73 -15.89 -26.76
N ARG A 1075 -32.70 -17.19 -27.12
CA ARG A 1075 -32.51 -18.28 -26.15
C ARG A 1075 -31.83 -19.51 -26.76
N MET A 1076 -30.84 -20.06 -26.04
CA MET A 1076 -30.37 -21.44 -26.23
C MET A 1076 -31.08 -22.38 -25.26
N ILE A 1077 -31.81 -23.36 -25.81
CA ILE A 1077 -32.67 -24.29 -25.06
C ILE A 1077 -31.87 -25.20 -24.10
N GLN A 1078 -30.64 -25.53 -24.48
CA GLN A 1078 -29.74 -26.41 -23.72
C GLN A 1078 -28.99 -25.73 -22.57
N ALA A 1079 -29.34 -24.49 -22.23
CA ALA A 1079 -28.79 -23.80 -21.09
C ALA A 1079 -29.20 -24.48 -19.77
N ASP A 1080 -28.25 -24.58 -18.85
CA ASP A 1080 -28.44 -25.19 -17.54
C ASP A 1080 -27.74 -24.33 -16.50
N ALA A 1081 -28.52 -23.61 -15.69
CA ALA A 1081 -27.96 -22.69 -14.70
C ALA A 1081 -27.16 -23.42 -13.63
N THR A 1082 -27.37 -24.73 -13.42
CA THR A 1082 -26.62 -25.53 -12.42
C THR A 1082 -25.15 -25.74 -12.82
N LYS A 1083 -24.86 -25.68 -14.13
CA LYS A 1083 -23.48 -25.80 -14.67
C LYS A 1083 -22.70 -24.49 -14.62
N VAL A 1084 -23.36 -23.38 -14.31
CA VAL A 1084 -22.69 -22.09 -14.08
C VAL A 1084 -22.27 -21.99 -12.61
N THR A 1085 -20.97 -21.89 -12.36
CA THR A 1085 -20.43 -21.77 -11.00
C THR A 1085 -21.03 -20.58 -10.24
N THR A 1086 -21.16 -20.71 -8.92
CA THR A 1086 -21.58 -19.60 -8.03
C THR A 1086 -20.72 -18.35 -8.18
N ARG A 1087 -19.42 -18.51 -8.46
CA ARG A 1087 -18.52 -17.38 -8.73
C ARG A 1087 -18.88 -16.63 -10.02
N ALA A 1088 -19.22 -17.35 -11.09
CA ALA A 1088 -19.68 -16.75 -12.34
C ALA A 1088 -21.02 -16.03 -12.16
N LYS A 1089 -21.97 -16.65 -11.44
CA LYS A 1089 -23.26 -16.02 -11.08
C LYS A 1089 -23.07 -14.73 -10.29
N LYS A 1090 -22.20 -14.72 -9.25
CA LYS A 1090 -21.87 -13.52 -8.47
C LYS A 1090 -21.25 -12.38 -9.29
N ARG A 1091 -20.53 -12.70 -10.37
CA ARG A 1091 -19.96 -11.68 -11.28
C ARG A 1091 -20.99 -11.13 -12.25
N GLY A 1092 -21.91 -11.97 -12.74
CA GLY A 1092 -22.96 -11.58 -13.69
C GLY A 1092 -24.13 -10.84 -13.06
N LEU A 1093 -24.56 -11.24 -11.86
CA LEU A 1093 -25.74 -10.68 -11.17
C LEU A 1093 -25.76 -9.14 -11.12
N PRO A 1094 -24.68 -8.43 -10.69
CA PRO A 1094 -24.71 -6.98 -10.67
C PRO A 1094 -24.55 -6.33 -12.06
N GLN A 1095 -24.21 -7.08 -13.11
CA GLN A 1095 -23.81 -6.53 -14.42
C GLN A 1095 -24.93 -6.54 -15.46
N LEU A 1096 -26.13 -6.98 -15.09
CA LEU A 1096 -27.29 -7.00 -16.00
C LEU A 1096 -27.69 -5.58 -16.42
N GLY A 1097 -27.87 -5.33 -17.71
CA GLY A 1097 -28.13 -3.99 -18.25
C GLY A 1097 -26.91 -3.06 -18.24
N THR A 1098 -25.67 -3.60 -18.26
CA THR A 1098 -24.44 -2.78 -18.28
C THR A 1098 -23.65 -2.95 -19.56
N LEU A 1099 -23.05 -1.84 -19.99
CA LEU A 1099 -22.15 -1.79 -21.14
C LEU A 1099 -20.71 -2.07 -20.70
N GLY A 1100 -19.97 -2.81 -21.53
CA GLY A 1100 -18.61 -3.21 -21.20
C GLY A 1100 -17.52 -2.24 -21.51
N ALA A 1101 -16.29 -2.64 -21.15
CA ALA A 1101 -15.13 -1.81 -21.35
C ALA A 1101 -14.49 -2.06 -22.72
N GLY A 1102 -13.82 -1.04 -23.26
CA GLY A 1102 -12.99 -1.16 -24.46
C GLY A 1102 -13.83 -1.08 -25.73
N ASN A 1103 -14.02 -2.21 -26.43
CA ASN A 1103 -14.71 -2.23 -27.72
C ASN A 1103 -16.24 -2.29 -27.61
N HIS A 1104 -16.82 -2.38 -26.40
CA HIS A 1104 -18.28 -2.31 -26.23
C HIS A 1104 -18.74 -0.86 -26.34
N TYR A 1105 -19.84 -0.63 -27.04
CA TYR A 1105 -20.34 0.70 -27.34
C TYR A 1105 -21.86 0.72 -27.48
N GLY A 1106 -22.45 1.90 -27.27
CA GLY A 1106 -23.76 2.28 -27.77
C GLY A 1106 -23.60 3.49 -28.68
N GLU A 1107 -24.05 3.39 -29.92
CA GLU A 1107 -23.84 4.44 -30.92
C GLU A 1107 -25.16 4.84 -31.57
N VAL A 1108 -25.42 6.14 -31.63
CA VAL A 1108 -26.46 6.71 -32.50
C VAL A 1108 -25.80 7.03 -33.83
N GLN A 1109 -26.33 6.43 -34.89
CA GLN A 1109 -25.79 6.51 -36.24
C GLN A 1109 -26.87 6.97 -37.23
N VAL A 1110 -26.43 7.50 -38.36
CA VAL A 1110 -27.28 7.98 -39.45
C VAL A 1110 -27.03 7.13 -40.69
N VAL A 1111 -28.09 6.78 -41.41
CA VAL A 1111 -28.01 6.11 -42.71
C VAL A 1111 -27.39 7.05 -43.73
N ASP A 1112 -26.21 6.69 -44.25
CA ASP A 1112 -25.37 7.53 -45.12
C ASP A 1112 -25.53 7.15 -46.60
N GLU A 1113 -25.54 5.85 -46.91
CA GLU A 1113 -25.70 5.32 -48.27
C GLU A 1113 -26.54 4.04 -48.23
N ILE A 1114 -27.40 3.83 -49.24
CA ILE A 1114 -28.19 2.59 -49.41
C ILE A 1114 -27.74 1.90 -50.70
N TYR A 1115 -27.21 0.67 -50.57
CA TYR A 1115 -26.74 -0.16 -51.68
C TYR A 1115 -27.83 -1.12 -52.19
N ASP A 1116 -28.58 -1.73 -51.27
CA ASP A 1116 -29.70 -2.63 -51.57
C ASP A 1116 -30.98 -2.03 -51.00
N LYS A 1117 -31.70 -1.28 -51.84
CA LYS A 1117 -32.97 -0.64 -51.46
C LYS A 1117 -34.04 -1.63 -51.02
N TYR A 1118 -34.08 -2.83 -51.61
CA TYR A 1118 -35.09 -3.81 -51.27
C TYR A 1118 -34.87 -4.33 -49.85
N ALA A 1119 -33.64 -4.74 -49.55
CA ALA A 1119 -33.28 -5.24 -48.23
C ALA A 1119 -33.31 -4.14 -47.15
N ALA A 1120 -32.87 -2.91 -47.47
CA ALA A 1120 -33.00 -1.77 -46.57
C ALA A 1120 -34.46 -1.48 -46.21
N LYS A 1121 -35.36 -1.45 -47.22
CA LYS A 1121 -36.79 -1.23 -47.00
C LYS A 1121 -37.42 -2.32 -46.13
N LYS A 1122 -37.03 -3.58 -46.32
CA LYS A 1122 -37.47 -4.69 -45.46
C LYS A 1122 -36.98 -4.57 -44.01
N MET A 1123 -35.85 -3.90 -43.78
CA MET A 1123 -35.34 -3.58 -42.45
C MET A 1123 -35.93 -2.28 -41.86
N GLY A 1124 -36.93 -1.66 -42.51
CA GLY A 1124 -37.53 -0.41 -42.07
C GLY A 1124 -36.66 0.83 -42.33
N ILE A 1125 -35.73 0.74 -43.28
CA ILE A 1125 -34.86 1.83 -43.73
C ILE A 1125 -35.27 2.26 -45.13
N GLU A 1126 -35.95 3.40 -45.24
CA GLU A 1126 -36.49 3.89 -46.53
C GLU A 1126 -35.60 4.94 -47.18
N ASP A 1127 -35.07 5.86 -46.38
CA ASP A 1127 -34.38 7.05 -46.84
C ASP A 1127 -33.01 7.24 -46.18
N VAL A 1128 -32.13 7.91 -46.92
CA VAL A 1128 -30.85 8.41 -46.40
C VAL A 1128 -31.13 9.50 -45.37
N GLY A 1129 -30.42 9.47 -44.24
CA GLY A 1129 -30.59 10.42 -43.14
C GLY A 1129 -31.39 9.89 -41.96
N GLN A 1130 -31.99 8.70 -42.06
CA GLN A 1130 -32.71 8.06 -40.96
C GLN A 1130 -31.75 7.66 -39.82
N VAL A 1131 -32.21 7.77 -38.58
CA VAL A 1131 -31.43 7.54 -37.36
C VAL A 1131 -31.62 6.11 -36.86
N VAL A 1132 -30.50 5.47 -36.52
CA VAL A 1132 -30.45 4.11 -35.96
C VAL A 1132 -29.55 4.07 -34.74
N ILE A 1133 -29.74 3.07 -33.88
CA ILE A 1133 -28.92 2.86 -32.69
C ILE A 1133 -28.28 1.48 -32.77
N MET A 1134 -26.96 1.43 -32.60
CA MET A 1134 -26.19 0.19 -32.58
C MET A 1134 -25.63 -0.08 -31.17
N ILE A 1135 -25.90 -1.27 -30.64
CA ILE A 1135 -25.46 -1.70 -29.32
C ILE A 1135 -24.52 -2.89 -29.48
N HIS A 1136 -23.31 -2.80 -28.93
CA HIS A 1136 -22.33 -3.88 -28.95
C HIS A 1136 -21.94 -4.28 -27.53
N CYS A 1137 -22.33 -5.49 -27.12
CA CYS A 1137 -22.06 -6.04 -25.79
C CYS A 1137 -22.23 -7.56 -25.72
N GLY A 1138 -21.52 -8.21 -24.80
CA GLY A 1138 -21.62 -9.66 -24.54
C GLY A 1138 -22.01 -10.03 -23.11
N SER A 1139 -21.56 -11.21 -22.68
CA SER A 1139 -21.87 -11.83 -21.38
C SER A 1139 -21.01 -11.35 -20.20
N ARG A 1140 -20.12 -10.37 -20.43
CA ARG A 1140 -19.43 -9.62 -19.37
C ARG A 1140 -18.61 -10.53 -18.44
N GLY A 1141 -18.58 -10.22 -17.14
CA GLY A 1141 -17.84 -10.97 -16.14
C GLY A 1141 -18.33 -12.39 -15.92
N LEU A 1142 -19.57 -12.73 -16.33
CA LEU A 1142 -20.09 -14.08 -16.26
C LEU A 1142 -19.43 -14.97 -17.31
N GLY A 1143 -19.43 -14.55 -18.59
CA GLY A 1143 -18.79 -15.32 -19.66
C GLY A 1143 -17.29 -15.53 -19.43
N HIS A 1144 -16.61 -14.50 -18.92
CA HIS A 1144 -15.17 -14.59 -18.64
C HIS A 1144 -14.87 -15.68 -17.60
N GLU A 1145 -15.69 -15.76 -16.56
CA GLU A 1145 -15.50 -16.76 -15.50
C GLU A 1145 -15.88 -18.17 -15.98
N VAL A 1146 -16.94 -18.31 -16.81
CA VAL A 1146 -17.29 -19.57 -17.47
C VAL A 1146 -16.12 -20.09 -18.32
N ALA A 1147 -15.55 -19.26 -19.19
CA ALA A 1147 -14.41 -19.64 -20.02
C ALA A 1147 -13.16 -20.02 -19.18
N SER A 1148 -12.86 -19.26 -18.12
CA SER A 1148 -11.71 -19.51 -17.25
C SER A 1148 -11.81 -20.84 -16.48
N ASN A 1149 -13.01 -21.17 -15.99
CA ASN A 1149 -13.25 -22.41 -15.26
C ASN A 1149 -13.07 -23.63 -16.17
N CYS A 1150 -13.64 -23.59 -17.38
CA CYS A 1150 -13.57 -24.69 -18.34
C CYS A 1150 -12.18 -24.88 -18.93
N LEU A 1151 -11.38 -23.82 -19.13
CA LEU A 1151 -9.98 -23.94 -19.53
C LEU A 1151 -9.18 -24.88 -18.62
N THR A 1152 -9.43 -24.81 -17.31
CA THR A 1152 -8.70 -25.61 -16.32
C THR A 1152 -9.10 -27.09 -16.38
N SER A 1153 -10.37 -27.40 -16.63
CA SER A 1153 -10.83 -28.79 -16.78
C SER A 1153 -10.40 -29.39 -18.12
N MET A 1154 -10.46 -28.61 -19.20
CA MET A 1154 -10.10 -29.07 -20.54
C MET A 1154 -8.62 -29.40 -20.68
N VAL A 1155 -7.71 -28.62 -20.08
CA VAL A 1155 -6.27 -28.97 -20.07
C VAL A 1155 -6.02 -30.36 -19.45
N LYS A 1156 -6.81 -30.76 -18.45
CA LYS A 1156 -6.74 -32.11 -17.86
C LYS A 1156 -7.33 -33.17 -18.79
N SER A 1157 -8.48 -32.90 -19.42
CA SER A 1157 -9.11 -33.79 -20.41
C SER A 1157 -8.17 -34.06 -21.58
N MET A 1158 -7.48 -33.05 -22.10
CA MET A 1158 -6.54 -33.23 -23.22
C MET A 1158 -5.42 -34.22 -22.90
N SER A 1159 -4.86 -34.13 -21.69
CA SER A 1159 -3.82 -35.06 -21.26
C SER A 1159 -4.35 -36.49 -21.08
N ARG A 1160 -5.63 -36.64 -20.69
CA ARG A 1160 -6.32 -37.94 -20.58
C ARG A 1160 -6.63 -38.52 -21.97
N ASP A 1161 -7.07 -37.69 -22.90
CA ASP A 1161 -7.61 -38.09 -24.21
C ASP A 1161 -6.53 -38.12 -25.31
N GLY A 1162 -5.26 -37.85 -24.97
CA GLY A 1162 -4.14 -37.90 -25.91
C GLY A 1162 -4.17 -36.80 -26.98
N ILE A 1163 -4.84 -35.68 -26.73
CA ILE A 1163 -4.98 -34.59 -27.71
C ILE A 1163 -3.71 -33.73 -27.70
N HIS A 1164 -3.03 -33.64 -28.85
CA HIS A 1164 -1.82 -32.85 -29.04
C HIS A 1164 -2.12 -31.56 -29.81
N ILE A 1165 -1.77 -30.41 -29.22
CA ILE A 1165 -2.00 -29.07 -29.79
C ILE A 1165 -0.69 -28.28 -29.88
N ASN A 1166 -0.63 -27.40 -30.88
CA ASN A 1166 0.53 -26.53 -31.12
C ASN A 1166 0.57 -25.30 -30.19
N ASP A 1167 -0.60 -24.88 -29.67
CA ASP A 1167 -0.73 -23.73 -28.78
C ASP A 1167 -1.63 -24.10 -27.61
N THR A 1168 -1.12 -23.98 -26.39
CA THR A 1168 -1.85 -24.22 -25.13
C THR A 1168 -3.15 -23.41 -24.99
N GLN A 1169 -3.28 -22.29 -25.70
CA GLN A 1169 -4.52 -21.49 -25.73
C GLN A 1169 -5.65 -22.16 -26.53
N LEU A 1170 -5.36 -23.25 -27.25
CA LEU A 1170 -6.33 -24.11 -27.95
C LEU A 1170 -6.81 -25.27 -27.08
N ALA A 1171 -6.76 -25.14 -25.75
CA ALA A 1171 -7.30 -26.14 -24.85
C ALA A 1171 -8.75 -26.50 -25.25
N CYS A 1172 -9.03 -27.79 -25.34
CA CYS A 1172 -10.30 -28.31 -25.85
C CYS A 1172 -10.67 -29.64 -25.19
N ALA A 1173 -11.92 -30.04 -25.34
CA ALA A 1173 -12.41 -31.37 -24.96
C ALA A 1173 -13.28 -31.94 -26.07
N ARG A 1174 -13.38 -33.27 -26.17
CA ARG A 1174 -14.32 -33.90 -27.12
C ARG A 1174 -15.76 -33.46 -26.80
N ILE A 1175 -16.57 -33.17 -27.81
CA ILE A 1175 -17.94 -32.66 -27.65
C ILE A 1175 -18.78 -33.56 -26.73
N ASN A 1176 -18.68 -34.88 -26.92
CA ASN A 1176 -19.47 -35.88 -26.18
C ASN A 1176 -18.86 -36.25 -24.80
N SER A 1177 -17.74 -35.62 -24.41
CA SER A 1177 -17.15 -35.83 -23.09
C SER A 1177 -17.95 -35.08 -22.00
N PRO A 1178 -17.85 -35.50 -20.72
CA PRO A 1178 -18.46 -34.78 -19.61
C PRO A 1178 -18.03 -33.30 -19.57
N GLU A 1179 -16.74 -33.03 -19.79
CA GLU A 1179 -16.19 -31.67 -19.79
C GLU A 1179 -16.70 -30.83 -20.96
N GLY A 1180 -16.86 -31.45 -22.14
CA GLY A 1180 -17.43 -30.81 -23.32
C GLY A 1180 -18.90 -30.44 -23.12
N GLN A 1181 -19.69 -31.36 -22.58
CA GLN A 1181 -21.12 -31.15 -22.29
C GLN A 1181 -21.34 -30.10 -21.20
N GLU A 1182 -20.52 -30.06 -20.14
CA GLU A 1182 -20.61 -28.99 -19.14
C GLU A 1182 -20.26 -27.61 -19.71
N TYR A 1183 -19.26 -27.52 -20.58
CA TYR A 1183 -18.93 -26.26 -21.22
C TYR A 1183 -20.04 -25.79 -22.17
N LEU A 1184 -20.64 -26.69 -22.96
CA LEU A 1184 -21.77 -26.36 -23.83
C LEU A 1184 -22.97 -25.79 -23.07
N LYS A 1185 -23.35 -26.46 -21.96
CA LYS A 1185 -24.44 -26.02 -21.09
C LYS A 1185 -24.18 -24.67 -20.41
N SER A 1186 -22.97 -24.47 -19.90
CA SER A 1186 -22.57 -23.22 -19.25
C SER A 1186 -22.35 -22.06 -20.24
N MET A 1187 -21.87 -22.36 -21.45
CA MET A 1187 -21.80 -21.42 -22.57
C MET A 1187 -23.21 -20.99 -23.01
N ALA A 1188 -24.16 -21.92 -23.13
CA ALA A 1188 -25.55 -21.62 -23.46
C ALA A 1188 -26.20 -20.71 -22.42
N ALA A 1189 -25.96 -20.95 -21.12
CA ALA A 1189 -26.40 -20.07 -20.05
C ALA A 1189 -25.77 -18.66 -20.14
N ALA A 1190 -24.47 -18.58 -20.45
CA ALA A 1190 -23.80 -17.29 -20.69
C ALA A 1190 -24.33 -16.57 -21.94
N ALA A 1191 -24.73 -17.31 -22.97
CA ALA A 1191 -25.36 -16.77 -24.15
C ALA A 1191 -26.72 -16.15 -23.85
N ASN A 1192 -27.56 -16.86 -23.08
CA ASN A 1192 -28.84 -16.36 -22.59
C ASN A 1192 -28.68 -15.04 -21.83
N PHE A 1193 -27.71 -14.96 -20.90
CA PHE A 1193 -27.40 -13.72 -20.21
C PHE A 1193 -27.02 -12.56 -21.15
N ALA A 1194 -26.28 -12.82 -22.23
CA ALA A 1194 -25.89 -11.76 -23.17
C ALA A 1194 -27.08 -11.17 -23.95
N TRP A 1195 -28.04 -12.00 -24.38
CA TRP A 1195 -29.27 -11.51 -25.01
C TRP A 1195 -30.13 -10.72 -24.04
N VAL A 1196 -30.31 -11.22 -22.81
CA VAL A 1196 -31.03 -10.50 -21.74
C VAL A 1196 -30.34 -9.16 -21.46
N ASN A 1197 -29.01 -9.14 -21.36
CA ASN A 1197 -28.25 -7.91 -21.14
C ASN A 1197 -28.46 -6.88 -22.27
N ARG A 1198 -28.42 -7.30 -23.54
CA ARG A 1198 -28.70 -6.41 -24.68
C ARG A 1198 -30.14 -5.92 -24.69
N SER A 1199 -31.12 -6.75 -24.31
CA SER A 1199 -32.52 -6.34 -24.16
C SER A 1199 -32.73 -5.33 -23.02
N CYS A 1200 -32.06 -5.51 -21.89
CA CYS A 1200 -32.04 -4.52 -20.81
C CYS A 1200 -31.42 -3.19 -21.27
N ILE A 1201 -30.33 -3.22 -22.07
CA ILE A 1201 -29.75 -2.00 -22.64
C ILE A 1201 -30.72 -1.35 -23.64
N THR A 1202 -31.40 -2.13 -24.49
CA THR A 1202 -32.45 -1.63 -25.40
C THR A 1202 -33.55 -0.91 -24.62
N PHE A 1203 -34.01 -1.47 -23.50
CA PHE A 1203 -34.96 -0.79 -22.61
C PHE A 1203 -34.42 0.56 -22.11
N CYS A 1204 -33.17 0.61 -21.66
CA CYS A 1204 -32.54 1.86 -21.20
C CYS A 1204 -32.39 2.90 -22.34
N VAL A 1205 -32.07 2.46 -23.55
CA VAL A 1205 -32.04 3.31 -24.75
C VAL A 1205 -33.42 3.88 -25.04
N ARG A 1206 -34.47 3.04 -25.02
CA ARG A 1206 -35.87 3.48 -25.21
C ARG A 1206 -36.27 4.55 -24.17
N GLN A 1207 -35.89 4.37 -22.91
CA GLN A 1207 -36.12 5.36 -21.85
C GLN A 1207 -35.36 6.69 -22.09
N ALA A 1208 -34.09 6.62 -22.51
CA ALA A 1208 -33.30 7.81 -22.81
C ALA A 1208 -33.88 8.61 -23.99
N PHE A 1209 -34.32 7.93 -25.05
CA PHE A 1209 -35.00 8.57 -26.19
C PHE A 1209 -36.36 9.14 -25.79
N ALA A 1210 -37.17 8.39 -25.05
CA ALA A 1210 -38.47 8.86 -24.58
C ALA A 1210 -38.35 10.13 -23.73
N LYS A 1211 -37.35 10.17 -22.85
CA LYS A 1211 -37.04 11.35 -22.04
C LYS A 1211 -36.59 12.55 -22.88
N THR A 1212 -35.77 12.34 -23.91
CA THR A 1212 -35.19 13.44 -24.70
C THR A 1212 -36.18 14.02 -25.70
N PHE A 1213 -37.01 13.19 -26.33
CA PHE A 1213 -38.00 13.62 -27.32
C PHE A 1213 -39.40 13.84 -26.76
N ASN A 1214 -39.63 13.46 -25.49
CA ASN A 1214 -40.92 13.58 -24.82
C ASN A 1214 -42.06 12.84 -25.54
N CYS A 1215 -41.72 11.73 -26.19
CA CYS A 1215 -42.60 10.82 -26.92
C CYS A 1215 -42.41 9.40 -26.39
N THR A 1216 -43.37 8.50 -26.62
CA THR A 1216 -43.16 7.10 -26.26
C THR A 1216 -42.18 6.43 -27.24
N PRO A 1217 -41.49 5.34 -26.84
CA PRO A 1217 -40.64 4.58 -27.77
C PRO A 1217 -41.39 4.01 -28.98
N ASP A 1218 -42.71 3.81 -28.83
CA ASP A 1218 -43.60 3.33 -29.89
C ASP A 1218 -43.86 4.44 -30.92
N ASP A 1219 -44.11 5.68 -30.46
CA ASP A 1219 -44.22 6.87 -31.33
C ASP A 1219 -42.93 7.16 -32.12
N LEU A 1220 -41.78 6.77 -31.55
CA LEU A 1220 -40.45 6.90 -32.17
C LEU A 1220 -40.07 5.70 -33.06
N ASP A 1221 -40.94 4.70 -33.14
CA ASP A 1221 -40.79 3.50 -33.96
C ASP A 1221 -39.47 2.75 -33.67
N MET A 1222 -39.14 2.60 -32.38
CA MET A 1222 -37.87 2.06 -31.87
C MET A 1222 -37.78 0.53 -31.92
N ASN A 1223 -37.94 -0.03 -33.13
CA ASN A 1223 -37.95 -1.47 -33.39
C ASN A 1223 -36.54 -2.05 -33.58
N VAL A 1224 -36.31 -3.27 -33.06
CA VAL A 1224 -35.07 -4.01 -33.33
C VAL A 1224 -35.08 -4.51 -34.76
N VAL A 1225 -34.05 -4.17 -35.54
CA VAL A 1225 -33.85 -4.72 -36.88
C VAL A 1225 -33.30 -6.13 -36.77
N TYR A 1226 -32.19 -6.31 -36.06
CA TYR A 1226 -31.66 -7.64 -35.78
C TYR A 1226 -30.64 -7.62 -34.64
N ASP A 1227 -30.53 -8.73 -33.91
CA ASP A 1227 -29.49 -8.99 -32.90
C ASP A 1227 -28.73 -10.26 -33.29
N VAL A 1228 -27.41 -10.13 -33.49
CA VAL A 1228 -26.56 -11.24 -33.93
C VAL A 1228 -25.24 -11.27 -33.16
N CYS A 1229 -24.78 -12.47 -32.83
CA CYS A 1229 -23.53 -12.66 -32.10
C CYS A 1229 -22.32 -12.96 -33.00
N HIS A 1230 -21.12 -12.81 -32.43
CA HIS A 1230 -19.84 -13.07 -33.10
C HIS A 1230 -18.86 -13.94 -32.30
N ASN A 1231 -19.21 -14.34 -31.07
CA ASN A 1231 -18.37 -15.14 -30.17
C ASN A 1231 -19.18 -16.32 -29.61
N ILE A 1232 -19.31 -17.40 -30.37
CA ILE A 1232 -20.21 -18.52 -30.04
C ILE A 1232 -19.76 -19.83 -30.68
N ALA A 1233 -20.22 -20.95 -30.15
CA ALA A 1233 -20.23 -22.24 -30.84
C ALA A 1233 -21.67 -22.73 -30.99
N LYS A 1234 -22.04 -23.19 -32.20
CA LYS A 1234 -23.41 -23.63 -32.51
C LYS A 1234 -23.42 -24.94 -33.27
N PHE A 1235 -24.42 -25.76 -32.98
CA PHE A 1235 -24.72 -26.97 -33.74
C PHE A 1235 -25.58 -26.60 -34.95
N GLU A 1236 -25.08 -26.86 -36.14
CA GLU A 1236 -25.70 -26.47 -37.40
C GLU A 1236 -25.56 -27.60 -38.42
N GLU A 1237 -26.62 -27.82 -39.19
CA GLU A 1237 -26.60 -28.78 -40.29
C GLU A 1237 -25.97 -28.13 -41.52
N HIS A 1238 -24.92 -28.75 -42.04
CA HIS A 1238 -24.22 -28.30 -43.23
C HIS A 1238 -24.02 -29.45 -44.21
N ILE A 1239 -24.04 -29.17 -45.50
CA ILE A 1239 -23.75 -30.17 -46.53
C ILE A 1239 -22.23 -30.32 -46.64
N VAL A 1240 -21.72 -31.49 -46.26
CA VAL A 1240 -20.30 -31.84 -46.34
C VAL A 1240 -20.16 -33.06 -47.24
N ASN A 1241 -19.39 -32.92 -48.33
CA ASN A 1241 -19.23 -33.98 -49.34
C ASN A 1241 -20.57 -34.52 -49.87
N GLY A 1242 -21.55 -33.63 -50.09
CA GLY A 1242 -22.88 -33.98 -50.60
C GLY A 1242 -23.81 -34.66 -49.60
N ARG A 1243 -23.42 -34.79 -48.32
CA ARG A 1243 -24.28 -35.35 -47.25
C ARG A 1243 -24.54 -34.30 -46.16
N PRO A 1244 -25.76 -34.24 -45.60
CA PRO A 1244 -26.00 -33.45 -44.41
C PRO A 1244 -25.19 -34.01 -43.25
N LYS A 1245 -24.53 -33.14 -42.51
CA LYS A 1245 -23.81 -33.46 -41.27
C LYS A 1245 -24.09 -32.42 -40.21
N MET A 1246 -24.20 -32.85 -38.96
CA MET A 1246 -24.28 -31.94 -37.83
C MET A 1246 -22.88 -31.49 -37.41
N LEU A 1247 -22.62 -30.19 -37.53
CA LEU A 1247 -21.33 -29.58 -37.21
C LEU A 1247 -21.45 -28.63 -36.02
N CYS A 1248 -20.48 -28.67 -35.12
CA CYS A 1248 -20.26 -27.63 -34.13
C CYS A 1248 -19.39 -26.52 -34.75
N VAL A 1249 -20.02 -25.44 -35.19
CA VAL A 1249 -19.35 -24.29 -35.82
C VAL A 1249 -18.90 -23.30 -34.75
N HIS A 1250 -17.59 -23.19 -34.56
CA HIS A 1250 -16.94 -22.17 -33.73
C HIS A 1250 -16.78 -20.86 -34.50
N ARG A 1251 -17.18 -19.77 -33.87
CA ARG A 1251 -17.05 -18.42 -34.40
C ARG A 1251 -16.45 -17.50 -33.34
N LYS A 1252 -15.35 -16.85 -33.68
CA LYS A 1252 -14.68 -15.89 -32.79
C LYS A 1252 -14.42 -14.58 -33.51
N GLY A 1253 -15.11 -13.53 -33.11
CA GLY A 1253 -15.23 -12.28 -33.87
C GLY A 1253 -15.71 -12.52 -35.30
N ALA A 1254 -16.61 -13.48 -35.47
CA ALA A 1254 -17.18 -13.85 -36.76
C ALA A 1254 -18.67 -14.08 -36.60
N THR A 1255 -19.50 -13.54 -37.47
CA THR A 1255 -20.96 -13.54 -37.30
C THR A 1255 -21.64 -14.45 -38.32
N ARG A 1256 -22.66 -15.18 -37.86
CA ARG A 1256 -23.53 -15.98 -38.73
C ARG A 1256 -24.27 -15.08 -39.74
N ALA A 1257 -24.28 -15.50 -40.99
CA ALA A 1257 -24.80 -14.77 -42.15
C ALA A 1257 -25.50 -15.76 -43.10
N LEU A 1258 -26.70 -16.20 -42.72
CA LEU A 1258 -27.48 -17.19 -43.46
C LEU A 1258 -28.06 -16.62 -44.77
N PRO A 1259 -28.14 -17.42 -45.83
CA PRO A 1259 -28.69 -17.00 -47.11
C PRO A 1259 -30.21 -16.77 -47.04
N PRO A 1260 -30.79 -16.14 -48.09
CA PRO A 1260 -32.24 -16.15 -48.30
C PRO A 1260 -32.81 -17.57 -48.24
N HIS A 1261 -34.07 -17.71 -47.84
CA HIS A 1261 -34.82 -18.96 -47.74
C HIS A 1261 -34.37 -19.94 -46.64
N HIS A 1262 -33.36 -19.59 -45.84
CA HIS A 1262 -32.93 -20.44 -44.74
C HIS A 1262 -33.97 -20.46 -43.60
N PRO A 1263 -34.33 -21.62 -43.04
CA PRO A 1263 -35.43 -21.74 -42.06
C PRO A 1263 -35.21 -20.99 -40.74
N LEU A 1264 -33.95 -20.74 -40.37
CA LEU A 1264 -33.60 -19.96 -39.17
C LEU A 1264 -33.61 -18.43 -39.38
N VAL A 1265 -33.87 -17.95 -40.60
CA VAL A 1265 -33.99 -16.52 -40.89
C VAL A 1265 -35.42 -16.08 -40.57
N PRO A 1266 -35.61 -14.95 -39.86
CA PRO A 1266 -36.94 -14.42 -39.56
C PRO A 1266 -37.79 -14.26 -40.83
N VAL A 1267 -39.11 -14.40 -40.69
CA VAL A 1267 -40.07 -14.35 -41.80
C VAL A 1267 -39.89 -13.07 -42.63
N ASP A 1268 -39.63 -11.94 -41.97
CA ASP A 1268 -39.44 -10.64 -42.62
C ASP A 1268 -38.20 -10.57 -43.53
N TYR A 1269 -37.19 -11.41 -43.28
CA TYR A 1269 -35.90 -11.42 -43.98
C TYR A 1269 -35.68 -12.66 -44.84
N GLN A 1270 -36.69 -13.52 -44.99
CA GLN A 1270 -36.64 -14.72 -45.81
C GLN A 1270 -36.16 -14.46 -47.25
N LEU A 1271 -36.50 -13.31 -47.84
CA LEU A 1271 -36.13 -12.95 -49.21
C LEU A 1271 -34.79 -12.19 -49.31
N THR A 1272 -34.28 -11.66 -48.21
CA THR A 1272 -33.06 -10.85 -48.17
C THR A 1272 -31.85 -11.63 -47.69
N GLY A 1273 -32.08 -12.66 -46.87
CA GLY A 1273 -31.06 -13.30 -46.04
C GLY A 1273 -30.90 -12.61 -44.69
N GLN A 1274 -30.13 -13.24 -43.80
CA GLN A 1274 -29.92 -12.77 -42.43
C GLN A 1274 -29.21 -11.40 -42.42
N PRO A 1275 -29.74 -10.38 -41.72
CA PRO A 1275 -29.05 -9.12 -41.51
C PRO A 1275 -27.79 -9.32 -40.66
N VAL A 1276 -26.73 -8.61 -41.01
CA VAL A 1276 -25.43 -8.68 -40.34
C VAL A 1276 -24.91 -7.28 -40.08
N MET A 1277 -24.52 -7.01 -38.84
CA MET A 1277 -24.04 -5.71 -38.40
C MET A 1277 -22.52 -5.72 -38.32
N ILE A 1278 -21.88 -4.82 -39.05
CA ILE A 1278 -20.43 -4.71 -39.14
C ILE A 1278 -20.02 -3.38 -38.52
N GLY A 1279 -19.58 -3.47 -37.27
CA GLY A 1279 -19.19 -2.32 -36.46
C GLY A 1279 -17.89 -1.67 -36.94
N GLY A 1280 -17.89 -0.35 -37.00
CA GLY A 1280 -16.68 0.45 -37.20
C GLY A 1280 -15.92 0.72 -35.90
N SER A 1281 -15.56 1.99 -35.73
CA SER A 1281 -14.94 2.58 -34.55
C SER A 1281 -15.67 3.87 -34.20
N MET A 1282 -15.36 4.49 -33.07
CA MET A 1282 -16.02 5.73 -32.60
C MET A 1282 -15.96 6.92 -33.58
N GLY A 1283 -15.12 6.85 -34.63
CA GLY A 1283 -14.97 7.89 -35.64
C GLY A 1283 -14.99 7.41 -37.09
N THR A 1284 -15.42 6.18 -37.36
CA THR A 1284 -15.52 5.58 -38.71
C THR A 1284 -16.92 5.03 -38.99
N CYS A 1285 -17.22 4.74 -40.24
CA CYS A 1285 -18.52 4.21 -40.67
C CYS A 1285 -18.80 2.81 -40.07
N SER A 1286 -20.05 2.39 -40.07
CA SER A 1286 -20.47 1.00 -39.88
C SER A 1286 -21.27 0.53 -41.11
N TYR A 1287 -21.44 -0.77 -41.28
CA TYR A 1287 -22.18 -1.34 -42.42
C TYR A 1287 -23.21 -2.36 -41.97
N VAL A 1288 -24.31 -2.44 -42.71
CA VAL A 1288 -25.24 -3.58 -42.65
C VAL A 1288 -25.12 -4.36 -43.94
N ALA A 1289 -25.06 -5.68 -43.82
CA ALA A 1289 -24.95 -6.63 -44.91
C ALA A 1289 -25.97 -7.76 -44.76
N CYS A 1290 -26.18 -8.55 -45.81
CA CYS A 1290 -26.99 -9.76 -45.78
C CYS A 1290 -26.17 -11.01 -46.15
N GLY A 1291 -26.52 -12.16 -45.58
CA GLY A 1291 -25.94 -13.45 -45.93
C GLY A 1291 -26.20 -13.88 -47.39
N THR A 1292 -25.36 -14.75 -47.92
CA THR A 1292 -25.39 -15.21 -49.32
C THR A 1292 -25.20 -16.72 -49.41
N GLU A 1293 -25.68 -17.34 -50.51
CA GLU A 1293 -25.46 -18.78 -50.74
C GLU A 1293 -23.97 -19.14 -50.82
N LYS A 1294 -23.18 -18.28 -51.48
CA LYS A 1294 -21.73 -18.48 -51.55
C LYS A 1294 -21.06 -18.37 -50.18
N GLY A 1295 -21.56 -17.51 -49.28
CA GLY A 1295 -21.13 -17.47 -47.88
C GLY A 1295 -21.48 -18.76 -47.13
N MET A 1296 -22.64 -19.38 -47.42
CA MET A 1296 -23.04 -20.66 -46.86
C MET A 1296 -22.02 -21.77 -47.20
N GLU A 1297 -21.68 -21.92 -48.48
CA GLU A 1297 -20.71 -22.93 -48.93
C GLU A 1297 -19.27 -22.63 -48.49
N ALA A 1298 -18.81 -21.40 -48.66
CA ALA A 1298 -17.40 -21.07 -48.47
C ALA A 1298 -16.99 -20.95 -47.00
N THR A 1299 -17.93 -20.55 -46.13
CA THR A 1299 -17.62 -20.10 -44.76
C THR A 1299 -18.60 -20.60 -43.70
N PHE A 1300 -19.35 -21.67 -43.99
CA PHE A 1300 -20.39 -22.19 -43.09
C PHE A 1300 -21.41 -21.11 -42.70
N GLY A 1301 -21.78 -20.27 -43.68
CA GLY A 1301 -22.71 -19.15 -43.49
C GLY A 1301 -22.20 -18.15 -42.47
N THR A 1302 -20.95 -17.69 -42.60
CA THR A 1302 -20.31 -16.78 -41.63
C THR A 1302 -19.58 -15.63 -42.33
N THR A 1303 -19.67 -14.41 -41.80
CA THR A 1303 -18.96 -13.23 -42.30
C THR A 1303 -18.29 -12.46 -41.15
N CYS A 1304 -17.58 -11.38 -41.48
CA CYS A 1304 -16.92 -10.50 -40.50
C CYS A 1304 -17.93 -9.79 -39.60
N HIS A 1305 -17.50 -9.41 -38.38
CA HIS A 1305 -18.35 -8.70 -37.43
C HIS A 1305 -17.98 -7.20 -37.27
N GLY A 1306 -16.80 -6.81 -37.74
CA GLY A 1306 -16.31 -5.44 -37.59
C GLY A 1306 -15.02 -5.18 -38.35
N ALA A 1307 -14.32 -4.10 -38.01
CA ALA A 1307 -13.11 -3.68 -38.73
C ALA A 1307 -11.85 -4.52 -38.43
N GLY A 1308 -11.72 -5.07 -37.22
CA GLY A 1308 -10.49 -5.70 -36.76
C GLY A 1308 -9.37 -4.70 -36.43
N ARG A 1309 -8.46 -5.07 -35.52
CA ARG A 1309 -7.40 -4.16 -35.07
C ARG A 1309 -6.25 -4.11 -36.06
N ALA A 1310 -5.73 -2.90 -36.31
CA ALA A 1310 -4.47 -2.66 -37.01
C ALA A 1310 -3.29 -2.49 -36.02
N MET A 1311 -3.58 -2.04 -34.79
CA MET A 1311 -2.59 -1.86 -33.72
C MET A 1311 -3.06 -2.49 -32.39
N GLY A 1312 -2.13 -3.15 -31.70
CA GLY A 1312 -2.38 -3.67 -30.36
C GLY A 1312 -2.55 -2.55 -29.34
N ARG A 1313 -3.37 -2.76 -28.29
CA ARG A 1313 -3.69 -1.76 -27.24
C ARG A 1313 -2.45 -1.09 -26.63
N SER A 1314 -1.38 -1.85 -26.43
CA SER A 1314 -0.12 -1.33 -25.86
C SER A 1314 0.62 -0.40 -26.82
N LYS A 1315 0.49 -0.61 -28.13
CA LYS A 1315 1.04 0.28 -29.15
C LYS A 1315 0.20 1.55 -29.26
N SER A 1316 -1.13 1.43 -29.35
CA SER A 1316 -2.05 2.58 -29.40
C SER A 1316 -1.81 3.58 -28.26
N ARG A 1317 -1.71 3.09 -27.01
CA ARG A 1317 -1.41 3.93 -25.83
C ARG A 1317 -0.05 4.63 -25.85
N LYS A 1318 0.89 4.19 -26.69
CA LYS A 1318 2.23 4.79 -26.81
C LYS A 1318 2.33 5.82 -27.93
N THR A 1319 1.45 5.75 -28.93
CA THR A 1319 1.54 6.56 -30.14
C THR A 1319 0.38 7.53 -30.33
N ILE A 1320 -0.76 7.33 -29.65
CA ILE A 1320 -1.98 8.12 -29.85
C ILE A 1320 -2.26 8.94 -28.59
N SER A 1321 -2.42 10.26 -28.77
CA SER A 1321 -2.87 11.23 -27.77
C SER A 1321 -4.39 11.16 -27.61
N PHE A 1322 -4.92 11.28 -26.39
CA PHE A 1322 -6.38 11.27 -26.20
C PHE A 1322 -7.00 12.63 -26.55
N GLU A 1323 -6.28 13.74 -26.36
CA GLU A 1323 -6.74 15.08 -26.72
C GLU A 1323 -6.96 15.18 -28.24
N ASP A 1324 -5.99 14.69 -29.02
CA ASP A 1324 -6.04 14.73 -30.50
C ASP A 1324 -7.25 13.95 -31.03
N VAL A 1325 -7.56 12.81 -30.41
CA VAL A 1325 -8.71 11.97 -30.80
C VAL A 1325 -10.03 12.69 -30.49
N LEU A 1326 -10.14 13.35 -29.32
CA LEU A 1326 -11.34 14.10 -28.96
C LEU A 1326 -11.55 15.31 -29.88
N GLU A 1327 -10.47 16.01 -30.25
CA GLU A 1327 -10.50 17.15 -31.17
C GLU A 1327 -10.95 16.70 -32.57
N GLN A 1328 -10.38 15.62 -33.11
CA GLN A 1328 -10.79 15.06 -34.41
C GLN A 1328 -12.25 14.59 -34.43
N LEU A 1329 -12.73 13.98 -33.34
CA LEU A 1329 -14.14 13.56 -33.23
C LEU A 1329 -15.07 14.78 -33.20
N LYS A 1330 -14.65 15.85 -32.53
CA LYS A 1330 -15.38 17.12 -32.49
C LYS A 1330 -15.43 17.80 -33.85
N GLU A 1331 -14.33 17.80 -34.61
CA GLU A 1331 -14.30 18.27 -36.01
C GLU A 1331 -15.24 17.48 -36.92
N LYS A 1332 -15.35 16.16 -36.70
CA LYS A 1332 -16.32 15.28 -37.38
C LYS A 1332 -17.76 15.47 -36.89
N GLY A 1333 -17.99 16.30 -35.88
CA GLY A 1333 -19.31 16.55 -35.30
C GLY A 1333 -19.86 15.39 -34.47
N ILE A 1334 -19.02 14.52 -33.91
CA ILE A 1334 -19.42 13.37 -33.11
C ILE A 1334 -19.40 13.73 -31.63
N SER A 1335 -20.51 13.51 -30.91
CA SER A 1335 -20.56 13.65 -29.46
C SER A 1335 -20.13 12.35 -28.79
N ILE A 1336 -19.27 12.41 -27.77
CA ILE A 1336 -18.73 11.23 -27.10
C ILE A 1336 -18.80 11.34 -25.57
N ARG A 1337 -19.11 10.23 -24.90
CA ARG A 1337 -18.95 10.04 -23.45
C ARG A 1337 -18.23 8.72 -23.15
N VAL A 1338 -17.26 8.77 -22.24
CA VAL A 1338 -16.35 7.66 -21.93
C VAL A 1338 -16.07 7.62 -20.43
N ALA A 1339 -15.94 6.42 -19.87
CA ALA A 1339 -15.65 6.24 -18.44
C ALA A 1339 -14.22 6.62 -18.04
N SER A 1340 -13.24 6.55 -18.96
CA SER A 1340 -11.84 6.87 -18.69
C SER A 1340 -11.09 7.37 -19.94
N PRO A 1341 -10.21 8.38 -19.81
CA PRO A 1341 -9.35 8.84 -20.91
C PRO A 1341 -8.46 7.75 -21.51
N LYS A 1342 -8.09 6.73 -20.73
CA LYS A 1342 -7.28 5.59 -21.22
C LYS A 1342 -7.97 4.80 -22.34
N LEU A 1343 -9.29 4.70 -22.29
CA LEU A 1343 -10.08 3.95 -23.24
C LEU A 1343 -10.15 4.65 -24.59
N VAL A 1344 -10.11 5.98 -24.60
CA VAL A 1344 -10.07 6.79 -25.83
C VAL A 1344 -8.84 6.42 -26.66
N MET A 1345 -7.66 6.35 -26.05
CA MET A 1345 -6.42 5.98 -26.73
C MET A 1345 -6.41 4.53 -27.23
N GLU A 1346 -6.96 3.60 -26.46
CA GLU A 1346 -6.97 2.17 -26.83
C GLU A 1346 -7.89 1.86 -28.00
N GLU A 1347 -8.89 2.69 -28.23
CA GLU A 1347 -10.00 2.42 -29.13
C GLU A 1347 -10.15 3.49 -30.23
N ALA A 1348 -9.15 4.35 -30.37
CA ALA A 1348 -9.10 5.40 -31.37
C ALA A 1348 -9.26 4.84 -32.81
N PRO A 1349 -9.80 5.61 -33.75
CA PRO A 1349 -10.01 5.18 -35.14
C PRO A 1349 -8.77 4.56 -35.81
N GLU A 1350 -7.58 5.10 -35.53
CA GLU A 1350 -6.30 4.61 -36.08
C GLU A 1350 -5.91 3.23 -35.55
N SER A 1351 -6.50 2.79 -34.44
CA SER A 1351 -6.26 1.45 -33.87
C SER A 1351 -6.91 0.33 -34.69
N TYR A 1352 -7.86 0.66 -35.57
CA TYR A 1352 -8.63 -0.28 -36.37
C TYR A 1352 -8.23 -0.22 -37.85
N LYS A 1353 -8.48 -1.33 -38.57
CA LYS A 1353 -8.38 -1.32 -40.03
C LYS A 1353 -9.51 -0.46 -40.61
N ASN A 1354 -9.37 -0.04 -41.86
CA ASN A 1354 -10.47 0.62 -42.54
C ASN A 1354 -11.61 -0.40 -42.82
N VAL A 1355 -12.74 -0.23 -42.12
CA VAL A 1355 -13.91 -1.11 -42.24
C VAL A 1355 -14.45 -1.20 -43.68
N THR A 1356 -14.31 -0.14 -44.47
CA THR A 1356 -14.72 -0.12 -45.88
C THR A 1356 -13.93 -1.13 -46.70
N ASP A 1357 -12.63 -1.25 -46.43
CA ASP A 1357 -11.79 -2.23 -47.13
C ASP A 1357 -12.12 -3.67 -46.68
N VAL A 1358 -12.50 -3.87 -45.42
CA VAL A 1358 -12.93 -5.17 -44.87
C VAL A 1358 -14.23 -5.63 -45.53
N ILE A 1359 -15.25 -4.77 -45.58
CA ILE A 1359 -16.54 -5.13 -46.17
C ILE A 1359 -16.48 -5.26 -47.70
N ASN A 1360 -15.62 -4.47 -48.36
CA ASN A 1360 -15.34 -4.66 -49.79
C ASN A 1360 -14.81 -6.07 -50.05
N THR A 1361 -13.89 -6.55 -49.22
CA THR A 1361 -13.34 -7.91 -49.34
C THR A 1361 -14.44 -8.97 -49.19
N CYS A 1362 -15.32 -8.85 -48.19
CA CYS A 1362 -16.44 -9.78 -48.03
C CYS A 1362 -17.43 -9.73 -49.20
N HIS A 1363 -17.69 -8.55 -49.75
CA HIS A 1363 -18.61 -8.35 -50.87
C HIS A 1363 -18.05 -8.92 -52.18
N GLU A 1364 -16.79 -8.62 -52.49
CA GLU A 1364 -16.10 -9.12 -53.69
C GLU A 1364 -15.88 -10.63 -53.64
N ALA A 1365 -15.57 -11.19 -52.46
CA ALA A 1365 -15.51 -12.63 -52.25
C ALA A 1365 -16.90 -13.29 -52.36
N GLY A 1366 -17.98 -12.51 -52.24
CA GLY A 1366 -19.37 -12.96 -52.26
C GLY A 1366 -19.80 -13.64 -50.95
N LEU A 1367 -19.12 -13.37 -49.84
CA LEU A 1367 -19.43 -13.89 -48.51
C LEU A 1367 -20.65 -13.21 -47.88
N SER A 1368 -20.84 -11.92 -48.18
CA SER A 1368 -21.99 -11.14 -47.72
C SER A 1368 -22.27 -9.98 -48.68
N LYS A 1369 -23.54 -9.64 -48.87
CA LYS A 1369 -23.98 -8.56 -49.75
C LYS A 1369 -24.16 -7.27 -48.96
N LYS A 1370 -23.58 -6.14 -49.39
CA LYS A 1370 -23.78 -4.84 -48.71
C LYS A 1370 -25.22 -4.36 -48.86
N THR A 1371 -25.78 -3.82 -47.79
CA THR A 1371 -27.16 -3.32 -47.75
C THR A 1371 -27.21 -1.81 -47.61
N PHE A 1372 -26.63 -1.26 -46.53
CA PHE A 1372 -26.51 0.18 -46.31
C PHE A 1372 -25.33 0.52 -45.39
N LYS A 1373 -24.88 1.77 -45.45
CA LYS A 1373 -23.76 2.36 -44.70
C LYS A 1373 -24.30 3.30 -43.63
N LEU A 1374 -23.65 3.29 -42.47
CA LEU A 1374 -24.01 4.08 -41.31
C LEU A 1374 -22.85 4.98 -40.88
N ARG A 1375 -23.15 6.18 -40.39
CA ARG A 1375 -22.18 7.14 -39.86
C ARG A 1375 -22.52 7.51 -38.41
N PRO A 1376 -21.59 7.39 -37.45
CA PRO A 1376 -21.85 7.76 -36.05
C PRO A 1376 -22.01 9.27 -35.86
N ILE A 1377 -22.92 9.67 -34.99
CA ILE A 1377 -23.15 11.06 -34.55
C ILE A 1377 -23.08 11.22 -33.02
N ALA A 1378 -23.37 10.17 -32.26
CA ALA A 1378 -23.21 10.12 -30.81
C ALA A 1378 -22.70 8.75 -30.35
N VAL A 1379 -21.76 8.74 -29.41
CA VAL A 1379 -21.05 7.52 -28.97
C VAL A 1379 -20.94 7.49 -27.44
N ILE A 1380 -21.41 6.40 -26.84
CA ILE A 1380 -21.08 6.01 -25.46
C ILE A 1380 -20.19 4.78 -25.49
N LYS A 1381 -19.04 4.87 -24.83
CA LYS A 1381 -18.11 3.75 -24.64
C LYS A 1381 -17.89 3.47 -23.16
N GLY A 1382 -17.78 2.19 -22.82
CA GLY A 1382 -17.44 1.80 -21.45
C GLY A 1382 -15.98 1.52 -21.20
#